data_AF-A0A8H7YUJ6-F1
#
_entry.id   AF-A0A8H7YUJ6-F1
#
_cell.length_a   1.000
_cell.length_b   1.000
_cell.length_c   1.000
_cell.angle_alpha   90.00
_cell.angle_beta   90.00
_cell.angle_gamma   90.00
#
_symmetry.space_group_name_H-M   'P 1'
#
loop_
_entity.id
_entity.type
_entity.pdbx_description
1 polymer ?
#
loop_
_entity_poly.entity_id
_entity_poly.type
_entity_poly.pdbx_seq_one_letter_code
_entity_poly.pdbx_strand_id
1 'polypeptide(L)'
;MPYSTFRLNLSVTTPYNADFDGDEMNLHVPQSEEARAELSQLCMVPLQIVSPQRNGPLMGIVQDTLCGIYKICRRDVFLTKEQVMNILLWVPDWDGVIPQPAILKPRPRWTGKQMISMVLPPGLNLLRVDRDKAPLSEKFSPLADGGLLVHSGELMYGMFSKKTVGATGGGVIHTIFNEYGPETAMNFFNGAQTVVNYWLLHHGFSIGIGDTIPDLATIEKIEEAVRVRKEEVDEITASATDNTLEPLPGMNVRETFESKVSRALNNARDEAGTETEKSFKDLNNAVQMARSGSKGSIINISQMTAVVGQQSVEGKRIPFGFKYRTLPHFTKDDYSPESRGFVENSYLRGLTPTEFFFHAMAGREGLIDTAVKTAETGYIQRKLVKALEEVMVKYDGTVRNSLGDVVQFLYGEDGLDGAHIENQRVDIIKCSDERFRDRYRVDLMDPDRTLSPNVLEQATEIAGDIEVQKYLDEEWEQLLKDRAFMRSVAKEDEEMMQLPINVQRILESAKTIFRIREGAISDLHPAEVIPQVRALLERLVVVRGDDVISREAQESATLLFKAQLRSRLAFRRLVVEYSLNRLAFQHVLGAIESRFSKAMANPGEMVGVLAAQSIGEPATQMTLNTFHFAGVSSKNVTLGVPRLKEILNVATNIKTPSMTVYQDPSRAMDKESVKQLRSVVEHTSLRSVTETTEIYYDPDIQSTVIEADRDMVESYFIIPEDVADDSSRQSKWLLRIILSRPKLLDKSLTVQDVAMKIKDAYPQDIAVIFSDNNADEQVIRIRQIQDSKQDDDDDDTEYDVTLKKLESHLLDTLTLRGVAGIERAFINEKSRVRVLEDGSLHQSADDPLCKEWVLETSGSALGEVLTIPGVDTTRTYSNQFIEILEVFGIEATRTALLRELTQVLAFDGSYVNHRHLALLVDVMTSRGFLMAVTRHGINRADTGALMRCSFEETVEILLDAAAFAELDDCRGVSENLILGQMAPAGTGEFDVYLDQDMLMGVVSSNAGLMAADGKGLLSDGAATPYDSSSPLQDNMYIGTPDPDSNFSPIRQAGSETPAGFTEYQPSGFSGGFSPHGARSPGGGYSPSSPFNTSPTSPRYSPSSGYSPTSPGMSITSPRFMSSPGFSPASPAFAPTSPAYSPTSPSYQQSPTSPSYSPTSPGFSPTSPSYSPTSPSFSPASPAFSPTSPSYSPTSPALGVSTGRHLSPTSPTSPKYTPTSPGWSPTSPETYSPTSPNFSGSPTSPGGPTSPGYSPTSPTFNPISPRQ
;
A
#
# COMPACT_ATOMS: atom_id res chain seq x y z
N MET A 1 15.09 -31.21 17.57
CA MET A 1 15.60 -31.60 16.24
C MET A 1 17.12 -31.66 16.30
N PRO A 2 17.79 -32.50 15.50
CA PRO A 2 19.22 -32.31 15.18
C PRO A 2 19.42 -31.09 14.25
N TYR A 3 20.68 -30.78 13.94
CA TYR A 3 21.14 -29.63 13.13
C TYR A 3 20.99 -28.25 13.81
N SER A 4 21.68 -27.24 13.25
CA SER A 4 21.92 -25.94 13.90
C SER A 4 21.05 -24.79 13.36
N THR A 5 19.94 -25.08 12.70
CA THR A 5 19.03 -24.06 12.14
C THR A 5 17.65 -24.15 12.76
N PHE A 6 16.98 -23.02 12.93
CA PHE A 6 15.55 -23.01 13.27
C PHE A 6 14.72 -23.63 12.14
N ARG A 7 13.56 -24.18 12.51
CA ARG A 7 12.64 -24.87 11.58
C ARG A 7 11.22 -24.42 11.88
N LEU A 8 10.61 -23.73 10.92
CA LEU A 8 9.24 -23.24 10.96
C LEU A 8 8.38 -23.94 9.89
N ASN A 9 7.06 -23.86 10.05
CA ASN A 9 6.11 -24.34 9.07
C ASN A 9 6.05 -23.37 7.86
N LEU A 10 5.97 -23.90 6.64
CA LEU A 10 5.98 -23.11 5.39
C LEU A 10 4.86 -22.05 5.32
N SER A 11 3.70 -22.28 5.93
CA SER A 11 2.58 -21.32 5.97
C SER A 11 2.80 -20.14 6.91
N VAL A 12 3.84 -20.17 7.75
CA VAL A 12 4.19 -19.12 8.72
C VAL A 12 5.31 -18.20 8.20
N THR A 13 5.91 -18.52 7.05
CA THR A 13 6.86 -17.62 6.35
C THR A 13 6.22 -16.28 5.97
N THR A 14 4.94 -16.32 5.58
CA THR A 14 4.18 -15.15 5.11
C THR A 14 4.01 -14.05 6.17
N PRO A 15 3.50 -14.31 7.40
CA PRO A 15 3.40 -13.28 8.44
C PRO A 15 4.76 -12.79 8.98
N TYR A 16 5.85 -13.57 8.86
CA TYR A 16 7.19 -13.10 9.18
C TYR A 16 7.88 -12.34 8.01
N ASN A 17 7.28 -12.35 6.82
CA ASN A 17 7.89 -11.88 5.57
C ASN A 17 9.32 -12.42 5.33
N ALA A 18 9.56 -13.66 5.75
CA ALA A 18 10.86 -14.33 5.71
C ALA A 18 10.90 -15.37 4.57
N ASP A 19 12.09 -15.61 4.02
CA ASP A 19 12.37 -16.78 3.19
C ASP A 19 13.47 -17.69 3.79
N PHE A 20 14.32 -18.28 2.96
CA PHE A 20 15.33 -19.26 3.37
C PHE A 20 16.66 -19.10 2.59
N ASP A 21 16.93 -17.95 1.97
CA ASP A 21 18.19 -17.70 1.27
C ASP A 21 19.37 -17.36 2.22
N GLY A 22 19.06 -16.72 3.36
CA GLY A 22 20.03 -16.41 4.43
C GLY A 22 19.44 -15.91 5.75
N ASP A 23 18.11 -15.81 5.89
CA ASP A 23 17.43 -15.17 7.03
C ASP A 23 17.81 -15.73 8.42
N GLU A 24 18.06 -14.81 9.36
CA GLU A 24 18.25 -15.11 10.78
C GLU A 24 17.02 -14.68 11.59
N MET A 25 16.57 -15.51 12.54
CA MET A 25 15.45 -15.22 13.43
C MET A 25 15.87 -15.29 14.90
N ASN A 26 15.37 -14.39 15.73
CA ASN A 26 15.59 -14.40 17.18
C ASN A 26 14.58 -15.31 17.90
N LEU A 27 15.02 -15.98 18.97
CA LEU A 27 14.18 -16.78 19.86
C LEU A 27 14.35 -16.30 21.29
N HIS A 28 13.25 -15.89 21.92
CA HIS A 28 13.19 -15.46 23.31
C HIS A 28 12.43 -16.50 24.13
N VAL A 29 12.92 -16.82 25.34
CA VAL A 29 12.32 -17.82 26.23
C VAL A 29 11.71 -17.11 27.45
N PRO A 30 10.40 -17.22 27.72
CA PRO A 30 9.79 -16.64 28.91
C PRO A 30 10.38 -17.28 30.17
N GLN A 31 10.62 -16.47 31.21
CA GLN A 31 11.26 -16.90 32.46
C GLN A 31 10.27 -17.09 33.62
N SER A 32 9.09 -16.47 33.56
CA SER A 32 7.98 -16.67 34.51
C SER A 32 6.85 -17.48 33.86
N GLU A 33 6.13 -18.24 34.67
CA GLU A 33 4.93 -18.96 34.23
C GLU A 33 3.81 -18.01 33.79
N GLU A 34 3.77 -16.79 34.33
CA GLU A 34 2.88 -15.70 33.93
C GLU A 34 3.14 -15.25 32.48
N ALA A 35 4.38 -14.88 32.14
CA ALA A 35 4.74 -14.51 30.77
C ALA A 35 4.63 -15.69 29.80
N ARG A 36 4.83 -16.92 30.28
CA ARG A 36 4.58 -18.15 29.51
C ARG A 36 3.08 -18.35 29.23
N ALA A 37 2.22 -18.08 30.20
CA ALA A 37 0.77 -18.13 30.02
C ALA A 37 0.32 -17.05 29.03
N GLU A 38 0.73 -15.80 29.20
CA GLU A 38 0.45 -14.67 28.30
C GLU A 38 0.83 -14.99 26.84
N LEU A 39 2.07 -15.42 26.59
CA LEU A 39 2.51 -15.81 25.25
C LEU A 39 1.70 -16.99 24.67
N SER A 40 1.22 -17.91 25.50
CA SER A 40 0.41 -19.06 25.07
C SER A 40 -1.05 -18.71 24.76
N GLN A 41 -1.61 -17.69 25.42
CA GLN A 41 -3.03 -17.32 25.29
C GLN A 41 -3.26 -16.12 24.36
N LEU A 42 -2.23 -15.32 24.05
CA LEU A 42 -2.32 -14.15 23.15
C LEU A 42 -1.46 -14.32 21.90
N CYS A 43 -0.16 -14.61 22.06
CA CYS A 43 0.83 -14.56 20.98
C CYS A 43 0.98 -15.87 20.20
N MET A 44 0.25 -16.92 20.56
CA MET A 44 0.42 -18.26 20.02
C MET A 44 -0.04 -18.37 18.56
N VAL A 45 0.80 -18.92 17.68
CA VAL A 45 0.66 -18.87 16.21
C VAL A 45 -0.75 -19.22 15.68
N PRO A 46 -1.47 -20.23 16.17
CA PRO A 46 -2.82 -20.55 15.68
C PRO A 46 -3.85 -19.43 15.94
N LEU A 47 -3.69 -18.63 17.00
CA LEU A 47 -4.56 -17.48 17.29
C LEU A 47 -4.35 -16.37 16.26
N GLN A 48 -3.10 -16.20 15.79
CA GLN A 48 -2.66 -15.17 14.87
C GLN A 48 -2.85 -15.53 13.38
N ILE A 49 -3.67 -16.56 13.08
CA ILE A 49 -3.98 -16.96 11.68
C ILE A 49 -4.76 -15.86 10.95
N VAL A 50 -5.69 -15.19 11.64
CA VAL A 50 -6.53 -14.10 11.14
C VAL A 50 -6.11 -12.80 11.80
N SER A 51 -5.94 -11.72 11.02
CA SER A 51 -5.50 -10.42 11.54
C SER A 51 -6.60 -9.35 11.42
N PRO A 52 -6.81 -8.54 12.46
CA PRO A 52 -7.73 -7.40 12.43
C PRO A 52 -7.26 -6.27 11.50
N GLN A 53 -5.99 -6.26 11.06
CA GLN A 53 -5.44 -5.33 10.07
C GLN A 53 -6.32 -5.22 8.82
N ARG A 54 -6.78 -6.36 8.30
CA ARG A 54 -7.47 -6.47 7.01
C ARG A 54 -8.66 -7.44 7.02
N ASN A 55 -9.18 -7.75 8.21
CA ASN A 55 -10.29 -8.66 8.48
C ASN A 55 -10.24 -9.99 7.69
N GLY A 56 -9.08 -10.64 7.75
CA GLY A 56 -8.81 -11.87 7.01
C GLY A 56 -7.50 -12.57 7.37
N PRO A 57 -7.28 -13.78 6.86
CA PRO A 57 -6.10 -14.59 7.19
C PRO A 57 -4.80 -13.95 6.70
N LEU A 58 -3.75 -14.01 7.51
CA LEU A 58 -2.36 -13.73 7.11
C LEU A 58 -1.68 -15.01 6.57
N MET A 59 -1.94 -16.14 7.22
CA MET A 59 -1.36 -17.43 6.86
C MET A 59 -2.15 -18.11 5.74
N GLY A 60 -1.46 -18.87 4.89
CA GLY A 60 -2.07 -19.55 3.74
C GLY A 60 -1.25 -20.74 3.27
N ILE A 61 -1.86 -21.62 2.48
CA ILE A 61 -1.11 -22.64 1.74
C ILE A 61 -0.31 -21.92 0.64
N VAL A 62 1.00 -22.19 0.56
CA VAL A 62 1.97 -21.48 -0.30
C VAL A 62 2.91 -22.45 -1.03
N GLN A 63 3.69 -21.93 -1.98
CA GLN A 63 4.77 -22.64 -2.69
C GLN A 63 4.35 -24.02 -3.24
N ASP A 64 5.15 -25.05 -2.99
CA ASP A 64 4.96 -26.44 -3.46
C ASP A 64 3.60 -27.01 -3.06
N THR A 65 3.16 -26.80 -1.81
CA THR A 65 1.86 -27.26 -1.34
C THR A 65 0.72 -26.57 -2.10
N LEU A 66 0.87 -25.29 -2.47
CA LEU A 66 -0.13 -24.58 -3.28
C LEU A 66 -0.16 -25.05 -4.74
N CYS A 67 1.00 -25.37 -5.32
CA CYS A 67 1.07 -25.98 -6.66
C CYS A 67 0.48 -27.41 -6.65
N GLY A 68 0.86 -28.20 -5.65
CA GLY A 68 0.42 -29.58 -5.47
C GLY A 68 -1.07 -29.69 -5.19
N ILE A 69 -1.65 -28.82 -4.36
CA ILE A 69 -3.09 -28.88 -4.04
C ILE A 69 -3.96 -28.47 -5.24
N TYR A 70 -3.47 -27.56 -6.09
CA TYR A 70 -4.11 -27.25 -7.37
C TYR A 70 -4.07 -28.45 -8.32
N LYS A 71 -2.89 -29.10 -8.48
CA LYS A 71 -2.73 -30.26 -9.35
C LYS A 71 -3.54 -31.47 -8.89
N ILE A 72 -3.50 -31.84 -7.60
CA ILE A 72 -4.23 -33.00 -7.06
C ILE A 72 -5.76 -32.81 -7.13
N CYS A 73 -6.26 -31.57 -7.09
CA CYS A 73 -7.69 -31.29 -7.21
C CYS A 73 -8.25 -31.47 -8.63
N ARG A 74 -7.42 -31.61 -9.68
CA ARG A 74 -7.92 -31.73 -11.06
C ARG A 74 -8.73 -33.02 -11.28
N ARG A 75 -9.70 -32.96 -12.20
CA ARG A 75 -10.61 -34.09 -12.55
C ARG A 75 -9.91 -35.30 -13.18
N ASP A 76 -8.69 -35.13 -13.70
CA ASP A 76 -7.90 -36.19 -14.33
C ASP A 76 -7.00 -36.98 -13.34
N VAL A 77 -6.91 -36.56 -12.07
CA VAL A 77 -6.08 -37.23 -11.05
C VAL A 77 -6.84 -38.39 -10.38
N PHE A 78 -6.46 -39.62 -10.75
CA PHE A 78 -6.98 -40.87 -10.17
C PHE A 78 -5.89 -41.68 -9.47
N LEU A 79 -6.15 -42.09 -8.22
CA LEU A 79 -5.21 -42.79 -7.35
C LEU A 79 -5.49 -44.30 -7.26
N THR A 80 -4.44 -45.10 -7.09
CA THR A 80 -4.55 -46.53 -6.78
C THR A 80 -4.88 -46.78 -5.31
N LYS A 81 -5.41 -47.96 -4.97
CA LYS A 81 -5.66 -48.33 -3.57
C LYS A 81 -4.38 -48.28 -2.71
N GLU A 82 -3.24 -48.67 -3.28
CA GLU A 82 -1.93 -48.64 -2.60
C GLU A 82 -1.48 -47.20 -2.31
N GLN A 83 -1.65 -46.28 -3.27
CA GLN A 83 -1.36 -44.85 -3.07
C GLN A 83 -2.27 -44.25 -2.00
N VAL A 84 -3.57 -44.55 -2.06
CA VAL A 84 -4.57 -44.08 -1.08
C VAL A 84 -4.24 -44.58 0.32
N MET A 85 -3.90 -45.87 0.49
CA MET A 85 -3.49 -46.42 1.77
C MET A 85 -2.29 -45.67 2.38
N ASN A 86 -1.28 -45.34 1.57
CA ASN A 86 -0.13 -44.59 2.04
C ASN A 86 -0.43 -43.11 2.33
N ILE A 87 -1.34 -42.49 1.57
CA ILE A 87 -1.77 -41.09 1.77
C ILE A 87 -2.61 -40.94 3.05
N LEU A 88 -3.50 -41.88 3.35
CA LEU A 88 -4.35 -41.84 4.54
C LEU A 88 -3.55 -41.89 5.85
N LEU A 89 -2.35 -42.50 5.86
CA LEU A 89 -1.44 -42.47 7.01
C LEU A 89 -0.87 -41.07 7.34
N TRP A 90 -1.07 -40.09 6.45
CA TRP A 90 -0.66 -38.69 6.64
C TRP A 90 -1.83 -37.75 6.94
N VAL A 91 -3.07 -38.25 6.94
CA VAL A 91 -4.26 -37.49 7.34
C VAL A 91 -4.28 -37.41 8.87
N PRO A 92 -4.33 -36.21 9.48
CA PRO A 92 -4.46 -36.07 10.93
C PRO A 92 -5.80 -36.62 11.39
N ASP A 93 -5.83 -37.22 12.58
CA ASP A 93 -7.04 -37.72 13.26
C ASP A 93 -7.90 -38.69 12.42
N TRP A 94 -7.28 -39.42 11.47
CA TRP A 94 -7.98 -40.35 10.59
C TRP A 94 -8.68 -41.49 11.35
N ASP A 95 -9.96 -41.70 11.03
CA ASP A 95 -10.87 -42.67 11.64
C ASP A 95 -10.55 -44.15 11.35
N GLY A 96 -9.52 -44.42 10.54
CA GLY A 96 -9.15 -45.77 10.10
C GLY A 96 -10.03 -46.33 8.97
N VAL A 97 -11.01 -45.57 8.47
CA VAL A 97 -11.92 -45.98 7.39
C VAL A 97 -11.39 -45.49 6.05
N ILE A 98 -11.17 -46.41 5.11
CA ILE A 98 -10.83 -46.04 3.73
C ILE A 98 -12.13 -45.59 3.03
N PRO A 99 -12.24 -44.34 2.52
CA PRO A 99 -13.46 -43.85 1.89
C PRO A 99 -13.83 -44.66 0.64
N GLN A 100 -15.09 -44.59 0.20
CA GLN A 100 -15.54 -45.34 -0.98
C GLN A 100 -14.90 -44.78 -2.27
N PRO A 101 -14.32 -45.61 -3.16
CA PRO A 101 -13.72 -45.13 -4.41
C PRO A 101 -14.78 -44.55 -5.35
N ALA A 102 -14.54 -43.34 -5.86
CA ALA A 102 -15.41 -42.68 -6.84
C ALA A 102 -15.68 -43.52 -8.10
N ILE A 103 -14.73 -44.37 -8.52
CA ILE A 103 -14.90 -45.34 -9.60
C ILE A 103 -14.75 -46.75 -9.03
N LEU A 104 -15.81 -47.57 -9.13
CA LEU A 104 -15.82 -48.96 -8.65
C LEU A 104 -15.38 -49.98 -9.72
N LYS A 105 -15.65 -49.71 -11.00
CA LYS A 105 -15.36 -50.59 -12.15
C LYS A 105 -14.73 -49.77 -13.29
N PRO A 106 -13.76 -50.31 -14.05
CA PRO A 106 -13.27 -51.70 -14.04
C PRO A 106 -12.28 -52.01 -12.92
N ARG A 107 -11.73 -51.00 -12.23
CA ARG A 107 -10.89 -51.14 -11.03
C ARG A 107 -11.23 -50.01 -10.04
N PRO A 108 -11.08 -50.22 -8.72
CA PRO A 108 -11.27 -49.15 -7.75
C PRO A 108 -10.27 -48.00 -7.98
N ARG A 109 -10.80 -46.78 -8.12
CA ARG A 109 -10.04 -45.51 -8.16
C ARG A 109 -10.70 -44.47 -7.28
N TRP A 110 -9.86 -43.72 -6.57
CA TRP A 110 -10.23 -42.52 -5.84
C TRP A 110 -9.78 -41.29 -6.64
N THR A 111 -10.48 -40.16 -6.49
CA THR A 111 -9.99 -38.88 -7.03
C THR A 111 -9.08 -38.19 -6.03
N GLY A 112 -8.22 -37.28 -6.50
CA GLY A 112 -7.44 -36.43 -5.59
C GLY A 112 -8.31 -35.54 -4.69
N LYS A 113 -9.46 -35.06 -5.19
CA LYS A 113 -10.49 -34.35 -4.40
C LYS A 113 -10.96 -35.14 -3.17
N GLN A 114 -11.16 -36.47 -3.30
CA GLN A 114 -11.55 -37.30 -2.16
C GLN A 114 -10.48 -37.33 -1.06
N MET A 115 -9.19 -37.31 -1.41
CA MET A 115 -8.12 -37.31 -0.40
C MET A 115 -8.01 -35.95 0.33
N ILE A 116 -8.21 -34.85 -0.39
CA ILE A 116 -8.26 -33.51 0.22
C ILE A 116 -9.52 -33.32 1.07
N SER A 117 -10.64 -33.98 0.73
CA SER A 117 -11.86 -33.95 1.54
C SER A 117 -11.66 -34.55 2.93
N MET A 118 -10.80 -35.58 3.09
CA MET A 118 -10.46 -36.16 4.39
C MET A 118 -9.71 -35.20 5.34
N VAL A 119 -9.24 -34.05 4.84
CA VAL A 119 -8.51 -33.03 5.60
C VAL A 119 -9.42 -31.84 5.97
N LEU A 120 -10.58 -31.70 5.34
CA LEU A 120 -11.54 -30.64 5.63
C LEU A 120 -12.40 -31.03 6.85
N PRO A 121 -12.71 -30.08 7.76
CA PRO A 121 -13.51 -30.40 8.94
C PRO A 121 -14.96 -30.79 8.56
N PRO A 122 -15.56 -31.75 9.29
CA PRO A 122 -16.90 -32.22 8.98
C PRO A 122 -17.93 -31.10 9.18
N GLY A 123 -18.87 -31.02 8.24
CA GLY A 123 -19.90 -29.97 8.23
C GLY A 123 -19.52 -28.70 7.47
N LEU A 124 -18.25 -28.51 7.05
CA LEU A 124 -17.81 -27.30 6.35
C LEU A 124 -18.61 -27.08 5.05
N ASN A 125 -19.20 -25.88 4.91
CA ASN A 125 -19.92 -25.47 3.70
C ASN A 125 -19.23 -24.22 3.11
N LEU A 126 -18.91 -24.28 1.81
CA LEU A 126 -18.35 -23.14 1.08
C LEU A 126 -18.72 -23.22 -0.40
N LEU A 127 -19.61 -22.33 -0.84
CA LEU A 127 -19.94 -22.11 -2.24
C LEU A 127 -19.21 -20.85 -2.75
N ARG A 128 -18.44 -20.98 -3.84
CA ARG A 128 -17.83 -19.86 -4.57
C ARG A 128 -18.10 -20.01 -6.06
N VAL A 129 -18.62 -18.97 -6.69
CA VAL A 129 -19.00 -18.97 -8.10
C VAL A 129 -18.20 -17.91 -8.84
N ASP A 130 -17.43 -18.30 -9.86
CA ASP A 130 -16.54 -17.37 -10.57
C ASP A 130 -17.29 -16.33 -11.43
N ARG A 131 -18.57 -16.55 -11.71
CA ARG A 131 -19.45 -15.68 -12.51
C ARG A 131 -20.87 -15.71 -11.96
N ASP A 132 -21.28 -14.70 -11.18
CA ASP A 132 -22.61 -14.68 -10.55
C ASP A 132 -23.78 -14.51 -11.55
N LYS A 133 -23.50 -14.06 -12.77
CA LYS A 133 -24.44 -14.01 -13.92
C LYS A 133 -24.41 -15.27 -14.83
N ALA A 134 -23.66 -16.32 -14.49
CA ALA A 134 -23.59 -17.53 -15.30
C ALA A 134 -24.91 -18.34 -15.27
N PRO A 135 -25.25 -19.09 -16.34
CA PRO A 135 -26.41 -19.96 -16.35
C PRO A 135 -26.32 -21.03 -15.23
N LEU A 136 -27.48 -21.47 -14.72
CA LEU A 136 -27.56 -22.34 -13.53
C LEU A 136 -26.79 -23.67 -13.69
N SER A 137 -26.65 -24.16 -14.93
CA SER A 137 -25.82 -25.32 -15.29
C SER A 137 -24.34 -25.10 -15.03
N GLU A 138 -23.79 -23.93 -15.35
CA GLU A 138 -22.39 -23.56 -15.04
C GLU A 138 -22.20 -23.28 -13.55
N LYS A 139 -23.24 -22.78 -12.86
CA LYS A 139 -23.19 -22.46 -11.42
C LYS A 139 -22.97 -23.69 -10.54
N PHE A 140 -23.59 -24.84 -10.87
CA PHE A 140 -23.54 -26.07 -10.06
C PHE A 140 -22.91 -27.29 -10.77
N SER A 141 -22.71 -27.25 -12.09
CA SER A 141 -22.04 -28.30 -12.86
C SER A 141 -21.02 -27.70 -13.88
N PRO A 142 -20.04 -26.91 -13.42
CA PRO A 142 -19.10 -26.22 -14.29
C PRO A 142 -18.30 -27.19 -15.17
N LEU A 143 -18.35 -26.99 -16.49
CA LEU A 143 -17.62 -27.84 -17.46
C LEU A 143 -16.10 -27.78 -17.23
N ALA A 144 -15.55 -26.58 -17.01
CA ALA A 144 -14.13 -26.34 -16.81
C ALA A 144 -13.64 -26.49 -15.34
N ASP A 145 -14.48 -27.01 -14.43
CA ASP A 145 -14.18 -27.12 -12.98
C ASP A 145 -13.82 -25.79 -12.28
N GLY A 146 -14.33 -24.67 -12.81
CA GLY A 146 -14.26 -23.35 -12.18
C GLY A 146 -15.21 -23.22 -10.97
N GLY A 147 -15.02 -22.17 -10.19
CA GLY A 147 -15.66 -22.01 -8.89
C GLY A 147 -15.20 -23.05 -7.86
N LEU A 148 -15.99 -23.21 -6.80
CA LEU A 148 -15.76 -24.15 -5.72
C LEU A 148 -17.09 -24.52 -5.05
N LEU A 149 -17.28 -25.80 -4.75
CA LEU A 149 -18.29 -26.25 -3.79
C LEU A 149 -17.68 -27.26 -2.82
N VAL A 150 -17.59 -26.86 -1.55
CA VAL A 150 -17.43 -27.77 -0.41
C VAL A 150 -18.78 -27.89 0.28
N HIS A 151 -19.22 -29.12 0.56
CA HIS A 151 -20.50 -29.39 1.21
C HIS A 151 -20.33 -30.44 2.31
N SER A 152 -20.72 -30.10 3.54
CA SER A 152 -20.55 -30.95 4.74
C SER A 152 -19.10 -31.45 4.98
N GLY A 153 -18.08 -30.79 4.41
CA GLY A 153 -16.68 -31.21 4.40
C GLY A 153 -16.19 -31.86 3.10
N GLU A 154 -17.09 -32.31 2.21
CA GLU A 154 -16.69 -32.95 0.94
C GLU A 154 -16.49 -31.94 -0.20
N LEU A 155 -15.37 -32.06 -0.93
CA LEU A 155 -15.05 -31.22 -2.10
C LEU A 155 -15.72 -31.76 -3.37
N MET A 156 -16.87 -31.19 -3.71
CA MET A 156 -17.74 -31.66 -4.81
C MET A 156 -17.20 -31.29 -6.19
N TYR A 157 -16.90 -30.00 -6.40
CA TYR A 157 -16.27 -29.48 -7.63
C TYR A 157 -15.39 -28.25 -7.32
N GLY A 158 -14.57 -27.86 -8.30
CA GLY A 158 -13.63 -26.74 -8.16
C GLY A 158 -12.18 -27.16 -8.00
N MET A 159 -11.25 -26.24 -8.19
CA MET A 159 -9.81 -26.45 -8.02
C MET A 159 -9.25 -25.51 -6.95
N PHE A 160 -8.58 -26.05 -5.94
CA PHE A 160 -7.96 -25.23 -4.90
C PHE A 160 -6.76 -24.44 -5.45
N SER A 161 -6.88 -23.11 -5.40
CA SER A 161 -5.89 -22.11 -5.81
C SER A 161 -5.70 -21.06 -4.72
N LYS A 162 -4.79 -20.09 -4.90
CA LYS A 162 -4.52 -19.00 -3.95
C LYS A 162 -5.78 -18.28 -3.45
N LYS A 163 -6.79 -18.13 -4.33
CA LYS A 163 -8.10 -17.51 -4.04
C LYS A 163 -8.99 -18.29 -3.04
N THR A 164 -8.61 -19.53 -2.72
CA THR A 164 -9.43 -20.48 -1.92
C THR A 164 -8.69 -20.99 -0.69
N VAL A 165 -7.41 -21.36 -0.81
CA VAL A 165 -6.58 -21.92 0.28
C VAL A 165 -5.32 -21.09 0.57
N GLY A 166 -5.13 -19.97 -0.12
CA GLY A 166 -4.17 -18.95 0.28
C GLY A 166 -4.78 -17.97 1.28
N ALA A 167 -3.99 -16.97 1.69
CA ALA A 167 -4.37 -15.90 2.61
C ALA A 167 -5.37 -14.90 1.97
N THR A 168 -6.60 -15.34 1.71
CA THR A 168 -7.69 -14.60 1.06
C THR A 168 -8.92 -14.51 1.97
N GLY A 169 -9.52 -13.33 2.08
CA GLY A 169 -10.80 -13.13 2.78
C GLY A 169 -11.91 -14.00 2.19
N GLY A 170 -12.68 -14.67 3.06
CA GLY A 170 -13.70 -15.64 2.65
C GLY A 170 -13.15 -16.92 1.98
N GLY A 171 -11.87 -17.22 2.19
CA GLY A 171 -11.27 -18.51 1.82
C GLY A 171 -11.65 -19.64 2.78
N VAL A 172 -11.20 -20.86 2.47
CA VAL A 172 -11.35 -22.07 3.29
C VAL A 172 -10.79 -21.83 4.70
N ILE A 173 -9.57 -21.31 4.80
CA ILE A 173 -8.88 -21.06 6.08
C ILE A 173 -9.66 -20.05 6.95
N HIS A 174 -10.13 -18.94 6.35
CA HIS A 174 -10.92 -17.94 7.08
C HIS A 174 -12.23 -18.55 7.61
N THR A 175 -12.87 -19.38 6.79
CA THR A 175 -14.11 -20.06 7.15
C THR A 175 -13.89 -21.05 8.30
N ILE A 176 -12.84 -21.88 8.23
CA ILE A 176 -12.51 -22.83 9.30
C ILE A 176 -12.21 -22.11 10.61
N PHE A 177 -11.40 -21.04 10.59
CA PHE A 177 -11.07 -20.27 11.78
C PHE A 177 -12.33 -19.64 12.42
N ASN A 178 -13.17 -18.94 11.62
CA ASN A 178 -14.35 -18.23 12.13
C ASN A 178 -15.50 -19.18 12.55
N GLU A 179 -15.53 -20.42 12.08
CA GLU A 179 -16.61 -21.38 12.40
C GLU A 179 -16.24 -22.45 13.43
N TYR A 180 -15.01 -22.98 13.37
CA TYR A 180 -14.53 -24.11 14.17
C TYR A 180 -13.39 -23.73 15.13
N GLY A 181 -12.71 -22.61 14.88
CA GLY A 181 -11.65 -22.08 15.74
C GLY A 181 -10.22 -22.32 15.26
N PRO A 182 -9.23 -21.79 16.00
CA PRO A 182 -7.82 -21.75 15.59
C PRO A 182 -7.17 -23.15 15.52
N GLU A 183 -7.53 -24.07 16.41
CA GLU A 183 -6.98 -25.43 16.44
C GLU A 183 -7.38 -26.24 15.21
N THR A 184 -8.65 -26.15 14.79
CA THR A 184 -9.13 -26.83 13.57
C THR A 184 -8.45 -26.24 12.32
N ALA A 185 -8.19 -24.93 12.29
CA ALA A 185 -7.44 -24.30 11.22
C ALA A 185 -5.97 -24.79 11.19
N MET A 186 -5.32 -24.95 12.35
CA MET A 186 -3.99 -25.55 12.46
C MET A 186 -3.97 -27.01 11.97
N ASN A 187 -4.95 -27.83 12.34
CA ASN A 187 -5.03 -29.23 11.87
C ASN A 187 -5.24 -29.30 10.35
N PHE A 188 -6.04 -28.40 9.77
CA PHE A 188 -6.15 -28.25 8.31
C PHE A 188 -4.80 -27.88 7.66
N PHE A 189 -4.05 -26.90 8.20
CA PHE A 189 -2.71 -26.56 7.68
C PHE A 189 -1.77 -27.77 7.68
N ASN A 190 -1.69 -28.47 8.81
CA ASN A 190 -0.82 -29.64 8.97
C ASN A 190 -1.21 -30.75 7.99
N GLY A 191 -2.48 -31.16 7.98
CA GLY A 191 -2.98 -32.23 7.11
C GLY A 191 -2.91 -31.92 5.63
N ALA A 192 -3.16 -30.66 5.23
CA ALA A 192 -3.07 -30.25 3.83
C ALA A 192 -1.62 -30.33 3.34
N GLN A 193 -0.66 -29.90 4.16
CA GLN A 193 0.75 -29.98 3.84
C GLN A 193 1.25 -31.43 3.80
N THR A 194 0.94 -32.28 4.79
CA THR A 194 1.42 -33.67 4.80
C THR A 194 0.88 -34.48 3.63
N VAL A 195 -0.44 -34.43 3.38
CA VAL A 195 -1.11 -35.16 2.29
C VAL A 195 -0.61 -34.69 0.91
N VAL A 196 -0.58 -33.38 0.67
CA VAL A 196 -0.20 -32.83 -0.63
C VAL A 196 1.29 -33.01 -0.90
N ASN A 197 2.16 -32.75 0.08
CA ASN A 197 3.61 -32.86 -0.13
C ASN A 197 4.03 -34.34 -0.28
N TYR A 198 3.37 -35.28 0.42
CA TYR A 198 3.58 -36.71 0.17
C TYR A 198 3.12 -37.13 -1.22
N TRP A 199 1.96 -36.67 -1.69
CA TRP A 199 1.50 -36.94 -3.07
C TRP A 199 2.45 -36.32 -4.12
N LEU A 200 2.87 -35.07 -3.91
CA LEU A 200 3.73 -34.33 -4.83
C LEU A 200 5.13 -34.95 -4.93
N LEU A 201 5.66 -35.52 -3.84
CA LEU A 201 6.91 -36.28 -3.81
C LEU A 201 6.90 -37.48 -4.78
N HIS A 202 5.77 -38.17 -4.90
CA HIS A 202 5.61 -39.33 -5.82
C HIS A 202 5.15 -38.94 -7.22
N HIS A 203 4.44 -37.82 -7.37
CA HIS A 203 4.04 -37.30 -8.68
C HIS A 203 5.20 -36.61 -9.41
N GLY A 204 6.04 -35.89 -8.66
CA GLY A 204 7.05 -34.98 -9.17
C GLY A 204 6.48 -33.67 -9.73
N PHE A 205 7.24 -32.60 -9.60
CA PHE A 205 7.03 -31.33 -10.30
C PHE A 205 8.38 -30.70 -10.64
N SER A 206 8.43 -30.00 -11.77
CA SER A 206 9.64 -29.34 -12.27
C SER A 206 9.23 -28.31 -13.33
N ILE A 207 10.12 -27.38 -13.65
CA ILE A 207 9.98 -26.39 -14.73
C ILE A 207 11.29 -26.37 -15.51
N GLY A 208 11.22 -26.21 -16.83
CA GLY A 208 12.41 -26.09 -17.67
C GLY A 208 12.22 -25.15 -18.85
N ILE A 209 13.27 -24.97 -19.65
CA ILE A 209 13.23 -24.08 -20.84
C ILE A 209 12.14 -24.47 -21.86
N GLY A 210 11.72 -25.75 -21.86
CA GLY A 210 10.60 -26.24 -22.66
C GLY A 210 9.23 -25.67 -22.26
N ASP A 211 9.07 -25.16 -21.03
CA ASP A 211 7.85 -24.49 -20.56
C ASP A 211 7.76 -23.03 -21.03
N THR A 212 8.85 -22.44 -21.53
CA THR A 212 8.86 -21.06 -22.06
C THR A 212 8.86 -20.99 -23.59
N ILE A 213 9.06 -22.12 -24.29
CA ILE A 213 9.10 -22.16 -25.76
C ILE A 213 7.66 -22.21 -26.32
N PRO A 214 7.23 -21.21 -27.12
CA PRO A 214 5.95 -21.23 -27.81
C PRO A 214 6.05 -22.03 -29.13
N ASP A 215 4.91 -22.33 -29.75
CA ASP A 215 4.88 -22.90 -31.11
C ASP A 215 5.12 -21.82 -32.19
N LEU A 216 5.59 -22.23 -33.36
CA LEU A 216 5.98 -21.31 -34.45
C LEU A 216 4.83 -20.39 -34.90
N ALA A 217 3.58 -20.90 -34.97
CA ALA A 217 2.43 -20.09 -35.36
C ALA A 217 2.05 -19.04 -34.31
N THR A 218 2.41 -19.26 -33.03
CA THR A 218 2.33 -18.23 -31.99
C THR A 218 3.46 -17.22 -32.11
N ILE A 219 4.68 -17.63 -32.49
CA ILE A 219 5.79 -16.67 -32.75
C ILE A 219 5.41 -15.71 -33.89
N GLU A 220 4.91 -16.24 -35.00
CA GLU A 220 4.44 -15.44 -36.15
C GLU A 220 3.36 -14.43 -35.72
N LYS A 221 2.42 -14.83 -34.85
CA LYS A 221 1.41 -13.91 -34.27
C LYS A 221 2.01 -12.84 -33.34
N ILE A 222 3.00 -13.19 -32.53
CA ILE A 222 3.65 -12.24 -31.61
C ILE A 222 4.41 -11.18 -32.42
N GLU A 223 5.18 -11.61 -33.43
CA GLU A 223 5.91 -10.69 -34.32
C GLU A 223 4.94 -9.81 -35.13
N GLU A 224 3.82 -10.35 -35.62
CA GLU A 224 2.76 -9.57 -36.28
C GLU A 224 2.12 -8.54 -35.34
N ALA A 225 1.73 -8.94 -34.12
CA ALA A 225 1.11 -8.06 -33.13
C ALA A 225 2.05 -6.92 -32.69
N VAL A 226 3.36 -7.20 -32.54
CA VAL A 226 4.35 -6.15 -32.28
C VAL A 226 4.54 -5.26 -33.52
N ARG A 227 4.59 -5.81 -34.74
CA ARG A 227 4.76 -5.01 -35.97
C ARG A 227 3.65 -3.99 -36.16
N VAL A 228 2.38 -4.42 -36.07
CA VAL A 228 1.21 -3.53 -36.20
C VAL A 228 1.26 -2.36 -35.20
N ARG A 229 1.83 -2.58 -34.00
CA ARG A 229 1.97 -1.53 -32.97
C ARG A 229 3.21 -0.65 -33.16
N LYS A 230 4.25 -1.13 -33.84
CA LYS A 230 5.36 -0.27 -34.32
C LYS A 230 4.86 0.62 -35.47
N GLU A 231 4.07 0.08 -36.38
CA GLU A 231 3.38 0.83 -37.45
C GLU A 231 2.45 1.92 -36.85
N GLU A 232 1.65 1.61 -35.82
CA GLU A 232 0.85 2.60 -35.06
C GLU A 232 1.72 3.76 -34.49
N VAL A 233 2.92 3.47 -34.01
CA VAL A 233 3.86 4.48 -33.48
C VAL A 233 4.53 5.30 -34.58
N ASP A 234 4.82 4.70 -35.74
CA ASP A 234 5.38 5.42 -36.88
C ASP A 234 4.34 6.38 -37.50
N GLU A 235 3.06 5.98 -37.59
CA GLU A 235 1.96 6.89 -37.96
C GLU A 235 1.82 8.07 -36.98
N ILE A 236 1.86 7.80 -35.66
CA ILE A 236 1.84 8.86 -34.64
C ILE A 236 3.06 9.79 -34.79
N THR A 237 4.23 9.25 -35.10
CA THR A 237 5.47 10.02 -35.31
C THR A 237 5.44 10.87 -36.58
N ALA A 238 4.85 10.36 -37.67
CA ALA A 238 4.57 11.15 -38.87
C ALA A 238 3.61 12.31 -38.55
N SER A 239 2.49 12.04 -37.87
CA SER A 239 1.51 13.09 -37.51
C SER A 239 2.11 14.20 -36.63
N ALA A 240 3.05 13.85 -35.74
CA ALA A 240 3.79 14.81 -34.92
C ALA A 240 4.78 15.64 -35.75
N THR A 241 5.43 15.02 -36.75
CA THR A 241 6.41 15.68 -37.63
C THR A 241 5.74 16.64 -38.60
N ASP A 242 4.58 16.25 -39.16
CA ASP A 242 3.77 17.07 -40.06
C ASP A 242 2.92 18.13 -39.32
N ASN A 243 3.05 18.24 -37.99
CA ASN A 243 2.26 19.11 -37.11
C ASN A 243 0.73 18.94 -37.23
N THR A 244 0.27 17.75 -37.62
CA THR A 244 -1.16 17.37 -37.65
C THR A 244 -1.64 16.75 -36.33
N LEU A 245 -0.72 16.43 -35.42
CA LEU A 245 -1.02 15.90 -34.10
C LEU A 245 -1.65 16.96 -33.17
N GLU A 246 -2.98 16.97 -33.07
CA GLU A 246 -3.69 17.75 -32.06
C GLU A 246 -3.27 17.35 -30.62
N PRO A 247 -2.99 18.33 -29.74
CA PRO A 247 -2.71 18.07 -28.33
C PRO A 247 -3.97 17.63 -27.57
N LEU A 248 -3.80 16.72 -26.61
CA LEU A 248 -4.87 16.35 -25.67
C LEU A 248 -5.11 17.49 -24.66
N PRO A 249 -6.34 17.67 -24.15
CA PRO A 249 -6.68 18.78 -23.25
C PRO A 249 -5.71 18.93 -22.07
N GLY A 250 -5.07 20.09 -21.97
CA GLY A 250 -4.12 20.44 -20.91
C GLY A 250 -2.75 19.74 -20.97
N MET A 251 -2.47 18.94 -22.00
CA MET A 251 -1.13 18.43 -22.34
C MET A 251 -0.52 19.24 -23.48
N ASN A 252 0.81 19.35 -23.56
CA ASN A 252 1.45 19.84 -24.78
C ASN A 252 1.53 18.74 -25.87
N VAL A 253 1.90 19.11 -27.09
CA VAL A 253 1.98 18.18 -28.24
C VAL A 253 2.97 17.03 -27.98
N ARG A 254 4.07 17.30 -27.26
CA ARG A 254 5.10 16.30 -26.92
C ARG A 254 4.65 15.31 -25.83
N GLU A 255 3.94 15.79 -24.82
CA GLU A 255 3.27 14.95 -23.82
C GLU A 255 2.16 14.11 -24.45
N THR A 256 1.40 14.69 -25.36
CA THR A 256 0.37 13.99 -26.14
C THR A 256 0.98 12.88 -27.00
N PHE A 257 2.10 13.17 -27.67
CA PHE A 257 2.89 12.22 -28.43
C PHE A 257 3.39 11.06 -27.55
N GLU A 258 4.14 11.35 -26.48
CA GLU A 258 4.66 10.31 -25.58
C GLU A 258 3.53 9.50 -24.93
N SER A 259 2.39 10.13 -24.58
CA SER A 259 1.21 9.45 -24.02
C SER A 259 0.58 8.46 -25.02
N LYS A 260 0.32 8.90 -26.26
CA LYS A 260 -0.24 8.04 -27.33
C LYS A 260 0.71 6.88 -27.65
N VAL A 261 2.01 7.14 -27.78
CA VAL A 261 3.04 6.13 -28.08
C VAL A 261 3.22 5.14 -26.93
N SER A 262 3.33 5.60 -25.67
CA SER A 262 3.43 4.71 -24.51
C SER A 262 2.18 3.84 -24.33
N ARG A 263 0.99 4.32 -24.71
CA ARG A 263 -0.23 3.51 -24.73
C ARG A 263 -0.17 2.41 -25.80
N ALA A 264 0.22 2.74 -27.03
CA ALA A 264 0.38 1.75 -28.11
C ALA A 264 1.38 0.64 -27.76
N LEU A 265 2.54 1.01 -27.19
CA LEU A 265 3.59 0.06 -26.82
C LEU A 265 3.25 -0.80 -25.59
N ASN A 266 2.44 -0.30 -24.65
CA ASN A 266 1.88 -1.12 -23.57
C ASN A 266 0.83 -2.12 -24.10
N ASN A 267 -0.07 -1.67 -24.99
CA ASN A 267 -1.03 -2.54 -25.64
C ASN A 267 -0.35 -3.68 -26.42
N ALA A 268 0.77 -3.40 -27.10
CA ALA A 268 1.57 -4.40 -27.82
C ALA A 268 2.03 -5.56 -26.91
N ARG A 269 2.54 -5.24 -25.71
CA ARG A 269 2.96 -6.22 -24.71
C ARG A 269 1.78 -7.06 -24.23
N ASP A 270 0.66 -6.41 -23.92
CA ASP A 270 -0.48 -7.08 -23.30
C ASP A 270 -1.26 -7.95 -24.30
N GLU A 271 -1.31 -7.54 -25.57
CA GLU A 271 -1.85 -8.32 -26.69
C GLU A 271 -0.98 -9.54 -27.02
N ALA A 272 0.34 -9.36 -27.14
CA ALA A 272 1.29 -10.47 -27.33
C ALA A 272 1.26 -11.47 -26.17
N GLY A 273 1.18 -10.99 -24.92
CA GLY A 273 1.02 -11.85 -23.73
C GLY A 273 -0.32 -12.61 -23.72
N THR A 274 -1.38 -11.98 -24.20
CA THR A 274 -2.72 -12.60 -24.29
C THR A 274 -2.78 -13.71 -25.34
N GLU A 275 -2.17 -13.54 -26.52
CA GLU A 275 -2.05 -14.64 -27.49
C GLU A 275 -1.12 -15.76 -26.99
N THR A 276 -0.08 -15.42 -26.22
CA THR A 276 0.83 -16.37 -25.58
C THR A 276 0.14 -17.23 -24.52
N GLU A 277 -0.74 -16.66 -23.68
CA GLU A 277 -1.50 -17.48 -22.71
C GLU A 277 -2.46 -18.45 -23.42
N LYS A 278 -3.08 -18.04 -24.53
CA LYS A 278 -4.02 -18.87 -25.29
C LYS A 278 -3.36 -20.07 -25.98
N SER A 279 -2.09 -19.97 -26.38
CA SER A 279 -1.38 -21.07 -27.04
C SER A 279 -0.81 -22.10 -26.07
N PHE A 280 -0.45 -21.66 -24.85
CA PHE A 280 0.08 -22.58 -23.85
C PHE A 280 -0.98 -23.55 -23.31
N LYS A 281 -0.61 -24.83 -23.34
CA LYS A 281 -1.44 -25.93 -22.82
C LYS A 281 -1.54 -25.87 -21.30
N ASP A 282 -2.69 -26.24 -20.74
CA ASP A 282 -2.95 -26.44 -19.30
C ASP A 282 -2.02 -27.47 -18.60
N LEU A 283 -1.16 -28.16 -19.36
CA LEU A 283 -0.13 -29.08 -18.89
C LEU A 283 1.25 -28.43 -18.70
N ASN A 284 1.45 -27.20 -19.18
CA ASN A 284 2.67 -26.41 -19.02
C ASN A 284 2.90 -26.07 -17.53
N ASN A 285 4.12 -26.26 -17.04
CA ASN A 285 4.42 -26.14 -15.62
C ASN A 285 4.42 -24.68 -15.14
N ALA A 286 4.89 -23.73 -15.97
CA ALA A 286 4.84 -22.30 -15.67
C ALA A 286 3.38 -21.80 -15.57
N VAL A 287 2.51 -22.22 -16.50
CA VAL A 287 1.07 -21.90 -16.47
C VAL A 287 0.40 -22.50 -15.25
N GLN A 288 0.78 -23.70 -14.80
CA GLN A 288 0.25 -24.29 -13.57
C GLN A 288 0.68 -23.54 -12.30
N MET A 289 1.91 -23.00 -12.25
CA MET A 289 2.35 -22.14 -11.15
C MET A 289 1.57 -20.82 -11.12
N ALA A 290 1.43 -20.16 -12.28
CA ALA A 290 0.68 -18.90 -12.38
C ALA A 290 -0.82 -19.06 -12.08
N ARG A 291 -1.48 -20.13 -12.57
CA ARG A 291 -2.92 -20.38 -12.34
C ARG A 291 -3.25 -20.92 -10.94
N SER A 292 -2.35 -21.70 -10.32
CA SER A 292 -2.48 -22.04 -8.89
C SER A 292 -2.22 -20.82 -7.99
N GLY A 293 -1.36 -19.91 -8.45
CA GLY A 293 -0.91 -18.73 -7.72
C GLY A 293 0.23 -19.01 -6.74
N SER A 294 1.01 -20.08 -6.94
CA SER A 294 2.14 -20.46 -6.08
C SER A 294 3.31 -19.48 -6.22
N LYS A 295 3.77 -19.22 -7.44
CA LYS A 295 4.78 -18.20 -7.77
C LYS A 295 4.64 -17.79 -9.24
N GLY A 296 4.93 -16.52 -9.54
CA GLY A 296 4.85 -15.96 -10.89
C GLY A 296 3.43 -15.57 -11.32
N SER A 297 3.36 -14.85 -12.44
CA SER A 297 2.14 -14.34 -13.06
C SER A 297 2.16 -14.52 -14.58
N ILE A 298 1.02 -14.29 -15.24
CA ILE A 298 0.91 -14.31 -16.71
C ILE A 298 1.87 -13.29 -17.35
N ILE A 299 2.09 -12.14 -16.71
CA ILE A 299 3.05 -11.11 -17.17
C ILE A 299 4.47 -11.67 -17.20
N ASN A 300 4.90 -12.41 -16.16
CA ASN A 300 6.23 -13.01 -16.15
C ASN A 300 6.40 -14.05 -17.28
N ILE A 301 5.36 -14.84 -17.56
CA ILE A 301 5.35 -15.78 -18.70
C ILE A 301 5.46 -15.01 -20.03
N SER A 302 4.68 -13.94 -20.21
CA SER A 302 4.75 -13.07 -21.38
C SER A 302 6.15 -12.48 -21.61
N GLN A 303 6.84 -12.03 -20.55
CA GLN A 303 8.19 -11.47 -20.66
C GLN A 303 9.28 -12.52 -20.92
N MET A 304 9.12 -13.75 -20.39
CA MET A 304 10.01 -14.87 -20.69
C MET A 304 9.86 -15.37 -22.11
N THR A 305 8.63 -15.42 -22.64
CA THR A 305 8.31 -16.05 -23.92
C THR A 305 8.22 -15.07 -25.10
N ALA A 306 7.43 -14.01 -24.97
CA ALA A 306 6.99 -13.17 -26.09
C ALA A 306 7.77 -11.86 -26.22
N VAL A 307 7.62 -10.95 -25.26
CA VAL A 307 8.16 -9.57 -25.33
C VAL A 307 8.31 -9.00 -23.91
N VAL A 308 9.46 -8.39 -23.60
CA VAL A 308 9.69 -7.76 -22.28
C VAL A 308 8.95 -6.42 -22.16
N GLY A 309 8.91 -5.64 -23.24
CA GLY A 309 8.11 -4.41 -23.37
C GLY A 309 8.87 -3.10 -23.08
N GLN A 310 8.14 -1.99 -23.05
CA GLN A 310 8.69 -0.65 -22.81
C GLN A 310 9.34 -0.55 -21.43
N GLN A 311 10.58 -0.05 -21.40
CA GLN A 311 11.28 0.33 -20.16
C GLN A 311 11.03 1.82 -19.88
N SER A 312 10.75 2.16 -18.61
CA SER A 312 10.58 3.56 -18.18
C SER A 312 11.64 3.94 -17.15
N VAL A 313 11.93 5.24 -17.08
CA VAL A 313 12.64 5.88 -15.95
C VAL A 313 11.87 7.16 -15.61
N GLU A 314 11.65 7.45 -14.33
CA GLU A 314 10.84 8.55 -13.80
C GLU A 314 9.42 8.59 -14.41
N GLY A 315 8.84 7.39 -14.66
CA GLY A 315 7.54 7.21 -15.30
C GLY A 315 7.49 7.53 -16.80
N LYS A 316 8.61 7.91 -17.43
CA LYS A 316 8.72 8.31 -18.85
C LYS A 316 9.54 7.31 -19.65
N ARG A 317 9.42 7.28 -20.99
CA ARG A 317 10.33 6.50 -21.85
C ARG A 317 11.76 7.05 -21.74
N ILE A 318 12.77 6.17 -21.78
CA ILE A 318 14.19 6.44 -21.46
C ILE A 318 14.66 7.82 -21.94
N PRO A 319 15.09 8.74 -21.06
CA PRO A 319 15.41 10.12 -21.44
C PRO A 319 16.66 10.23 -22.33
N PHE A 320 16.76 11.34 -23.08
CA PHE A 320 17.93 11.66 -23.90
C PHE A 320 19.13 12.09 -23.03
N GLY A 321 19.88 11.12 -22.51
CA GLY A 321 21.10 11.35 -21.72
C GLY A 321 22.28 11.92 -22.53
N PHE A 322 22.27 11.81 -23.86
CA PHE A 322 23.20 12.50 -24.76
C PHE A 322 22.45 13.59 -25.53
N LYS A 323 23.20 14.55 -26.12
CA LYS A 323 22.63 15.68 -26.88
C LYS A 323 21.69 15.18 -28.00
N TYR A 324 20.40 15.30 -27.74
CA TYR A 324 19.27 14.86 -28.56
C TYR A 324 19.22 13.34 -28.88
N ARG A 325 19.70 12.46 -27.99
CA ARG A 325 19.57 11.00 -28.15
C ARG A 325 19.80 10.20 -26.86
N THR A 326 19.31 8.97 -26.81
CA THR A 326 19.47 8.06 -25.65
C THR A 326 20.87 7.43 -25.57
N LEU A 327 21.44 7.00 -26.70
CA LEU A 327 22.76 6.37 -26.80
C LEU A 327 23.57 6.90 -27.99
N PRO A 328 24.91 6.79 -27.99
CA PRO A 328 25.75 7.21 -29.11
C PRO A 328 25.54 6.42 -30.41
N HIS A 329 24.86 5.27 -30.34
CA HIS A 329 24.52 4.39 -31.46
C HIS A 329 23.33 4.87 -32.29
N PHE A 330 22.39 5.61 -31.68
CA PHE A 330 21.24 6.17 -32.37
C PHE A 330 21.58 7.50 -33.05
N THR A 331 20.77 7.88 -34.04
CA THR A 331 20.75 9.23 -34.63
C THR A 331 20.28 10.26 -33.60
N LYS A 332 20.27 11.54 -33.97
CA LYS A 332 19.65 12.58 -33.14
C LYS A 332 18.15 12.64 -33.41
N ASP A 333 17.41 13.04 -32.39
CA ASP A 333 15.97 13.27 -32.43
C ASP A 333 15.17 12.04 -32.86
N ASP A 334 15.72 10.86 -32.52
CA ASP A 334 15.12 9.54 -32.74
C ASP A 334 14.15 9.20 -31.60
N TYR A 335 12.85 9.26 -31.91
CA TYR A 335 11.74 8.96 -30.99
C TYR A 335 11.15 7.54 -31.16
N SER A 336 11.78 6.70 -31.99
CA SER A 336 11.36 5.32 -32.25
C SER A 336 11.26 4.48 -30.96
N PRO A 337 10.49 3.38 -30.96
CA PRO A 337 10.43 2.45 -29.83
C PRO A 337 11.84 2.00 -29.40
N GLU A 338 12.68 1.59 -30.34
CA GLU A 338 14.02 1.03 -30.09
C GLU A 338 14.98 2.07 -29.47
N SER A 339 15.02 3.31 -29.99
CA SER A 339 15.79 4.41 -29.41
C SER A 339 15.33 4.74 -27.98
N ARG A 340 14.01 4.72 -27.74
CA ARG A 340 13.38 5.17 -26.49
C ARG A 340 13.18 4.04 -25.47
N GLY A 341 13.79 2.87 -25.68
CA GLY A 341 13.84 1.77 -24.69
C GLY A 341 12.67 0.79 -24.70
N PHE A 342 12.01 0.59 -25.85
CA PHE A 342 11.19 -0.59 -26.06
C PHE A 342 12.07 -1.83 -26.24
N VAL A 343 11.76 -2.90 -25.50
CA VAL A 343 12.43 -4.19 -25.61
C VAL A 343 11.50 -5.16 -26.32
N GLU A 344 11.86 -5.49 -27.56
CA GLU A 344 11.11 -6.36 -28.47
C GLU A 344 11.41 -7.83 -28.19
N ASN A 345 12.65 -8.15 -27.81
CA ASN A 345 13.04 -9.52 -27.53
C ASN A 345 12.52 -10.01 -26.16
N SER A 346 12.20 -11.30 -26.07
CA SER A 346 11.93 -11.98 -24.80
C SER A 346 13.21 -12.48 -24.12
N TYR A 347 13.14 -12.81 -22.83
CA TYR A 347 14.30 -13.41 -22.13
C TYR A 347 14.75 -14.75 -22.75
N LEU A 348 13.86 -15.50 -23.41
CA LEU A 348 14.20 -16.71 -24.17
C LEU A 348 14.99 -16.40 -25.46
N ARG A 349 14.65 -15.32 -26.16
CA ARG A 349 15.32 -14.89 -27.41
C ARG A 349 16.66 -14.19 -27.13
N GLY A 350 16.76 -13.53 -25.99
CA GLY A 350 17.94 -12.79 -25.53
C GLY A 350 17.91 -11.32 -25.92
N LEU A 351 18.40 -10.46 -25.04
CA LEU A 351 18.40 -9.01 -25.21
C LEU A 351 19.57 -8.56 -26.10
N THR A 352 19.32 -7.62 -27.02
CA THR A 352 20.40 -6.89 -27.71
C THR A 352 21.16 -5.98 -26.74
N PRO A 353 22.39 -5.52 -27.07
CA PRO A 353 23.18 -4.67 -26.16
C PRO A 353 22.52 -3.34 -25.78
N THR A 354 21.69 -2.77 -26.66
CA THR A 354 20.91 -1.55 -26.43
C THR A 354 19.74 -1.83 -25.49
N GLU A 355 18.91 -2.85 -25.78
CA GLU A 355 17.83 -3.30 -24.91
C GLU A 355 18.31 -3.66 -23.52
N PHE A 356 19.42 -4.41 -23.42
CA PHE A 356 20.04 -4.80 -22.15
C PHE A 356 20.44 -3.58 -21.31
N PHE A 357 21.01 -2.55 -21.93
CA PHE A 357 21.41 -1.33 -21.22
C PHE A 357 20.19 -0.52 -20.75
N PHE A 358 19.14 -0.40 -21.57
CA PHE A 358 17.89 0.26 -21.17
C PHE A 358 17.13 -0.50 -20.08
N HIS A 359 17.11 -1.83 -20.15
CA HIS A 359 16.55 -2.68 -19.09
C HIS A 359 17.35 -2.56 -17.78
N ALA A 360 18.69 -2.49 -17.86
CA ALA A 360 19.55 -2.25 -16.71
C ALA A 360 19.38 -0.84 -16.11
N MET A 361 19.00 0.17 -16.90
CA MET A 361 18.64 1.50 -16.39
C MET A 361 17.34 1.47 -15.57
N ALA A 362 16.26 0.88 -16.10
CA ALA A 362 15.00 0.74 -15.37
C ALA A 362 15.15 -0.15 -14.12
N GLY A 363 15.88 -1.26 -14.24
CA GLY A 363 16.21 -2.11 -13.09
C GLY A 363 17.07 -1.41 -12.03
N ARG A 364 17.90 -0.43 -12.41
CA ARG A 364 18.67 0.39 -11.47
C ARG A 364 17.79 1.40 -10.73
N GLU A 365 16.81 2.01 -11.39
CA GLU A 365 15.81 2.88 -10.74
C GLU A 365 15.12 2.11 -9.61
N GLY A 366 14.54 0.94 -9.91
CA GLY A 366 13.94 0.06 -8.91
C GLY A 366 14.90 -0.24 -7.74
N LEU A 367 16.12 -0.72 -8.03
CA LEU A 367 17.14 -1.03 -7.00
C LEU A 367 17.46 0.14 -6.05
N ILE A 368 17.38 1.40 -6.52
CA ILE A 368 17.55 2.59 -5.67
C ILE A 368 16.27 2.84 -4.87
N ASP A 369 15.11 2.67 -5.49
CA ASP A 369 13.80 2.99 -4.92
C ASP A 369 13.49 2.19 -3.65
N THR A 370 13.76 0.87 -3.59
CA THR A 370 13.61 0.11 -2.33
C THR A 370 14.62 0.58 -1.29
N ALA A 371 15.88 0.81 -1.66
CA ALA A 371 16.91 1.21 -0.71
C ALA A 371 16.58 2.54 -0.01
N VAL A 372 16.01 3.50 -0.75
CA VAL A 372 15.54 4.78 -0.20
C VAL A 372 14.23 4.61 0.55
N LYS A 373 13.21 4.02 -0.08
CA LYS A 373 11.85 4.00 0.45
C LYS A 373 11.69 3.09 1.68
N THR A 374 12.48 2.02 1.83
CA THR A 374 12.49 1.18 3.05
C THR A 374 12.94 1.99 4.28
N ALA A 375 13.93 2.88 4.12
CA ALA A 375 14.37 3.76 5.20
C ALA A 375 13.28 4.80 5.56
N GLU A 376 12.57 5.33 4.56
CA GLU A 376 11.45 6.26 4.80
C GLU A 376 10.26 5.57 5.49
N THR A 377 9.88 4.37 5.07
CA THR A 377 8.70 3.68 5.61
C THR A 377 8.92 3.12 7.00
N GLY A 378 10.11 2.60 7.32
CA GLY A 378 10.46 2.23 8.70
C GLY A 378 10.40 3.44 9.67
N TYR A 379 10.79 4.62 9.20
CA TYR A 379 10.67 5.86 9.98
C TYR A 379 9.22 6.35 10.10
N ILE A 380 8.40 6.22 9.05
CA ILE A 380 6.95 6.47 9.10
C ILE A 380 6.27 5.54 10.11
N GLN A 381 6.59 4.23 10.10
CA GLN A 381 6.00 3.28 11.04
C GLN A 381 6.43 3.57 12.49
N ARG A 382 7.68 3.96 12.75
CA ARG A 382 8.11 4.43 14.08
C ARG A 382 7.31 5.66 14.53
N LYS A 383 7.03 6.61 13.63
CA LYS A 383 6.21 7.81 13.90
C LYS A 383 4.75 7.47 14.20
N LEU A 384 4.13 6.60 13.40
CA LEU A 384 2.77 6.14 13.63
C LEU A 384 2.63 5.44 15.00
N VAL A 385 3.57 4.56 15.35
CA VAL A 385 3.55 3.89 16.66
C VAL A 385 3.71 4.92 17.79
N LYS A 386 4.69 5.82 17.70
CA LYS A 386 4.94 6.82 18.75
C LYS A 386 3.83 7.86 18.95
N ALA A 387 3.00 8.10 17.94
CA ALA A 387 1.82 8.96 18.05
C ALA A 387 0.56 8.23 18.56
N LEU A 388 0.56 6.89 18.60
CA LEU A 388 -0.61 6.07 18.92
C LEU A 388 -0.37 5.06 20.07
N GLU A 389 0.82 5.01 20.65
CA GLU A 389 1.20 3.97 21.64
C GLU A 389 0.42 3.99 22.96
N GLU A 390 -0.21 5.12 23.28
CA GLU A 390 -1.03 5.30 24.48
C GLU A 390 -2.53 5.04 24.24
N VAL A 391 -2.93 4.80 22.99
CA VAL A 391 -4.34 4.80 22.59
C VAL A 391 -4.92 3.40 22.70
N MET A 392 -5.85 3.22 23.64
CA MET A 392 -6.37 1.90 24.04
C MET A 392 -7.87 1.89 24.36
N VAL A 393 -8.49 0.72 24.28
CA VAL A 393 -9.89 0.51 24.70
C VAL A 393 -9.95 0.41 26.22
N LYS A 394 -10.84 1.18 26.85
CA LYS A 394 -11.11 1.15 28.30
C LYS A 394 -12.37 0.35 28.63
N TYR A 395 -12.58 0.01 29.90
CA TYR A 395 -13.66 -0.86 30.37
C TYR A 395 -15.09 -0.32 30.15
N ASP A 396 -15.25 0.96 29.79
CA ASP A 396 -16.51 1.58 29.37
C ASP A 396 -16.80 1.44 27.86
N GLY A 397 -15.88 0.83 27.09
CA GLY A 397 -15.95 0.71 25.63
C GLY A 397 -15.38 1.91 24.85
N THR A 398 -14.99 2.98 25.54
CA THR A 398 -14.36 4.16 24.93
C THR A 398 -12.90 3.90 24.57
N VAL A 399 -12.38 4.62 23.58
CA VAL A 399 -10.96 4.64 23.23
C VAL A 399 -10.34 5.93 23.76
N ARG A 400 -9.27 5.80 24.56
CA ARG A 400 -8.65 6.92 25.28
C ARG A 400 -7.12 6.93 25.17
N ASN A 401 -6.51 8.09 25.44
CA ASN A 401 -5.07 8.23 25.67
C ASN A 401 -4.71 8.07 27.17
N SER A 402 -3.43 8.23 27.53
CA SER A 402 -2.92 8.14 28.91
C SER A 402 -3.49 9.20 29.86
N LEU A 403 -3.77 10.41 29.36
CA LEU A 403 -4.40 11.50 30.09
C LEU A 403 -5.86 11.20 30.45
N GLY A 404 -6.53 10.34 29.68
CA GLY A 404 -7.93 9.99 29.81
C GLY A 404 -8.87 10.75 28.86
N ASP A 405 -8.33 11.53 27.92
CA ASP A 405 -9.08 12.15 26.82
C ASP A 405 -9.75 11.05 25.98
N VAL A 406 -11.00 11.28 25.57
CA VAL A 406 -11.72 10.35 24.68
C VAL A 406 -11.38 10.67 23.23
N VAL A 407 -10.79 9.70 22.53
CA VAL A 407 -10.48 9.77 21.09
C VAL A 407 -11.64 9.24 20.26
N GLN A 408 -12.26 8.14 20.69
CA GLN A 408 -13.49 7.60 20.11
C GLN A 408 -14.44 7.17 21.23
N PHE A 409 -15.73 7.48 21.10
CA PHE A 409 -16.75 6.98 22.04
C PHE A 409 -16.91 5.46 21.98
N LEU A 410 -16.67 4.85 20.81
CA LEU A 410 -16.60 3.40 20.60
C LEU A 410 -15.51 3.09 19.57
N TYR A 411 -14.74 2.03 19.82
CA TYR A 411 -13.64 1.62 18.94
C TYR A 411 -14.13 1.30 17.52
N GLY A 412 -13.62 2.04 16.53
CA GLY A 412 -13.94 1.85 15.13
C GLY A 412 -15.41 2.13 14.77
N GLU A 413 -16.09 2.97 15.55
CA GLU A 413 -17.50 3.36 15.43
C GLU A 413 -18.54 2.23 15.68
N ASP A 414 -18.11 0.96 15.78
CA ASP A 414 -18.97 -0.21 16.04
C ASP A 414 -18.74 -0.90 17.40
N GLY A 415 -17.59 -0.69 18.05
CA GLY A 415 -17.21 -1.36 19.32
C GLY A 415 -16.80 -2.83 19.18
N LEU A 416 -16.50 -3.28 17.96
CA LEU A 416 -16.20 -4.68 17.63
C LEU A 416 -14.70 -4.88 17.31
N ASP A 417 -14.24 -6.13 17.37
CA ASP A 417 -12.90 -6.52 16.92
C ASP A 417 -12.85 -6.66 15.39
N GLY A 418 -11.79 -6.12 14.78
CA GLY A 418 -11.53 -6.22 13.35
C GLY A 418 -11.28 -7.63 12.81
N ALA A 419 -10.90 -8.62 13.63
CA ALA A 419 -10.69 -9.99 13.16
C ALA A 419 -11.99 -10.78 12.97
N HIS A 420 -13.07 -10.39 13.66
CA HIS A 420 -14.40 -11.03 13.58
C HIS A 420 -15.33 -10.46 12.49
N ILE A 421 -14.83 -9.51 11.69
CA ILE A 421 -15.55 -8.88 10.57
C ILE A 421 -15.32 -9.68 9.28
N GLU A 422 -16.36 -9.79 8.44
CA GLU A 422 -16.24 -10.35 7.09
C GLU A 422 -16.87 -9.41 6.05
N ASN A 423 -16.36 -9.46 4.81
CA ASN A 423 -17.01 -8.79 3.70
C ASN A 423 -18.25 -9.59 3.24
N GLN A 424 -19.45 -9.04 3.45
CA GLN A 424 -20.74 -9.70 3.28
C GLN A 424 -21.63 -8.98 2.26
N ARG A 425 -22.45 -9.76 1.53
CA ARG A 425 -23.42 -9.21 0.57
C ARG A 425 -24.69 -8.72 1.25
N VAL A 426 -25.07 -7.47 0.98
CA VAL A 426 -26.28 -6.79 1.46
C VAL A 426 -27.25 -6.66 0.28
N ASP A 427 -28.14 -7.64 0.13
CA ASP A 427 -28.88 -7.86 -1.11
C ASP A 427 -30.17 -7.01 -1.26
N ILE A 428 -30.45 -6.09 -0.34
CA ILE A 428 -31.59 -5.16 -0.42
C ILE A 428 -31.26 -3.83 -1.10
N ILE A 429 -29.98 -3.51 -1.29
CA ILE A 429 -29.52 -2.21 -1.80
C ILE A 429 -29.88 -2.05 -3.29
N LYS A 430 -29.40 -2.95 -4.16
CA LYS A 430 -29.65 -2.84 -5.61
C LYS A 430 -31.04 -3.28 -6.06
N CYS A 431 -31.70 -4.16 -5.31
CA CYS A 431 -32.92 -4.81 -5.75
C CYS A 431 -34.01 -3.78 -6.15
N SER A 432 -34.77 -4.08 -7.21
CA SER A 432 -35.92 -3.30 -7.62
C SER A 432 -37.06 -3.40 -6.60
N ASP A 433 -37.97 -2.42 -6.60
CA ASP A 433 -39.07 -2.34 -5.64
C ASP A 433 -40.04 -3.53 -5.78
N GLU A 434 -40.23 -4.05 -7.00
CA GLU A 434 -40.99 -5.27 -7.25
C GLU A 434 -40.29 -6.50 -6.68
N ARG A 435 -39.00 -6.69 -6.98
CA ARG A 435 -38.23 -7.84 -6.46
C ARG A 435 -38.06 -7.80 -4.94
N PHE A 436 -37.99 -6.60 -4.36
CA PHE A 436 -38.00 -6.40 -2.91
C PHE A 436 -39.34 -6.84 -2.31
N ARG A 437 -40.46 -6.40 -2.91
CA ARG A 437 -41.81 -6.81 -2.51
C ARG A 437 -41.97 -8.34 -2.61
N ASP A 438 -41.61 -8.95 -3.73
CA ASP A 438 -41.78 -10.40 -3.95
C ASP A 438 -40.94 -11.28 -3.02
N ARG A 439 -39.78 -10.78 -2.56
CA ARG A 439 -38.92 -11.46 -1.59
C ARG A 439 -39.39 -11.32 -0.15
N TYR A 440 -39.90 -10.16 0.25
CA TYR A 440 -40.12 -9.84 1.68
C TYR A 440 -41.60 -9.68 2.08
N ARG A 441 -42.46 -9.13 1.21
CA ARG A 441 -43.87 -8.90 1.55
C ARG A 441 -44.65 -10.21 1.61
N VAL A 442 -45.32 -10.46 2.74
CA VAL A 442 -46.45 -11.40 2.81
C VAL A 442 -47.72 -10.58 2.93
N ASP A 443 -48.78 -11.05 2.27
CA ASP A 443 -50.13 -10.53 2.47
C ASP A 443 -51.06 -11.73 2.67
N LEU A 444 -51.73 -11.77 3.82
CA LEU A 444 -52.62 -12.86 4.22
C LEU A 444 -54.07 -12.61 3.78
N MET A 445 -54.37 -11.42 3.27
CA MET A 445 -55.70 -11.00 2.81
C MET A 445 -55.86 -11.17 1.28
N ASP A 446 -54.76 -11.07 0.54
CA ASP A 446 -54.70 -11.28 -0.92
C ASP A 446 -54.36 -12.74 -1.26
N PRO A 447 -55.31 -13.56 -1.77
CA PRO A 447 -55.10 -15.00 -1.98
C PRO A 447 -53.93 -15.30 -2.93
N ASP A 448 -53.64 -14.43 -3.90
CA ASP A 448 -52.54 -14.61 -4.86
C ASP A 448 -51.16 -14.25 -4.26
N ARG A 449 -51.12 -13.69 -3.05
CA ARG A 449 -49.89 -13.28 -2.33
C ARG A 449 -49.66 -13.97 -0.98
N THR A 450 -50.62 -14.77 -0.53
CA THR A 450 -50.48 -15.70 0.61
C THR A 450 -49.29 -16.66 0.42
N LEU A 451 -48.82 -17.25 1.52
CA LEU A 451 -47.87 -18.38 1.45
C LEU A 451 -48.63 -19.66 1.12
N SER A 452 -48.14 -20.43 0.15
CA SER A 452 -48.81 -21.68 -0.24
C SER A 452 -48.62 -22.80 0.80
N PRO A 453 -49.59 -23.71 0.99
CA PRO A 453 -49.49 -24.86 1.90
C PRO A 453 -48.43 -25.90 1.48
N ASN A 454 -47.84 -25.76 0.28
CA ASN A 454 -46.70 -26.56 -0.14
C ASN A 454 -45.35 -26.08 0.46
N VAL A 455 -45.36 -24.97 1.20
CA VAL A 455 -44.16 -24.28 1.72
C VAL A 455 -44.23 -24.02 3.22
N LEU A 456 -45.44 -23.79 3.78
CA LEU A 456 -45.67 -23.59 5.21
C LEU A 456 -46.85 -24.46 5.68
N GLU A 457 -46.67 -25.22 6.75
CA GLU A 457 -47.69 -26.15 7.28
C GLU A 457 -48.96 -25.41 7.73
N GLN A 458 -48.77 -24.34 8.51
CA GLN A 458 -49.86 -23.50 9.06
C GLN A 458 -50.47 -22.53 8.02
N ALA A 459 -50.10 -22.60 6.73
CA ALA A 459 -50.52 -21.65 5.71
C ALA A 459 -52.05 -21.49 5.59
N THR A 460 -52.80 -22.58 5.81
CA THR A 460 -54.27 -22.57 5.75
C THR A 460 -54.94 -22.08 7.04
N GLU A 461 -54.19 -21.98 8.14
CA GLU A 461 -54.68 -21.50 9.44
C GLU A 461 -54.49 -19.97 9.55
N ILE A 462 -53.38 -19.44 9.04
CA ILE A 462 -53.09 -17.99 9.04
C ILE A 462 -53.77 -17.21 7.89
N ALA A 463 -54.42 -17.89 6.95
CA ALA A 463 -55.06 -17.25 5.80
C ALA A 463 -56.25 -16.37 6.23
N GLY A 464 -56.15 -15.06 6.01
CA GLY A 464 -57.12 -14.07 6.48
C GLY A 464 -57.00 -13.66 7.95
N ASP A 465 -55.94 -14.06 8.66
CA ASP A 465 -55.72 -13.67 10.06
C ASP A 465 -55.23 -12.21 10.18
N ILE A 466 -55.99 -11.39 10.90
CA ILE A 466 -55.74 -9.96 11.10
C ILE A 466 -54.60 -9.70 12.10
N GLU A 467 -54.47 -10.52 13.15
CA GLU A 467 -53.43 -10.36 14.17
C GLU A 467 -52.07 -10.78 13.62
N VAL A 468 -52.03 -11.89 12.87
CA VAL A 468 -50.81 -12.34 12.18
C VAL A 468 -50.41 -11.37 11.06
N GLN A 469 -51.37 -10.85 10.29
CA GLN A 469 -51.10 -9.83 9.26
C GLN A 469 -50.46 -8.57 9.86
N LYS A 470 -50.91 -8.12 11.03
CA LYS A 470 -50.32 -6.96 11.73
C LYS A 470 -48.82 -7.15 12.03
N TYR A 471 -48.39 -8.34 12.47
CA TYR A 471 -46.96 -8.60 12.69
C TYR A 471 -46.13 -8.53 11.40
N LEU A 472 -46.70 -8.98 10.27
CA LEU A 472 -46.08 -8.94 8.94
C LEU A 472 -46.04 -7.52 8.36
N ASP A 473 -47.06 -6.70 8.63
CA ASP A 473 -47.07 -5.28 8.29
C ASP A 473 -45.99 -4.51 9.07
N GLU A 474 -45.85 -4.74 10.37
CA GLU A 474 -44.79 -4.14 11.20
C GLU A 474 -43.37 -4.57 10.76
N GLU A 475 -43.18 -5.84 10.35
CA GLU A 475 -41.91 -6.31 9.76
C GLU A 475 -41.61 -5.59 8.44
N TRP A 476 -42.60 -5.51 7.54
CA TRP A 476 -42.46 -4.86 6.23
C TRP A 476 -42.18 -3.36 6.33
N GLU A 477 -42.86 -2.63 7.21
CA GLU A 477 -42.57 -1.21 7.47
C GLU A 477 -41.14 -0.98 7.97
N GLN A 478 -40.62 -1.87 8.83
CA GLN A 478 -39.25 -1.75 9.31
C GLN A 478 -38.24 -2.06 8.20
N LEU A 479 -38.49 -3.09 7.38
CA LEU A 479 -37.62 -3.42 6.24
C LEU A 479 -37.58 -2.29 5.19
N LEU A 480 -38.65 -1.51 5.02
CA LEU A 480 -38.65 -0.32 4.17
C LEU A 480 -37.77 0.81 4.76
N LYS A 481 -37.85 1.07 6.07
CA LYS A 481 -36.98 2.05 6.77
C LYS A 481 -35.51 1.63 6.68
N ASP A 482 -35.23 0.35 6.93
CA ASP A 482 -33.89 -0.24 6.85
C ASP A 482 -33.30 -0.13 5.43
N ARG A 483 -34.10 -0.39 4.38
CA ARG A 483 -33.69 -0.25 2.98
C ARG A 483 -33.39 1.20 2.60
N ALA A 484 -34.16 2.16 3.11
CA ALA A 484 -33.88 3.59 2.91
C ALA A 484 -32.58 4.00 3.61
N PHE A 485 -32.38 3.59 4.87
CA PHE A 485 -31.15 3.84 5.62
C PHE A 485 -29.92 3.25 4.93
N MET A 486 -29.94 1.95 4.58
CA MET A 486 -28.81 1.32 3.87
C MET A 486 -28.48 2.01 2.55
N ARG A 487 -29.47 2.52 1.81
CA ARG A 487 -29.25 3.28 0.57
C ARG A 487 -28.66 4.68 0.79
N SER A 488 -28.76 5.24 1.99
CA SER A 488 -28.05 6.49 2.36
C SER A 488 -26.63 6.26 2.88
N VAL A 489 -26.34 5.07 3.44
CA VAL A 489 -25.01 4.69 3.96
C VAL A 489 -24.14 4.03 2.88
N ALA A 490 -24.74 3.35 1.90
CA ALA A 490 -24.03 2.73 0.79
C ALA A 490 -23.26 3.78 -0.04
N LYS A 491 -21.95 3.58 -0.15
CA LYS A 491 -21.11 4.33 -1.08
C LYS A 491 -21.30 3.72 -2.47
N GLU A 492 -21.83 4.53 -3.37
CA GLU A 492 -22.09 4.13 -4.76
C GLU A 492 -22.97 2.86 -4.87
N ASP A 493 -22.80 2.06 -5.92
CA ASP A 493 -23.59 0.85 -6.20
C ASP A 493 -22.88 -0.41 -5.65
N GLU A 494 -22.39 -0.39 -4.42
CA GLU A 494 -21.73 -1.54 -3.78
C GLU A 494 -22.70 -2.36 -2.89
N GLU A 495 -22.83 -3.67 -3.18
CA GLU A 495 -23.55 -4.63 -2.33
C GLU A 495 -22.66 -5.25 -1.23
N MET A 496 -21.35 -5.04 -1.28
CA MET A 496 -20.38 -5.73 -0.42
C MET A 496 -19.97 -4.83 0.73
N MET A 497 -20.41 -5.16 1.96
CA MET A 497 -20.12 -4.39 3.17
C MET A 497 -19.33 -5.22 4.17
N GLN A 498 -18.38 -4.56 4.84
CA GLN A 498 -17.63 -5.14 5.94
C GLN A 498 -18.53 -5.18 7.18
N LEU A 499 -18.99 -6.38 7.56
CA LEU A 499 -19.95 -6.59 8.64
C LEU A 499 -19.54 -7.77 9.55
N PRO A 500 -19.79 -7.71 10.85
CA PRO A 500 -19.51 -8.82 11.76
C PRO A 500 -20.39 -10.03 11.42
N ILE A 501 -19.87 -11.25 11.68
CA ILE A 501 -20.59 -12.54 11.62
C ILE A 501 -21.27 -12.86 10.28
N ASN A 502 -20.80 -13.89 9.58
CA ASN A 502 -21.43 -14.32 8.33
C ASN A 502 -22.80 -15.00 8.53
N VAL A 503 -23.88 -14.19 8.55
CA VAL A 503 -25.26 -14.67 8.80
C VAL A 503 -25.71 -15.68 7.75
N GLN A 504 -25.31 -15.48 6.49
CA GLN A 504 -25.63 -16.42 5.42
C GLN A 504 -25.03 -17.81 5.68
N ARG A 505 -23.76 -17.86 6.10
CA ARG A 505 -23.09 -19.12 6.43
C ARG A 505 -23.76 -19.83 7.62
N ILE A 506 -24.20 -19.09 8.63
CA ILE A 506 -24.96 -19.67 9.77
C ILE A 506 -26.26 -20.33 9.29
N LEU A 507 -26.99 -19.71 8.37
CA LEU A 507 -28.22 -20.26 7.78
C LEU A 507 -27.94 -21.51 6.92
N GLU A 508 -26.88 -21.49 6.11
CA GLU A 508 -26.45 -22.64 5.29
C GLU A 508 -25.96 -23.82 6.14
N SER A 509 -25.16 -23.58 7.18
CA SER A 509 -24.72 -24.60 8.13
C SER A 509 -25.87 -25.13 8.99
N ALA A 510 -26.88 -24.31 9.33
CA ALA A 510 -28.11 -24.82 9.96
C ALA A 510 -28.89 -25.77 9.04
N LYS A 511 -29.02 -25.46 7.74
CA LYS A 511 -29.65 -26.37 6.76
C LYS A 511 -28.93 -27.73 6.71
N THR A 512 -27.59 -27.78 6.80
CA THR A 512 -26.85 -29.06 6.78
C THR A 512 -26.92 -29.83 8.10
N ILE A 513 -26.78 -29.16 9.25
CA ILE A 513 -26.90 -29.79 10.59
C ILE A 513 -28.26 -30.48 10.75
N PHE A 514 -29.35 -29.78 10.42
CA PHE A 514 -30.71 -30.29 10.54
C PHE A 514 -31.20 -31.05 9.29
N ARG A 515 -30.33 -31.24 8.28
CA ARG A 515 -30.58 -31.97 7.02
C ARG A 515 -31.84 -31.52 6.27
N ILE A 516 -32.06 -30.21 6.27
CA ILE A 516 -33.22 -29.55 5.66
C ILE A 516 -33.11 -29.62 4.13
N ARG A 517 -34.18 -30.07 3.48
CA ARG A 517 -34.28 -30.12 2.01
C ARG A 517 -34.82 -28.79 1.48
N GLU A 518 -34.36 -28.40 0.30
CA GLU A 518 -34.88 -27.21 -0.37
C GLU A 518 -36.30 -27.47 -0.86
N GLY A 519 -37.24 -26.55 -0.57
CA GLY A 519 -38.66 -26.79 -0.79
C GLY A 519 -39.29 -27.78 0.20
N ALA A 520 -38.67 -27.99 1.37
CA ALA A 520 -39.36 -28.61 2.49
C ALA A 520 -40.42 -27.65 3.07
N ILE A 521 -41.50 -28.23 3.61
CA ILE A 521 -42.54 -27.49 4.33
C ILE A 521 -41.96 -27.02 5.68
N SER A 522 -42.10 -25.74 5.98
CA SER A 522 -41.70 -25.14 7.26
C SER A 522 -42.80 -25.28 8.33
N ASP A 523 -42.40 -25.40 9.60
CA ASP A 523 -43.25 -25.42 10.80
C ASP A 523 -43.30 -24.05 11.52
N LEU A 524 -42.69 -23.01 10.94
CA LEU A 524 -42.46 -21.71 11.57
C LEU A 524 -43.71 -20.80 11.57
N HIS A 525 -44.21 -20.45 12.75
CA HIS A 525 -45.33 -19.52 12.90
C HIS A 525 -44.87 -18.04 12.91
N PRO A 526 -45.49 -17.12 12.13
CA PRO A 526 -45.02 -15.73 12.04
C PRO A 526 -45.05 -14.98 13.38
N ALA A 527 -46.11 -15.16 14.17
CA ALA A 527 -46.26 -14.54 15.48
C ALA A 527 -45.33 -15.11 16.56
N GLU A 528 -44.60 -16.21 16.28
CA GLU A 528 -43.49 -16.66 17.12
C GLU A 528 -42.14 -16.13 16.61
N VAL A 529 -41.90 -16.18 15.30
CA VAL A 529 -40.63 -15.80 14.68
C VAL A 529 -40.35 -14.32 14.84
N ILE A 530 -41.30 -13.44 14.50
CA ILE A 530 -41.07 -12.00 14.46
C ILE A 530 -40.75 -11.44 15.87
N PRO A 531 -41.47 -11.81 16.95
CA PRO A 531 -41.06 -11.45 18.31
C PRO A 531 -39.72 -12.06 18.75
N GLN A 532 -39.37 -13.29 18.34
CA GLN A 532 -38.07 -13.88 18.65
C GLN A 532 -36.90 -13.16 17.96
N VAL A 533 -37.08 -12.68 16.71
CA VAL A 533 -36.08 -11.84 16.03
C VAL A 533 -35.94 -10.49 16.73
N ARG A 534 -37.04 -9.85 17.14
CA ARG A 534 -37.01 -8.59 17.94
C ARG A 534 -36.26 -8.80 19.26
N ALA A 535 -36.59 -9.85 20.01
CA ALA A 535 -35.92 -10.18 21.27
C ALA A 535 -34.43 -10.53 21.09
N LEU A 536 -34.01 -11.14 19.97
CA LEU A 536 -32.58 -11.30 19.67
C LEU A 536 -31.92 -9.93 19.46
N LEU A 537 -32.51 -9.06 18.62
CA LEU A 537 -31.96 -7.72 18.33
C LEU A 537 -31.81 -6.85 19.60
N GLU A 538 -32.65 -7.06 20.61
CA GLU A 538 -32.56 -6.42 21.93
C GLU A 538 -31.41 -6.99 22.79
N ARG A 539 -31.11 -8.30 22.70
CA ARG A 539 -29.97 -8.92 23.41
C ARG A 539 -28.60 -8.62 22.78
N LEU A 540 -28.56 -8.13 21.54
CA LEU A 540 -27.31 -7.66 20.91
C LEU A 540 -26.91 -6.30 21.48
N VAL A 541 -26.17 -6.33 22.59
CA VAL A 541 -25.71 -5.17 23.38
C VAL A 541 -24.20 -4.97 23.22
N VAL A 542 -23.77 -3.75 22.90
CA VAL A 542 -22.36 -3.31 22.88
C VAL A 542 -22.15 -2.32 24.03
N VAL A 543 -22.83 -1.17 23.99
CA VAL A 543 -22.90 -0.18 25.07
C VAL A 543 -23.86 -0.65 26.15
N ARG A 544 -23.42 -0.67 27.41
CA ARG A 544 -24.22 -1.10 28.56
C ARG A 544 -24.63 0.11 29.40
N GLY A 545 -25.93 0.41 29.44
CA GLY A 545 -26.49 1.46 30.30
C GLY A 545 -27.99 1.64 30.10
N ASP A 546 -28.71 1.95 31.18
CA ASP A 546 -30.15 2.21 31.17
C ASP A 546 -30.50 3.69 30.95
N ASP A 547 -29.52 4.60 30.94
CA ASP A 547 -29.73 6.02 30.69
C ASP A 547 -30.03 6.31 29.20
N VAL A 548 -30.42 7.56 28.90
CA VAL A 548 -30.84 7.95 27.54
C VAL A 548 -29.66 7.91 26.55
N ILE A 549 -28.46 8.30 26.99
CA ILE A 549 -27.28 8.44 26.12
C ILE A 549 -26.74 7.05 25.76
N SER A 550 -26.61 6.14 26.73
CA SER A 550 -26.22 4.76 26.46
C SER A 550 -27.18 4.03 25.51
N ARG A 551 -28.49 4.29 25.59
CA ARG A 551 -29.47 3.74 24.64
C ARG A 551 -29.30 4.29 23.23
N GLU A 552 -29.12 5.61 23.08
CA GLU A 552 -28.91 6.28 21.80
C GLU A 552 -27.60 5.81 21.13
N ALA A 553 -26.52 5.70 21.91
CA ALA A 553 -25.26 5.13 21.47
C ALA A 553 -25.40 3.65 21.08
N GLN A 554 -26.13 2.85 21.86
CA GLN A 554 -26.36 1.43 21.56
C GLN A 554 -27.20 1.22 20.29
N GLU A 555 -28.24 2.03 20.08
CA GLU A 555 -29.03 1.99 18.85
C GLU A 555 -28.14 2.35 17.65
N SER A 556 -27.39 3.45 17.73
CA SER A 556 -26.51 3.93 16.67
C SER A 556 -25.43 2.90 16.28
N ALA A 557 -24.65 2.41 17.24
CA ALA A 557 -23.54 1.48 17.01
C ALA A 557 -23.98 0.15 16.38
N THR A 558 -25.22 -0.28 16.63
CA THR A 558 -25.74 -1.56 16.10
C THR A 558 -26.70 -1.40 14.92
N LEU A 559 -27.04 -0.17 14.50
CA LEU A 559 -28.09 0.11 13.51
C LEU A 559 -27.87 -0.62 12.17
N LEU A 560 -26.67 -0.54 11.60
CA LEU A 560 -26.33 -1.16 10.31
C LEU A 560 -26.39 -2.70 10.39
N PHE A 561 -25.83 -3.30 11.45
CA PHE A 561 -25.86 -4.74 11.64
C PHE A 561 -27.28 -5.26 11.92
N LYS A 562 -28.07 -4.55 12.73
CA LYS A 562 -29.47 -4.86 13.00
C LYS A 562 -30.31 -4.83 11.71
N ALA A 563 -30.10 -3.82 10.86
CA ALA A 563 -30.78 -3.73 9.57
C ALA A 563 -30.43 -4.90 8.62
N GLN A 564 -29.16 -5.31 8.54
CA GLN A 564 -28.77 -6.51 7.78
C GLN A 564 -29.34 -7.80 8.42
N LEU A 565 -29.39 -7.90 9.74
CA LEU A 565 -29.93 -9.07 10.41
C LEU A 565 -31.44 -9.21 10.17
N ARG A 566 -32.20 -8.11 10.17
CA ARG A 566 -33.61 -8.09 9.74
C ARG A 566 -33.76 -8.51 8.27
N SER A 567 -32.90 -8.03 7.36
CA SER A 567 -32.93 -8.42 5.93
C SER A 567 -32.67 -9.91 5.69
N ARG A 568 -31.92 -10.57 6.59
CA ARG A 568 -31.58 -12.00 6.50
C ARG A 568 -32.56 -12.90 7.27
N LEU A 569 -33.16 -12.42 8.36
CA LEU A 569 -34.08 -13.18 9.21
C LEU A 569 -35.58 -12.88 8.96
N ALA A 570 -35.92 -12.05 7.96
CA ALA A 570 -37.31 -11.75 7.60
C ALA A 570 -38.14 -13.02 7.36
N PHE A 571 -39.38 -13.06 7.88
CA PHE A 571 -40.17 -14.30 7.98
C PHE A 571 -40.34 -15.03 6.63
N ARG A 572 -40.76 -14.31 5.58
CA ARG A 572 -40.92 -14.85 4.22
C ARG A 572 -39.64 -15.52 3.70
N ARG A 573 -38.49 -14.97 4.05
CA ARG A 573 -37.17 -15.44 3.59
C ARG A 573 -36.77 -16.75 4.25
N LEU A 574 -36.95 -16.86 5.56
CA LEU A 574 -36.65 -18.08 6.33
C LEU A 574 -37.50 -19.27 5.88
N VAL A 575 -38.75 -19.01 5.52
CA VAL A 575 -39.70 -20.02 5.04
C VAL A 575 -39.48 -20.36 3.55
N VAL A 576 -39.35 -19.38 2.66
CA VAL A 576 -39.32 -19.61 1.20
C VAL A 576 -37.91 -19.86 0.64
N GLU A 577 -36.87 -19.12 1.06
CA GLU A 577 -35.49 -19.30 0.55
C GLU A 577 -34.73 -20.39 1.33
N TYR A 578 -34.97 -20.51 2.63
CA TYR A 578 -34.20 -21.40 3.51
C TYR A 578 -34.95 -22.66 3.99
N SER A 579 -36.29 -22.70 3.90
CA SER A 579 -37.14 -23.81 4.38
C SER A 579 -36.85 -24.23 5.82
N LEU A 580 -36.50 -23.28 6.70
CA LEU A 580 -36.09 -23.60 8.08
C LEU A 580 -37.22 -24.23 8.90
N ASN A 581 -36.83 -25.03 9.90
CA ASN A 581 -37.72 -25.49 10.95
C ASN A 581 -37.44 -24.81 12.30
N ARG A 582 -38.34 -24.95 13.28
CA ARG A 582 -38.29 -24.31 14.60
C ARG A 582 -36.99 -24.56 15.36
N LEU A 583 -36.46 -25.79 15.29
CA LEU A 583 -35.20 -26.17 15.94
C LEU A 583 -33.98 -25.52 15.27
N ALA A 584 -33.94 -25.52 13.93
CA ALA A 584 -32.88 -24.86 13.18
C ALA A 584 -32.91 -23.34 13.38
N PHE A 585 -34.09 -22.73 13.43
CA PHE A 585 -34.26 -21.30 13.74
C PHE A 585 -33.74 -20.96 15.14
N GLN A 586 -34.10 -21.73 16.18
CA GLN A 586 -33.58 -21.52 17.53
C GLN A 586 -32.04 -21.68 17.60
N HIS A 587 -31.48 -22.66 16.90
CA HIS A 587 -30.03 -22.82 16.77
C HIS A 587 -29.36 -21.63 16.07
N VAL A 588 -29.97 -21.09 15.00
CA VAL A 588 -29.49 -19.88 14.31
C VAL A 588 -29.45 -18.68 15.25
N LEU A 589 -30.51 -18.42 16.02
CA LEU A 589 -30.57 -17.30 16.97
C LEU A 589 -29.43 -17.39 18.02
N GLY A 590 -29.27 -18.56 18.65
CA GLY A 590 -28.21 -18.78 19.66
C GLY A 590 -26.80 -18.71 19.07
N ALA A 591 -26.61 -19.16 17.84
CA ALA A 591 -25.32 -19.07 17.14
C ALA A 591 -24.95 -17.61 16.81
N ILE A 592 -25.92 -16.76 16.45
CA ILE A 592 -25.71 -15.32 16.23
C ILE A 592 -25.31 -14.63 17.53
N GLU A 593 -26.07 -14.86 18.61
CA GLU A 593 -25.83 -14.25 19.92
C GLU A 593 -24.47 -14.62 20.51
N SER A 594 -24.10 -15.91 20.44
CA SER A 594 -22.80 -16.42 20.89
C SER A 594 -21.63 -15.88 20.05
N ARG A 595 -21.79 -15.77 18.73
CA ARG A 595 -20.76 -15.20 17.83
C ARG A 595 -20.64 -13.67 17.99
N PHE A 596 -21.73 -12.95 18.27
CA PHE A 596 -21.70 -11.50 18.52
C PHE A 596 -21.01 -11.16 19.84
N SER A 597 -21.32 -11.91 20.90
CA SER A 597 -20.68 -11.74 22.21
C SER A 597 -19.16 -11.96 22.17
N LYS A 598 -18.66 -12.74 21.20
CA LYS A 598 -17.21 -12.97 20.95
C LYS A 598 -16.57 -11.93 20.03
N ALA A 599 -17.37 -11.20 19.25
CA ALA A 599 -16.90 -10.21 18.28
C ALA A 599 -16.75 -8.79 18.87
N MET A 600 -17.10 -8.60 20.14
CA MET A 600 -16.84 -7.34 20.86
C MET A 600 -15.34 -7.11 21.04
N ALA A 601 -14.90 -5.85 20.98
CA ALA A 601 -13.52 -5.49 21.30
C ALA A 601 -13.23 -5.70 22.79
N ASN A 602 -12.00 -6.10 23.12
CA ASN A 602 -11.63 -6.37 24.51
C ASN A 602 -11.12 -5.10 25.21
N PRO A 603 -11.62 -4.75 26.42
CA PRO A 603 -10.97 -3.75 27.26
C PRO A 603 -9.49 -4.09 27.50
N GLY A 604 -8.64 -3.06 27.50
CA GLY A 604 -7.19 -3.21 27.54
C GLY A 604 -6.52 -3.33 26.16
N GLU A 605 -7.28 -3.56 25.07
CA GLU A 605 -6.69 -3.71 23.72
C GLU A 605 -5.97 -2.42 23.27
N MET A 606 -4.68 -2.57 22.91
CA MET A 606 -3.78 -1.48 22.49
C MET A 606 -4.02 -1.09 21.02
N VAL A 607 -5.25 -0.66 20.73
CA VAL A 607 -5.76 -0.41 19.37
C VAL A 607 -4.97 0.64 18.60
N GLY A 608 -4.33 1.60 19.26
CA GLY A 608 -3.46 2.58 18.63
C GLY A 608 -2.18 1.98 18.05
N VAL A 609 -1.49 1.12 18.79
CA VAL A 609 -0.32 0.37 18.29
C VAL A 609 -0.74 -0.55 17.14
N LEU A 610 -1.89 -1.21 17.28
CA LEU A 610 -2.45 -2.08 16.25
C LEU A 610 -2.77 -1.32 14.96
N ALA A 611 -3.38 -0.13 15.06
CA ALA A 611 -3.66 0.75 13.92
C ALA A 611 -2.36 1.27 13.27
N ALA A 612 -1.39 1.70 14.07
CA ALA A 612 -0.09 2.15 13.60
C ALA A 612 0.65 1.08 12.77
N GLN A 613 0.66 -0.17 13.25
CA GLN A 613 1.25 -1.30 12.54
C GLN A 613 0.43 -1.67 11.29
N SER A 614 -0.91 -1.65 11.40
CA SER A 614 -1.84 -1.98 10.30
C SER A 614 -1.74 -1.02 9.11
N ILE A 615 -1.31 0.22 9.35
CA ILE A 615 -1.04 1.24 8.32
C ILE A 615 0.44 1.21 7.87
N GLY A 616 1.37 0.98 8.81
CA GLY A 616 2.80 0.96 8.54
C GLY A 616 3.26 -0.20 7.65
N GLU A 617 2.80 -1.42 7.91
CA GLU A 617 3.22 -2.60 7.14
C GLU A 617 2.83 -2.49 5.65
N PRO A 618 1.59 -2.16 5.25
CA PRO A 618 1.25 -1.96 3.84
C PRO A 618 1.99 -0.79 3.20
N ALA A 619 2.35 0.24 3.99
CA ALA A 619 3.18 1.34 3.50
C ALA A 619 4.58 0.85 3.09
N THR A 620 5.17 -0.14 3.78
CA THR A 620 6.39 -0.82 3.31
C THR A 620 6.14 -1.63 2.04
N GLN A 621 5.02 -2.36 1.93
CA GLN A 621 4.74 -3.20 0.76
C GLN A 621 4.60 -2.39 -0.52
N MET A 622 3.98 -1.19 -0.46
CA MET A 622 3.91 -0.27 -1.60
C MET A 622 5.29 0.08 -2.19
N THR A 623 6.35 0.07 -1.38
CA THR A 623 7.72 0.37 -1.85
C THR A 623 8.31 -0.82 -2.60
N LEU A 624 8.16 -2.02 -2.04
CA LEU A 624 8.64 -3.27 -2.63
C LEU A 624 7.90 -3.56 -3.94
N ASN A 625 6.57 -3.41 -3.96
CA ASN A 625 5.74 -3.57 -5.14
C ASN A 625 6.07 -2.58 -6.28
N THR A 626 6.72 -1.44 -5.97
CA THR A 626 7.18 -0.51 -7.03
C THR A 626 8.13 -1.22 -8.01
N PHE A 627 8.93 -2.22 -7.59
CA PHE A 627 9.78 -3.01 -8.50
C PHE A 627 9.00 -3.76 -9.58
N HIS A 628 7.86 -4.32 -9.20
CA HIS A 628 7.06 -5.16 -10.08
C HIS A 628 6.22 -4.32 -11.07
N PHE A 629 6.15 -3.00 -10.86
CA PHE A 629 5.49 -2.04 -11.76
C PHE A 629 6.45 -1.05 -12.43
N ALA A 630 7.74 -1.02 -12.06
CA ALA A 630 8.78 -0.24 -12.71
C ALA A 630 8.87 -0.60 -14.21
N GLY A 631 8.66 0.39 -15.07
CA GLY A 631 8.45 0.21 -16.52
C GLY A 631 7.08 0.68 -17.01
N VAL A 632 6.03 0.62 -16.17
CA VAL A 632 4.64 0.79 -16.61
C VAL A 632 4.11 2.20 -16.31
N SER A 633 4.33 3.10 -17.28
CA SER A 633 3.99 4.54 -17.27
C SER A 633 2.53 4.94 -16.93
N SER A 634 1.60 3.98 -16.77
CA SER A 634 0.16 4.19 -16.54
C SER A 634 -0.25 4.76 -15.17
N LYS A 635 0.68 4.99 -14.24
CA LYS A 635 0.39 5.34 -12.83
C LYS A 635 1.18 6.57 -12.39
N ASN A 636 0.49 7.58 -11.85
CA ASN A 636 1.10 8.84 -11.42
C ASN A 636 2.08 8.64 -10.24
N VAL A 637 3.34 9.04 -10.44
CA VAL A 637 4.49 8.78 -9.54
C VAL A 637 4.38 9.52 -8.19
N THR A 638 3.46 10.47 -8.03
CA THR A 638 3.21 11.16 -6.75
C THR A 638 2.37 10.35 -5.76
N LEU A 639 1.71 9.27 -6.20
CA LEU A 639 0.85 8.42 -5.36
C LEU A 639 1.67 7.41 -4.54
N GLY A 640 1.08 6.90 -3.45
CA GLY A 640 1.73 5.98 -2.50
C GLY A 640 2.48 6.71 -1.38
N VAL A 641 3.65 6.19 -0.98
CA VAL A 641 4.42 6.66 0.19
C VAL A 641 4.74 8.17 0.18
N PRO A 642 5.10 8.82 -0.95
CA PRO A 642 5.30 10.27 -0.97
C PRO A 642 4.05 11.06 -0.55
N ARG A 643 2.85 10.63 -0.99
CA ARG A 643 1.57 11.24 -0.60
C ARG A 643 1.19 10.92 0.84
N LEU A 644 1.43 9.68 1.31
CA LEU A 644 1.26 9.33 2.73
C LEU A 644 2.12 10.24 3.62
N LYS A 645 3.37 10.52 3.20
CA LYS A 645 4.29 11.44 3.88
C LYS A 645 3.80 12.91 3.84
N GLU A 646 3.17 13.37 2.76
CA GLU A 646 2.52 14.70 2.73
C GLU A 646 1.37 14.81 3.74
N ILE A 647 0.49 13.79 3.79
CA ILE A 647 -0.69 13.74 4.67
C ILE A 647 -0.26 13.70 6.14
N LEU A 648 0.62 12.77 6.52
CA LEU A 648 1.07 12.60 7.91
C LEU A 648 1.83 13.81 8.44
N ASN A 649 2.59 14.52 7.59
CA ASN A 649 3.27 15.75 7.98
C ASN A 649 2.37 16.99 7.97
N VAL A 650 1.11 16.89 7.50
CA VAL A 650 0.18 18.02 7.27
C VAL A 650 0.87 19.11 6.44
N ALA A 651 1.44 18.73 5.30
CA ALA A 651 2.23 19.61 4.45
C ALA A 651 1.37 20.73 3.83
N THR A 652 1.80 21.99 3.97
CA THR A 652 1.11 23.14 3.36
C THR A 652 1.22 23.13 1.84
N ASN A 653 2.44 22.91 1.33
CA ASN A 653 2.72 22.92 -0.11
C ASN A 653 2.87 21.47 -0.60
N ILE A 654 1.74 20.84 -0.94
CA ILE A 654 1.70 19.50 -1.54
C ILE A 654 2.16 19.53 -3.01
N LYS A 655 2.73 18.44 -3.53
CA LYS A 655 3.33 18.43 -4.88
C LYS A 655 2.32 18.52 -6.02
N THR A 656 1.12 18.00 -5.82
CA THR A 656 0.04 17.98 -6.82
C THR A 656 -1.30 18.34 -6.16
N PRO A 657 -1.55 19.63 -5.90
CA PRO A 657 -2.86 20.10 -5.48
C PRO A 657 -3.87 19.93 -6.61
N SER A 658 -5.05 19.38 -6.29
CA SER A 658 -6.13 19.17 -7.24
C SER A 658 -7.49 19.10 -6.56
N MET A 659 -8.51 19.49 -7.30
CA MET A 659 -9.91 19.50 -6.87
C MET A 659 -10.78 18.82 -7.93
N THR A 660 -11.70 17.96 -7.52
CA THR A 660 -12.81 17.51 -8.36
C THR A 660 -13.98 18.46 -8.16
N VAL A 661 -14.30 19.23 -9.19
CA VAL A 661 -15.44 20.15 -9.22
C VAL A 661 -16.58 19.45 -9.96
N TYR A 662 -17.70 19.26 -9.25
CA TYR A 662 -18.91 18.66 -9.82
C TYR A 662 -19.81 19.76 -10.40
N GLN A 663 -20.58 19.43 -11.42
CA GLN A 663 -21.62 20.30 -11.96
C GLN A 663 -22.96 20.08 -11.24
N ASP A 664 -23.80 21.13 -11.24
CA ASP A 664 -25.21 21.05 -10.86
C ASP A 664 -25.89 19.79 -11.45
N PRO A 665 -26.59 18.97 -10.64
CA PRO A 665 -27.21 17.73 -11.08
C PRO A 665 -28.17 17.86 -12.29
N SER A 666 -28.70 19.05 -12.58
CA SER A 666 -29.54 19.34 -13.75
C SER A 666 -28.77 19.50 -15.07
N ARG A 667 -27.45 19.75 -15.01
CA ARG A 667 -26.57 19.96 -16.18
C ARG A 667 -25.47 18.92 -16.33
N ALA A 668 -25.27 18.06 -15.33
CA ALA A 668 -24.17 17.11 -15.21
C ALA A 668 -23.91 16.16 -16.41
N MET A 669 -24.85 15.98 -17.34
CA MET A 669 -24.68 15.19 -18.58
C MET A 669 -24.34 16.01 -19.83
N ASP A 670 -24.56 17.33 -19.81
CA ASP A 670 -24.25 18.20 -20.95
C ASP A 670 -22.74 18.47 -21.03
N LYS A 671 -22.19 18.39 -22.25
CA LYS A 671 -20.77 18.61 -22.53
C LYS A 671 -20.43 20.09 -22.80
N GLU A 672 -21.41 20.92 -23.15
CA GLU A 672 -21.18 22.35 -23.42
C GLU A 672 -21.11 23.17 -22.13
N SER A 673 -21.99 22.91 -21.16
CA SER A 673 -21.91 23.52 -19.82
C SER A 673 -20.58 23.23 -19.10
N VAL A 674 -19.98 22.03 -19.23
CA VAL A 674 -18.63 21.76 -18.68
C VAL A 674 -17.56 22.65 -19.31
N LYS A 675 -17.64 22.91 -20.62
CA LYS A 675 -16.67 23.78 -21.32
C LYS A 675 -16.83 25.24 -20.88
N GLN A 676 -18.06 25.70 -20.70
CA GLN A 676 -18.36 27.02 -20.15
C GLN A 676 -17.82 27.13 -18.73
N LEU A 677 -18.08 26.13 -17.87
CA LEU A 677 -17.57 26.09 -16.50
C LEU A 677 -16.03 26.04 -16.46
N ARG A 678 -15.38 25.30 -17.38
CA ARG A 678 -13.91 25.29 -17.53
C ARG A 678 -13.35 26.71 -17.74
N SER A 679 -13.95 27.50 -18.64
CA SER A 679 -13.55 28.90 -18.92
C SER A 679 -13.74 29.83 -17.72
N VAL A 680 -14.68 29.52 -16.81
CA VAL A 680 -14.94 30.32 -15.60
C VAL A 680 -14.07 29.88 -14.40
N VAL A 681 -13.66 28.61 -14.34
CA VAL A 681 -12.80 28.06 -13.27
C VAL A 681 -11.31 28.27 -13.57
N GLU A 682 -10.86 28.02 -14.80
CA GLU A 682 -9.44 28.00 -15.17
C GLU A 682 -8.81 29.40 -15.18
N HIS A 683 -7.75 29.58 -14.38
CA HIS A 683 -7.03 30.85 -14.29
C HIS A 683 -6.52 31.33 -15.64
N THR A 684 -6.91 32.55 -16.01
CA THR A 684 -6.54 33.17 -17.28
C THR A 684 -5.99 34.56 -17.05
N SER A 685 -4.67 34.62 -16.84
CA SER A 685 -3.91 35.87 -16.82
C SER A 685 -3.67 36.40 -18.24
N LEU A 686 -3.40 37.70 -18.37
CA LEU A 686 -3.06 38.32 -19.66
C LEU A 686 -1.87 37.63 -20.34
N ARG A 687 -0.82 37.27 -19.58
CA ARG A 687 0.34 36.50 -20.08
C ARG A 687 -0.04 35.19 -20.79
N SER A 688 -1.15 34.55 -20.42
CA SER A 688 -1.57 33.30 -21.06
C SER A 688 -2.07 33.53 -22.50
N VAL A 689 -2.83 34.61 -22.76
CA VAL A 689 -3.45 34.89 -24.06
C VAL A 689 -2.58 35.72 -25.01
N THR A 690 -1.69 36.57 -24.48
CA THR A 690 -0.73 37.35 -25.27
C THR A 690 0.19 36.48 -26.13
N GLU A 691 0.58 37.00 -27.29
CA GLU A 691 1.58 36.42 -28.19
C GLU A 691 2.88 37.22 -28.17
N THR A 692 2.79 38.55 -28.33
CA THR A 692 3.91 39.50 -28.16
C THR A 692 3.47 40.80 -27.47
N THR A 693 4.44 41.47 -26.86
CA THR A 693 4.35 42.84 -26.35
C THR A 693 5.40 43.71 -27.03
N GLU A 694 5.01 44.92 -27.41
CA GLU A 694 5.84 45.85 -28.19
C GLU A 694 5.68 47.26 -27.62
N ILE A 695 6.80 47.98 -27.43
CA ILE A 695 6.77 49.38 -26.96
C ILE A 695 7.20 50.29 -28.11
N TYR A 696 6.31 51.20 -28.49
CA TYR A 696 6.51 52.17 -29.57
C TYR A 696 6.51 53.60 -29.04
N TYR A 697 7.25 54.47 -29.72
CA TYR A 697 7.10 55.92 -29.61
C TYR A 697 6.21 56.39 -30.75
N ASP A 698 4.94 56.68 -30.45
CA ASP A 698 3.91 57.08 -31.40
C ASP A 698 3.37 58.47 -30.99
N PRO A 699 4.00 59.57 -31.46
CA PRO A 699 3.85 60.90 -30.87
C PRO A 699 2.57 61.64 -31.28
N ASP A 700 1.88 61.17 -32.32
CA ASP A 700 0.50 61.54 -32.61
C ASP A 700 -0.44 60.49 -31.98
N ILE A 701 -1.69 60.88 -31.74
CA ILE A 701 -2.76 60.06 -31.16
C ILE A 701 -3.85 59.81 -32.20
N GLN A 702 -4.08 60.77 -33.12
CA GLN A 702 -5.09 60.67 -34.19
C GLN A 702 -4.56 60.01 -35.47
N SER A 703 -3.24 59.96 -35.63
CA SER A 703 -2.57 59.08 -36.58
C SER A 703 -1.56 58.18 -35.86
N THR A 704 -1.04 57.16 -36.56
CA THR A 704 -0.17 56.11 -36.02
C THR A 704 0.98 55.84 -36.98
N VAL A 705 2.19 55.65 -36.44
CA VAL A 705 3.37 55.19 -37.19
C VAL A 705 3.24 53.72 -37.63
N ILE A 706 2.39 52.95 -36.95
CA ILE A 706 2.16 51.52 -37.21
C ILE A 706 1.11 51.36 -38.31
N GLU A 707 1.51 50.88 -39.48
CA GLU A 707 0.62 50.74 -40.66
C GLU A 707 -0.54 49.76 -40.42
N ALA A 708 -0.30 48.64 -39.72
CA ALA A 708 -1.32 47.62 -39.42
C ALA A 708 -2.42 48.12 -38.46
N ASP A 709 -2.11 49.08 -37.59
CA ASP A 709 -3.05 49.64 -36.62
C ASP A 709 -3.88 50.80 -37.21
N ARG A 710 -3.58 51.24 -38.44
CA ARG A 710 -4.07 52.49 -39.02
C ARG A 710 -5.59 52.55 -39.11
N ASP A 711 -6.21 51.54 -39.73
CA ASP A 711 -7.65 51.49 -39.96
C ASP A 711 -8.42 51.43 -38.62
N MET A 712 -7.84 50.81 -37.59
CA MET A 712 -8.37 50.79 -36.21
C MET A 712 -8.31 52.18 -35.56
N VAL A 713 -7.20 52.91 -35.68
CA VAL A 713 -7.05 54.26 -35.11
C VAL A 713 -7.95 55.26 -35.84
N GLU A 714 -7.96 55.25 -37.18
CA GLU A 714 -8.81 56.15 -37.96
C GLU A 714 -10.31 55.87 -37.70
N SER A 715 -10.74 54.61 -37.58
CA SER A 715 -12.14 54.28 -37.24
C SER A 715 -12.54 54.64 -35.81
N TYR A 716 -11.66 54.47 -34.82
CA TYR A 716 -11.93 54.84 -33.42
C TYR A 716 -12.23 56.34 -33.26
N PHE A 717 -11.52 57.22 -33.99
CA PHE A 717 -11.73 58.68 -33.92
C PHE A 717 -12.78 59.24 -34.88
N ILE A 718 -13.41 58.40 -35.73
CA ILE A 718 -14.49 58.83 -36.66
C ILE A 718 -15.84 59.03 -35.95
N ILE A 719 -16.07 58.38 -34.81
CA ILE A 719 -17.30 58.52 -34.01
C ILE A 719 -16.93 59.17 -32.66
N PRO A 720 -17.23 60.46 -32.44
CA PRO A 720 -17.02 61.09 -31.14
C PRO A 720 -18.08 60.60 -30.15
N GLU A 721 -17.70 59.72 -29.22
CA GLU A 721 -18.47 59.50 -27.99
C GLU A 721 -18.16 60.62 -26.99
N ASP A 722 -19.16 61.05 -26.19
CA ASP A 722 -19.07 62.18 -25.26
C ASP A 722 -18.18 61.93 -24.01
N VAL A 723 -17.23 60.99 -24.08
CA VAL A 723 -16.27 60.68 -22.99
C VAL A 723 -15.00 61.49 -23.20
N ALA A 724 -14.93 62.66 -22.54
CA ALA A 724 -13.85 63.62 -22.68
C ALA A 724 -12.56 63.22 -21.94
N ASP A 725 -11.86 62.19 -22.43
CA ASP A 725 -10.44 61.98 -22.15
C ASP A 725 -9.62 62.97 -23.01
N ASP A 726 -9.14 64.07 -22.41
CA ASP A 726 -8.29 65.07 -23.09
C ASP A 726 -7.10 64.38 -23.78
N SER A 727 -7.09 64.37 -25.12
CA SER A 727 -6.02 63.71 -25.89
C SER A 727 -4.64 64.30 -25.59
N SER A 728 -4.56 65.58 -25.23
CA SER A 728 -3.33 66.24 -24.77
C SER A 728 -2.73 65.67 -23.48
N ARG A 729 -3.44 64.79 -22.75
CA ARG A 729 -2.95 64.12 -21.53
C ARG A 729 -2.39 62.71 -21.77
N GLN A 730 -2.48 62.14 -22.97
CA GLN A 730 -2.02 60.77 -23.22
C GLN A 730 -0.53 60.71 -23.55
N SER A 731 0.14 59.63 -23.15
CA SER A 731 1.56 59.42 -23.41
C SER A 731 1.89 59.24 -24.89
N LYS A 732 3.04 59.81 -25.30
CA LYS A 732 3.66 59.57 -26.63
C LYS A 732 4.24 58.16 -26.74
N TRP A 733 4.57 57.54 -25.60
CA TRP A 733 4.89 56.13 -25.51
C TRP A 733 3.61 55.29 -25.54
N LEU A 734 3.66 54.17 -26.26
CA LEU A 734 2.58 53.24 -26.51
C LEU A 734 3.04 51.82 -26.14
N LEU A 735 2.26 51.11 -25.34
CA LEU A 735 2.37 49.66 -25.20
C LEU A 735 1.34 49.00 -26.14
N ARG A 736 1.83 48.20 -27.10
CA ARG A 736 1.03 47.38 -28.02
C ARG A 736 1.12 45.92 -27.59
N ILE A 737 -0.03 45.26 -27.48
CA ILE A 737 -0.16 43.87 -27.06
C ILE A 737 -0.88 43.11 -28.16
N ILE A 738 -0.21 42.11 -28.76
CA ILE A 738 -0.83 41.21 -29.73
C ILE A 738 -1.37 39.99 -28.98
N LEU A 739 -2.66 39.68 -29.16
CA LEU A 739 -3.34 38.55 -28.56
C LEU A 739 -3.46 37.38 -29.54
N SER A 740 -3.25 36.16 -29.05
CA SER A 740 -3.26 34.97 -29.90
C SER A 740 -4.70 34.49 -30.15
N ARG A 741 -5.22 34.71 -31.36
CA ARG A 741 -6.58 34.29 -31.79
C ARG A 741 -6.94 32.84 -31.40
N PRO A 742 -6.11 31.79 -31.59
CA PRO A 742 -6.47 30.42 -31.19
C PRO A 742 -6.62 30.26 -29.66
N LYS A 743 -5.84 30.99 -28.85
CA LYS A 743 -5.95 30.94 -27.38
C LYS A 743 -7.22 31.64 -26.89
N LEU A 744 -7.58 32.78 -27.50
CA LEU A 744 -8.84 33.48 -27.23
C LEU A 744 -10.05 32.59 -27.50
N LEU A 745 -10.02 31.80 -28.58
CA LEU A 745 -11.09 30.86 -28.94
C LEU A 745 -11.23 29.70 -27.94
N ASP A 746 -10.15 28.99 -27.59
CA ASP A 746 -10.21 27.88 -26.61
C ASP A 746 -10.70 28.36 -25.22
N LYS A 747 -10.31 29.58 -24.83
CA LYS A 747 -10.74 30.20 -23.57
C LYS A 747 -12.08 30.95 -23.65
N SER A 748 -12.68 31.06 -24.84
CA SER A 748 -13.96 31.76 -25.09
C SER A 748 -13.95 33.23 -24.64
N LEU A 749 -12.88 33.96 -24.99
CA LEU A 749 -12.67 35.38 -24.74
C LEU A 749 -12.72 36.19 -26.05
N THR A 750 -13.29 37.39 -26.00
CA THR A 750 -13.19 38.41 -27.05
C THR A 750 -12.08 39.42 -26.74
N VAL A 751 -11.61 40.19 -27.74
CA VAL A 751 -10.67 41.29 -27.47
C VAL A 751 -11.33 42.37 -26.59
N GLN A 752 -12.63 42.57 -26.77
CA GLN A 752 -13.44 43.50 -25.98
C GLN A 752 -13.49 43.12 -24.49
N ASP A 753 -13.64 41.82 -24.14
CA ASP A 753 -13.54 41.33 -22.75
C ASP A 753 -12.21 41.74 -22.10
N VAL A 754 -11.11 41.57 -22.84
CA VAL A 754 -9.75 41.84 -22.36
C VAL A 754 -9.52 43.34 -22.21
N ALA A 755 -9.92 44.15 -23.20
CA ALA A 755 -9.79 45.60 -23.15
C ALA A 755 -10.65 46.24 -22.04
N MET A 756 -11.87 45.73 -21.81
CA MET A 756 -12.70 46.15 -20.68
C MET A 756 -12.05 45.79 -19.35
N LYS A 757 -11.53 44.56 -19.20
CA LYS A 757 -10.80 44.15 -17.98
C LYS A 757 -9.57 45.01 -17.69
N ILE A 758 -8.82 45.42 -18.71
CA ILE A 758 -7.69 46.34 -18.58
C ILE A 758 -8.18 47.73 -18.11
N LYS A 759 -9.27 48.26 -18.69
CA LYS A 759 -9.83 49.57 -18.33
C LYS A 759 -10.47 49.58 -16.94
N ASP A 760 -11.15 48.52 -16.53
CA ASP A 760 -11.75 48.36 -15.19
C ASP A 760 -10.68 48.33 -14.08
N ALA A 761 -9.50 47.77 -14.37
CA ALA A 761 -8.39 47.70 -13.42
C ALA A 761 -7.66 49.03 -13.24
N TYR A 762 -7.65 49.90 -14.26
CA TYR A 762 -6.93 51.18 -14.28
C TYR A 762 -7.77 52.32 -14.90
N PRO A 763 -8.93 52.67 -14.30
CA PRO A 763 -9.96 53.49 -14.95
C PRO A 763 -9.62 54.96 -15.16
N GLN A 764 -8.49 55.45 -14.63
CA GLN A 764 -8.01 56.84 -14.83
C GLN A 764 -6.54 56.93 -15.24
N ASP A 765 -5.77 55.84 -15.14
CA ASP A 765 -4.32 55.86 -15.37
C ASP A 765 -3.94 55.53 -16.83
N ILE A 766 -4.82 54.88 -17.60
CA ILE A 766 -4.55 54.44 -18.97
C ILE A 766 -5.71 54.67 -19.94
N ALA A 767 -5.37 55.07 -21.16
CA ALA A 767 -6.25 55.04 -22.32
C ALA A 767 -6.03 53.74 -23.10
N VAL A 768 -7.12 53.05 -23.43
CA VAL A 768 -7.11 51.74 -24.10
C VAL A 768 -7.88 51.81 -25.41
N ILE A 769 -7.22 51.47 -26.52
CA ILE A 769 -7.81 51.29 -27.86
C ILE A 769 -7.61 49.81 -28.24
N PHE A 770 -8.56 49.18 -28.91
CA PHE A 770 -8.51 47.75 -29.24
C PHE A 770 -9.11 47.45 -30.61
N SER A 771 -8.64 46.37 -31.26
CA SER A 771 -9.15 45.96 -32.57
C SER A 771 -10.46 45.16 -32.47
N ASP A 772 -11.27 45.22 -33.51
CA ASP A 772 -12.46 44.38 -33.63
C ASP A 772 -12.07 42.89 -33.78
N ASN A 773 -12.94 42.00 -33.33
CA ASN A 773 -12.73 40.54 -33.37
C ASN A 773 -12.57 40.01 -34.81
N ASN A 774 -12.99 40.76 -35.82
CA ASN A 774 -12.79 40.43 -37.24
C ASN A 774 -11.38 40.76 -37.76
N ALA A 775 -10.64 41.68 -37.13
CA ALA A 775 -9.34 42.16 -37.61
C ALA A 775 -8.27 41.05 -37.63
N ASP A 776 -7.43 41.03 -38.67
CA ASP A 776 -6.43 39.95 -38.88
C ASP A 776 -5.50 39.80 -37.67
N GLU A 777 -4.97 40.91 -37.14
CA GLU A 777 -4.32 40.96 -35.83
C GLU A 777 -5.32 41.37 -34.73
N GLN A 778 -5.22 40.71 -33.57
CA GLN A 778 -6.02 40.98 -32.39
C GLN A 778 -5.17 41.83 -31.43
N VAL A 779 -5.37 43.14 -31.44
CA VAL A 779 -4.42 44.12 -30.88
C VAL A 779 -5.07 44.95 -29.79
N ILE A 780 -4.35 45.17 -28.69
CA ILE A 780 -4.69 46.18 -27.68
C ILE A 780 -3.55 47.19 -27.59
N ARG A 781 -3.92 48.47 -27.63
CA ARG A 781 -3.04 49.64 -27.53
C ARG A 781 -3.31 50.36 -26.23
N ILE A 782 -2.28 50.52 -25.40
CA ILE A 782 -2.34 51.15 -24.08
C ILE A 782 -1.41 52.37 -24.07
N ARG A 783 -1.95 53.54 -23.76
CA ARG A 783 -1.19 54.76 -23.43
C ARG A 783 -1.46 55.13 -21.98
N GLN A 784 -0.49 55.69 -21.28
CA GLN A 784 -0.68 56.20 -19.91
C GLN A 784 -1.29 57.62 -19.97
N ILE A 785 -2.18 57.94 -19.04
CA ILE A 785 -2.77 59.27 -18.88
C ILE A 785 -1.95 60.03 -17.83
N GLN A 786 -1.48 61.22 -18.17
CA GLN A 786 -0.74 62.10 -17.27
C GLN A 786 -1.70 62.95 -16.44
N ASP A 787 -1.36 63.17 -15.17
CA ASP A 787 -2.07 64.12 -14.30
C ASP A 787 -1.36 65.48 -14.31
N SER A 788 -2.10 66.56 -14.54
CA SER A 788 -1.56 67.86 -14.95
C SER A 788 -0.98 68.69 -13.79
N LYS A 789 -0.26 68.05 -12.87
CA LYS A 789 0.13 68.57 -11.54
C LYS A 789 1.48 68.06 -11.00
N GLN A 790 2.37 67.56 -11.86
CA GLN A 790 3.80 67.57 -11.56
C GLN A 790 4.48 68.44 -12.61
N ASP A 791 5.19 69.47 -12.12
CA ASP A 791 5.93 70.43 -12.95
C ASP A 791 7.18 69.77 -13.57
N ASP A 792 7.80 70.48 -14.52
CA ASP A 792 8.93 70.01 -15.34
C ASP A 792 10.22 69.67 -14.55
N ASP A 793 11.21 69.15 -15.29
CA ASP A 793 12.62 68.91 -14.91
C ASP A 793 12.91 67.69 -13.99
N ASP A 794 12.68 66.46 -14.49
CA ASP A 794 13.79 65.51 -14.78
C ASP A 794 13.30 64.19 -15.47
N ASP A 795 14.23 63.48 -16.12
CA ASP A 795 14.15 62.10 -16.65
C ASP A 795 13.03 61.72 -17.65
N ASP A 796 13.17 62.15 -18.91
CA ASP A 796 12.60 61.45 -20.09
C ASP A 796 12.97 59.95 -20.12
N THR A 797 14.08 59.59 -19.45
CA THR A 797 14.61 58.23 -19.33
C THR A 797 13.80 57.30 -18.42
N GLU A 798 12.94 57.81 -17.52
CA GLU A 798 12.13 56.95 -16.66
C GLU A 798 10.89 56.37 -17.38
N TYR A 799 10.35 57.03 -18.42
CA TYR A 799 9.08 56.61 -19.02
C TYR A 799 9.10 55.20 -19.62
N ASP A 800 10.13 54.83 -20.38
CA ASP A 800 10.32 53.45 -20.89
C ASP A 800 10.40 52.42 -19.74
N VAL A 801 11.05 52.78 -18.64
CA VAL A 801 11.16 51.94 -17.44
C VAL A 801 9.81 51.82 -16.73
N THR A 802 8.98 52.88 -16.70
CA THR A 802 7.61 52.81 -16.17
C THR A 802 6.69 51.95 -17.04
N LEU A 803 6.76 52.06 -18.38
CA LEU A 803 5.98 51.20 -19.28
C LEU A 803 6.38 49.73 -19.12
N LYS A 804 7.67 49.39 -19.00
CA LYS A 804 8.13 48.00 -18.78
C LYS A 804 7.73 47.43 -17.42
N LYS A 805 7.66 48.27 -16.39
CA LYS A 805 7.08 47.90 -15.09
C LYS A 805 5.57 47.65 -15.20
N LEU A 806 4.84 48.54 -15.90
CA LEU A 806 3.40 48.41 -16.14
C LEU A 806 3.07 47.18 -17.00
N GLU A 807 3.82 46.91 -18.06
CA GLU A 807 3.75 45.71 -18.91
C GLU A 807 3.91 44.45 -18.05
N SER A 808 4.99 44.35 -17.28
CA SER A 808 5.26 43.20 -16.40
C SER A 808 4.11 43.00 -15.40
N HIS A 809 3.66 44.09 -14.77
CA HIS A 809 2.56 44.07 -13.81
C HIS A 809 1.23 43.65 -14.44
N LEU A 810 0.88 44.16 -15.63
CA LEU A 810 -0.31 43.77 -16.38
C LEU A 810 -0.27 42.29 -16.79
N LEU A 811 0.88 41.80 -17.25
CA LEU A 811 1.04 40.40 -17.66
C LEU A 811 0.87 39.42 -16.49
N ASP A 812 1.39 39.76 -15.31
CA ASP A 812 1.44 38.85 -14.15
C ASP A 812 0.28 39.01 -13.15
N THR A 813 -0.33 40.20 -13.03
CA THR A 813 -1.40 40.45 -12.04
C THR A 813 -2.81 40.54 -12.63
N LEU A 814 -2.97 40.83 -13.93
CA LEU A 814 -4.30 41.04 -14.50
C LEU A 814 -5.02 39.71 -14.75
N THR A 815 -6.05 39.45 -13.95
CA THR A 815 -6.94 38.30 -14.06
C THR A 815 -8.12 38.60 -15.01
N LEU A 816 -8.15 37.93 -16.16
CA LEU A 816 -9.19 38.14 -17.17
C LEU A 816 -10.47 37.37 -16.80
N ARG A 817 -10.32 36.06 -16.59
CA ARG A 817 -11.31 35.11 -16.04
C ARG A 817 -10.58 34.00 -15.27
N GLY A 818 -11.33 33.14 -14.59
CA GLY A 818 -10.78 32.06 -13.76
C GLY A 818 -10.54 32.48 -12.32
N VAL A 819 -10.41 31.47 -11.46
CA VAL A 819 -10.09 31.62 -10.03
C VAL A 819 -8.57 31.68 -9.82
N ALA A 820 -8.10 32.43 -8.83
CA ALA A 820 -6.66 32.48 -8.52
C ALA A 820 -6.19 31.13 -7.93
N GLY A 821 -5.03 30.63 -8.37
CA GLY A 821 -4.46 29.37 -7.88
C GLY A 821 -4.94 28.09 -8.60
N ILE A 822 -5.80 28.18 -9.62
CA ILE A 822 -6.19 27.04 -10.47
C ILE A 822 -5.59 27.18 -11.87
N GLU A 823 -4.41 26.59 -12.09
CA GLU A 823 -3.64 26.73 -13.32
C GLU A 823 -4.32 26.13 -14.57
N ARG A 824 -5.03 25.01 -14.41
CA ARG A 824 -5.68 24.23 -15.50
C ARG A 824 -6.93 23.52 -14.99
N ALA A 825 -7.92 23.34 -15.86
CA ALA A 825 -9.08 22.48 -15.58
C ALA A 825 -9.31 21.44 -16.70
N PHE A 826 -9.19 20.16 -16.36
CA PHE A 826 -9.40 19.01 -17.25
C PHE A 826 -10.86 18.56 -17.20
N ILE A 827 -11.45 18.19 -18.35
CA ILE A 827 -12.82 17.65 -18.43
C ILE A 827 -12.75 16.12 -18.45
N ASN A 828 -13.27 15.47 -17.41
CA ASN A 828 -13.26 14.01 -17.26
C ASN A 828 -14.68 13.44 -17.08
N GLU A 829 -14.89 12.20 -17.49
CA GLU A 829 -16.12 11.42 -17.24
C GLU A 829 -15.97 10.65 -15.92
N LYS A 830 -16.97 10.72 -15.02
CA LYS A 830 -17.07 9.83 -13.85
C LYS A 830 -18.38 9.05 -13.88
N SER A 831 -18.35 7.82 -13.39
CA SER A 831 -19.55 7.00 -13.25
C SER A 831 -20.42 7.51 -12.10
N ARG A 832 -21.72 7.62 -12.32
CA ARG A 832 -22.72 8.01 -11.33
C ARG A 832 -23.76 6.92 -11.21
N VAL A 833 -24.13 6.58 -9.97
CA VAL A 833 -25.25 5.67 -9.70
C VAL A 833 -26.55 6.32 -10.15
N ARG A 834 -27.33 5.58 -10.94
CA ARG A 834 -28.68 5.95 -11.34
C ARG A 834 -29.70 5.10 -10.57
N VAL A 835 -30.73 5.76 -10.05
CA VAL A 835 -31.98 5.09 -9.66
C VAL A 835 -32.81 4.89 -10.93
N LEU A 836 -33.20 3.65 -11.23
CA LEU A 836 -34.07 3.32 -12.36
C LEU A 836 -35.55 3.45 -11.97
N GLU A 837 -36.45 3.46 -12.96
CA GLU A 837 -37.90 3.62 -12.76
C GLU A 837 -38.53 2.46 -11.96
N ASP A 838 -37.87 1.31 -11.88
CA ASP A 838 -38.24 0.17 -11.04
C ASP A 838 -37.70 0.26 -9.60
N GLY A 839 -37.08 1.39 -9.23
CA GLY A 839 -36.48 1.62 -7.92
C GLY A 839 -35.18 0.85 -7.68
N SER A 840 -34.58 0.19 -8.68
CA SER A 840 -33.26 -0.43 -8.56
C SER A 840 -32.13 0.60 -8.64
N LEU A 841 -30.96 0.25 -8.10
CA LEU A 841 -29.72 1.01 -8.29
C LEU A 841 -28.91 0.36 -9.42
N HIS A 842 -28.37 1.20 -10.30
CA HIS A 842 -27.57 0.77 -11.44
C HIS A 842 -26.39 1.72 -11.66
N GLN A 843 -25.18 1.16 -11.66
CA GLN A 843 -23.95 1.80 -12.10
C GLN A 843 -23.29 0.92 -13.17
N SER A 844 -23.04 1.47 -14.34
CA SER A 844 -22.30 0.80 -15.43
C SER A 844 -21.39 1.79 -16.14
N ALA A 845 -20.18 1.36 -16.48
CA ALA A 845 -19.25 2.15 -17.29
C ALA A 845 -19.69 2.23 -18.78
N ASP A 846 -20.52 1.29 -19.23
CA ASP A 846 -20.97 1.17 -20.62
C ASP A 846 -22.22 2.02 -20.94
N ASP A 847 -23.00 2.40 -19.91
CA ASP A 847 -24.23 3.20 -20.09
C ASP A 847 -23.90 4.70 -20.05
N PRO A 848 -24.12 5.48 -21.13
CA PRO A 848 -23.89 6.92 -21.12
C PRO A 848 -24.79 7.68 -20.14
N LEU A 849 -25.93 7.12 -19.73
CA LEU A 849 -26.82 7.70 -18.71
C LEU A 849 -26.38 7.38 -17.26
N CYS A 850 -25.35 6.55 -17.09
CA CYS A 850 -24.65 6.32 -15.83
C CYS A 850 -23.32 7.11 -15.74
N LYS A 851 -23.13 8.14 -16.59
CA LYS A 851 -21.96 9.02 -16.61
C LYS A 851 -22.34 10.47 -16.31
N GLU A 852 -21.46 11.18 -15.61
CA GLU A 852 -21.51 12.64 -15.49
C GLU A 852 -20.14 13.25 -15.82
N TRP A 853 -20.17 14.48 -16.36
CA TRP A 853 -18.98 15.26 -16.63
C TRP A 853 -18.57 16.07 -15.40
N VAL A 854 -17.32 15.92 -15.00
CA VAL A 854 -16.68 16.67 -13.91
C VAL A 854 -15.47 17.45 -14.44
N LEU A 855 -15.08 18.48 -13.70
CA LEU A 855 -13.78 19.11 -13.87
C LEU A 855 -12.81 18.57 -12.82
N GLU A 856 -11.58 18.28 -13.23
CA GLU A 856 -10.46 18.03 -12.32
C GLU A 856 -9.41 19.11 -12.53
N THR A 857 -8.94 19.75 -11.46
CA THR A 857 -8.05 20.91 -11.55
C THR A 857 -6.58 20.57 -11.30
N SER A 858 -5.68 21.36 -11.89
CA SER A 858 -4.31 21.55 -11.39
C SER A 858 -4.30 22.81 -10.54
N GLY A 859 -3.96 22.69 -9.25
CA GLY A 859 -4.19 23.75 -8.27
C GLY A 859 -5.55 23.64 -7.56
N SER A 860 -5.69 24.35 -6.44
CA SER A 860 -6.83 24.28 -5.52
C SER A 860 -7.18 25.68 -5.00
N ALA A 861 -8.47 26.02 -5.05
CA ALA A 861 -9.05 27.26 -4.55
C ALA A 861 -10.56 27.06 -4.27
N LEU A 862 -10.84 26.10 -3.39
CA LEU A 862 -12.18 25.58 -3.05
C LEU A 862 -13.14 26.70 -2.63
N GLY A 863 -12.69 27.61 -1.77
CA GLY A 863 -13.51 28.71 -1.26
C GLY A 863 -14.05 29.64 -2.37
N GLU A 864 -13.23 29.96 -3.37
CA GLU A 864 -13.68 30.77 -4.52
C GLU A 864 -14.53 29.94 -5.50
N VAL A 865 -14.12 28.70 -5.81
CA VAL A 865 -14.85 27.85 -6.77
C VAL A 865 -16.27 27.48 -6.31
N LEU A 866 -16.49 27.30 -5.01
CA LEU A 866 -17.83 27.06 -4.46
C LEU A 866 -18.80 28.25 -4.65
N THR A 867 -18.31 29.44 -5.01
CA THR A 867 -19.17 30.59 -5.35
C THR A 867 -19.59 30.64 -6.82
N ILE A 868 -19.00 29.82 -7.69
CA ILE A 868 -19.23 29.87 -9.14
C ILE A 868 -20.60 29.27 -9.49
N PRO A 869 -21.49 30.00 -10.21
CA PRO A 869 -22.81 29.49 -10.57
C PRO A 869 -22.70 28.31 -11.54
N GLY A 870 -23.29 27.17 -11.15
CA GLY A 870 -23.26 25.91 -11.89
C GLY A 870 -22.33 24.85 -11.29
N VAL A 871 -21.50 25.22 -10.29
CA VAL A 871 -20.79 24.26 -9.44
C VAL A 871 -21.76 23.62 -8.45
N ASP A 872 -21.65 22.31 -8.26
CA ASP A 872 -22.31 21.58 -7.19
C ASP A 872 -21.49 21.71 -5.89
N THR A 873 -22.00 22.56 -5.00
CA THR A 873 -21.39 22.87 -3.70
C THR A 873 -21.50 21.73 -2.69
N THR A 874 -22.28 20.68 -2.97
CA THR A 874 -22.49 19.54 -2.06
C THR A 874 -21.54 18.37 -2.33
N ARG A 875 -20.94 18.29 -3.53
CA ARG A 875 -20.04 17.19 -3.94
C ARG A 875 -18.62 17.62 -4.30
N THR A 876 -18.37 18.90 -4.54
CA THR A 876 -17.04 19.42 -4.90
C THR A 876 -16.02 19.18 -3.78
N TYR A 877 -14.84 18.66 -4.15
CA TYR A 877 -13.86 18.09 -3.22
C TYR A 877 -12.42 18.44 -3.61
N SER A 878 -11.65 19.01 -2.68
CA SER A 878 -10.22 19.31 -2.81
C SER A 878 -9.36 18.25 -2.12
N ASN A 879 -8.18 17.94 -2.66
CA ASN A 879 -7.20 17.08 -1.98
C ASN A 879 -6.35 17.82 -0.92
N GLN A 880 -6.59 19.12 -0.73
CA GLN A 880 -5.90 19.96 0.24
C GLN A 880 -6.71 20.06 1.55
N PHE A 881 -6.36 19.24 2.54
CA PHE A 881 -7.09 19.14 3.81
C PHE A 881 -7.08 20.43 4.67
N ILE A 882 -6.06 21.30 4.51
CA ILE A 882 -6.00 22.60 5.21
C ILE A 882 -7.08 23.55 4.69
N GLU A 883 -7.26 23.60 3.38
CA GLU A 883 -8.30 24.39 2.72
C GLU A 883 -9.72 23.89 3.11
N ILE A 884 -9.90 22.57 3.24
CA ILE A 884 -11.13 21.99 3.78
C ILE A 884 -11.37 22.38 5.25
N LEU A 885 -10.32 22.46 6.07
CA LEU A 885 -10.44 22.92 7.47
C LEU A 885 -10.90 24.38 7.55
N GLU A 886 -10.38 25.25 6.66
CA GLU A 886 -10.73 26.67 6.62
C GLU A 886 -12.14 26.93 6.04
N VAL A 887 -12.58 26.14 5.06
CA VAL A 887 -13.87 26.33 4.36
C VAL A 887 -15.03 25.57 5.01
N PHE A 888 -14.80 24.33 5.46
CA PHE A 888 -15.86 23.42 5.95
C PHE A 888 -15.68 22.97 7.42
N GLY A 889 -14.50 23.14 8.02
CA GLY A 889 -14.24 22.78 9.41
C GLY A 889 -13.85 21.31 9.65
N ILE A 890 -13.53 21.00 10.91
CA ILE A 890 -12.75 19.82 11.31
C ILE A 890 -13.38 18.47 10.93
N GLU A 891 -14.71 18.32 10.96
CA GLU A 891 -15.38 17.06 10.58
C GLU A 891 -15.34 16.78 9.06
N ALA A 892 -15.38 17.84 8.25
CA ALA A 892 -15.13 17.69 6.82
C ALA A 892 -13.67 17.32 6.56
N THR A 893 -12.74 17.89 7.33
CA THR A 893 -11.31 17.54 7.30
C THR A 893 -11.07 16.08 7.73
N ARG A 894 -11.72 15.61 8.80
CA ARG A 894 -11.72 14.20 9.25
C ARG A 894 -12.11 13.28 8.09
N THR A 895 -13.26 13.55 7.48
CA THR A 895 -13.79 12.77 6.36
C THR A 895 -12.87 12.81 5.13
N ALA A 896 -12.25 13.95 4.84
CA ALA A 896 -11.29 14.11 3.74
C ALA A 896 -9.97 13.36 3.98
N LEU A 897 -9.36 13.47 5.16
CA LEU A 897 -8.16 12.72 5.54
C LEU A 897 -8.38 11.20 5.42
N LEU A 898 -9.52 10.72 5.94
CA LEU A 898 -9.90 9.31 5.83
C LEU A 898 -10.03 8.87 4.36
N ARG A 899 -10.61 9.71 3.49
CA ARG A 899 -10.71 9.45 2.04
C ARG A 899 -9.34 9.39 1.37
N GLU A 900 -8.48 10.39 1.61
CA GLU A 900 -7.10 10.42 1.06
C GLU A 900 -6.29 9.20 1.49
N LEU A 901 -6.28 8.87 2.79
CA LEU A 901 -5.55 7.71 3.32
C LEU A 901 -6.07 6.39 2.72
N THR A 902 -7.38 6.23 2.63
CA THR A 902 -8.00 5.06 1.99
C THR A 902 -7.57 4.95 0.53
N GLN A 903 -7.62 6.06 -0.23
CA GLN A 903 -7.26 6.08 -1.65
C GLN A 903 -5.77 5.82 -1.89
N VAL A 904 -4.88 6.33 -1.02
CA VAL A 904 -3.43 6.09 -1.10
C VAL A 904 -3.08 4.62 -0.87
N LEU A 905 -3.72 3.95 0.10
CA LEU A 905 -3.46 2.54 0.41
C LEU A 905 -4.11 1.59 -0.60
N ALA A 906 -5.34 1.88 -1.03
CA ALA A 906 -6.07 1.08 -2.02
C ALA A 906 -5.44 1.11 -3.42
N PHE A 907 -4.59 2.10 -3.72
CA PHE A 907 -3.91 2.25 -5.02
C PHE A 907 -3.01 1.07 -5.41
N ASP A 908 -2.48 0.34 -4.42
CA ASP A 908 -1.67 -0.87 -4.61
C ASP A 908 -2.51 -2.16 -4.53
N GLY A 909 -3.83 -2.06 -4.41
CA GLY A 909 -4.73 -3.18 -4.17
C GLY A 909 -4.71 -3.70 -2.72
N SER A 910 -3.97 -3.03 -1.83
CA SER A 910 -3.93 -3.33 -0.39
C SER A 910 -5.18 -2.80 0.31
N TYR A 911 -5.82 -3.64 1.13
CA TYR A 911 -6.95 -3.26 1.97
C TYR A 911 -6.53 -3.22 3.44
N VAL A 912 -6.86 -2.10 4.11
CA VAL A 912 -6.71 -1.89 5.55
C VAL A 912 -8.10 -1.63 6.13
N ASN A 913 -8.39 -2.24 7.28
CA ASN A 913 -9.69 -2.15 7.95
C ASN A 913 -9.97 -0.70 8.40
N HIS A 914 -11.19 -0.22 8.13
CA HIS A 914 -11.61 1.16 8.35
C HIS A 914 -11.25 1.71 9.74
N ARG A 915 -11.43 0.90 10.80
CA ARG A 915 -11.13 1.25 12.20
C ARG A 915 -9.72 1.79 12.42
N HIS A 916 -8.72 1.27 11.72
CA HIS A 916 -7.32 1.70 11.87
C HIS A 916 -7.09 3.08 11.26
N LEU A 917 -7.71 3.33 10.11
CA LEU A 917 -7.65 4.61 9.41
C LEU A 917 -8.44 5.68 10.16
N ALA A 918 -9.64 5.33 10.66
CA ALA A 918 -10.47 6.20 11.49
C ALA A 918 -9.70 6.60 12.77
N LEU A 919 -9.15 5.64 13.51
CA LEU A 919 -8.44 5.93 14.77
C LEU A 919 -7.24 6.86 14.58
N LEU A 920 -6.45 6.69 13.52
CA LEU A 920 -5.37 7.62 13.19
C LEU A 920 -5.89 9.03 12.90
N VAL A 921 -6.94 9.16 12.09
CA VAL A 921 -7.54 10.45 11.73
C VAL A 921 -8.17 11.13 12.94
N ASP A 922 -8.77 10.37 13.85
CA ASP A 922 -9.38 10.87 15.08
C ASP A 922 -8.32 11.42 16.05
N VAL A 923 -7.17 10.75 16.19
CA VAL A 923 -6.02 11.32 16.91
C VAL A 923 -5.49 12.59 16.22
N MET A 924 -5.47 12.65 14.89
CA MET A 924 -5.06 13.84 14.13
C MET A 924 -6.05 15.02 14.20
N THR A 925 -7.29 14.83 14.67
CA THR A 925 -8.37 15.85 14.61
C THR A 925 -9.07 16.16 15.93
N SER A 926 -9.04 15.25 16.91
CA SER A 926 -9.77 15.32 18.20
C SER A 926 -9.57 16.62 18.99
N ARG A 927 -8.41 17.30 18.84
CA ARG A 927 -8.10 18.56 19.52
C ARG A 927 -8.66 19.82 18.83
N GLY A 928 -9.48 19.66 17.79
CA GLY A 928 -10.13 20.75 17.05
C GLY A 928 -9.23 21.48 16.04
N PHE A 929 -7.97 21.03 15.90
CA PHE A 929 -7.02 21.48 14.88
C PHE A 929 -6.23 20.27 14.37
N LEU A 930 -5.63 20.38 13.18
CA LEU A 930 -4.83 19.32 12.58
C LEU A 930 -3.51 19.09 13.34
N MET A 931 -3.37 17.94 13.99
CA MET A 931 -2.10 17.49 14.56
C MET A 931 -1.30 16.69 13.52
N ALA A 932 -0.09 17.13 13.21
CA ALA A 932 0.82 16.42 12.33
C ALA A 932 1.57 15.30 13.06
N VAL A 933 1.71 14.12 12.42
CA VAL A 933 2.39 12.93 12.96
C VAL A 933 3.92 13.10 12.84
N THR A 934 4.44 14.08 13.58
CA THR A 934 5.83 14.53 13.60
C THR A 934 6.23 14.96 15.00
N ARG A 935 7.52 15.11 15.29
CA ARG A 935 8.00 15.73 16.55
C ARG A 935 7.29 17.05 16.88
N HIS A 936 6.97 17.88 15.88
CA HIS A 936 6.34 19.19 16.10
C HIS A 936 4.83 19.11 16.40
N GLY A 937 4.17 17.98 16.16
CA GLY A 937 2.82 17.70 16.63
C GLY A 937 2.82 16.92 17.95
N ILE A 938 3.62 15.87 18.04
CA ILE A 938 3.75 15.03 19.25
C ILE A 938 4.25 15.85 20.45
N ASN A 939 5.28 16.69 20.27
CA ASN A 939 5.80 17.53 21.36
C ASN A 939 4.87 18.71 21.73
N ARG A 940 3.76 18.90 20.99
CA ARG A 940 2.66 19.84 21.31
C ARG A 940 1.44 19.16 21.95
N ALA A 941 1.46 17.83 22.12
CA ALA A 941 0.52 17.17 23.01
C ALA A 941 0.97 17.37 24.47
N ASP A 942 0.01 17.50 25.39
CA ASP A 942 0.27 17.67 26.82
C ASP A 942 0.58 16.33 27.52
N THR A 943 1.26 15.42 26.82
CA THR A 943 1.68 14.11 27.34
C THR A 943 2.93 14.23 28.23
N GLY A 944 3.18 13.24 29.09
CA GLY A 944 4.25 13.30 30.07
C GLY A 944 5.63 13.57 29.48
N ALA A 945 6.46 14.32 30.20
CA ALA A 945 7.83 14.63 29.80
C ALA A 945 8.66 13.37 29.48
N LEU A 946 8.45 12.26 30.21
CA LEU A 946 9.13 10.98 29.96
C LEU A 946 8.63 10.28 28.68
N MET A 947 7.33 10.37 28.38
CA MET A 947 6.76 9.90 27.12
C MET A 947 7.34 10.69 25.94
N ARG A 948 7.28 12.04 26.00
CA ARG A 948 7.81 12.91 24.94
C ARG A 948 9.32 12.77 24.77
N CYS A 949 10.11 12.69 25.85
CA CYS A 949 11.56 12.56 25.74
C CYS A 949 12.02 11.21 25.13
N SER A 950 11.14 10.22 25.02
CA SER A 950 11.42 8.95 24.31
C SER A 950 11.48 9.11 22.77
N PHE A 951 11.14 10.29 22.24
CA PHE A 951 11.04 10.55 20.80
C PHE A 951 11.84 11.78 20.33
N GLU A 952 12.81 11.56 19.45
CA GLU A 952 13.66 12.54 18.73
C GLU A 952 14.48 13.55 19.58
N GLU A 953 13.90 14.27 20.56
CA GLU A 953 14.49 15.49 21.19
C GLU A 953 14.66 15.38 22.73
N THR A 954 15.12 14.23 23.21
CA THR A 954 15.19 13.85 24.63
C THR A 954 15.74 14.92 25.60
N VAL A 955 16.85 15.59 25.25
CA VAL A 955 17.56 16.49 26.18
C VAL A 955 16.84 17.82 26.34
N GLU A 956 16.29 18.37 25.25
CA GLU A 956 15.62 19.67 25.27
C GLU A 956 14.30 19.57 26.05
N ILE A 957 13.52 18.51 25.80
CA ILE A 957 12.27 18.20 26.52
C ILE A 957 12.51 18.07 28.03
N LEU A 958 13.57 17.37 28.45
CA LEU A 958 13.90 17.20 29.88
C LEU A 958 14.42 18.49 30.53
N LEU A 959 15.10 19.36 29.78
CA LEU A 959 15.54 20.67 30.29
C LEU A 959 14.36 21.62 30.48
N ASP A 960 13.43 21.69 29.52
CA ASP A 960 12.24 22.51 29.62
C ASP A 960 11.29 22.00 30.73
N ALA A 961 11.03 20.68 30.78
CA ALA A 961 10.22 20.08 31.85
C ALA A 961 10.82 20.36 33.24
N ALA A 962 12.14 20.29 33.40
CA ALA A 962 12.82 20.65 34.65
C ALA A 962 12.78 22.16 34.95
N ALA A 963 12.79 23.03 33.93
CA ALA A 963 12.70 24.48 34.09
C ALA A 963 11.29 24.96 34.48
N PHE A 964 10.25 24.29 33.96
CA PHE A 964 8.84 24.59 34.28
C PHE A 964 8.28 23.77 35.45
N ALA A 965 9.06 22.82 36.00
CA ALA A 965 8.66 21.88 37.04
C ALA A 965 7.40 21.07 36.66
N GLU A 966 7.43 20.51 35.45
CA GLU A 966 6.37 19.67 34.91
C GLU A 966 6.19 18.39 35.75
N LEU A 967 4.93 17.97 35.95
CA LEU A 967 4.57 16.73 36.64
C LEU A 967 4.23 15.66 35.60
N ASP A 968 4.89 14.52 35.71
CA ASP A 968 4.63 13.33 34.90
C ASP A 968 3.74 12.37 35.69
N ASP A 969 2.59 11.99 35.12
CA ASP A 969 1.56 11.18 35.79
C ASP A 969 1.86 9.67 35.75
N CYS A 970 2.90 9.24 35.00
CA CYS A 970 3.35 7.85 34.86
C CYS A 970 2.24 6.87 34.42
N ARG A 971 1.36 7.30 33.50
CA ARG A 971 0.26 6.49 32.93
C ARG A 971 0.52 6.03 31.50
N GLY A 972 1.45 6.65 30.80
CA GLY A 972 1.88 6.26 29.47
C GLY A 972 2.68 4.94 29.49
N VAL A 973 2.62 4.21 28.37
CA VAL A 973 3.33 2.92 28.23
C VAL A 973 4.84 3.12 28.30
N SER A 974 5.37 4.14 27.62
CA SER A 974 6.81 4.45 27.63
C SER A 974 7.33 4.88 29.01
N GLU A 975 6.52 5.57 29.79
CA GLU A 975 6.87 6.07 31.13
C GLU A 975 7.13 4.89 32.07
N ASN A 976 6.19 3.93 32.11
CA ASN A 976 6.30 2.71 32.88
C ASN A 976 7.45 1.81 32.42
N LEU A 977 7.69 1.70 31.12
CA LEU A 977 8.83 0.96 30.56
C LEU A 977 10.19 1.57 30.96
N ILE A 978 10.30 2.90 31.06
CA ILE A 978 11.51 3.59 31.54
C ILE A 978 11.72 3.33 33.05
N LEU A 979 10.64 3.27 33.83
CA LEU A 979 10.68 3.02 35.28
C LEU A 979 10.84 1.53 35.63
N GLY A 980 10.71 0.61 34.67
CA GLY A 980 10.74 -0.83 34.91
C GLY A 980 9.49 -1.37 35.62
N GLN A 981 8.35 -0.71 35.43
CA GLN A 981 7.06 -1.05 36.02
C GLN A 981 6.16 -1.77 35.00
N MET A 982 5.15 -2.50 35.47
CA MET A 982 4.12 -3.06 34.60
C MET A 982 3.28 -1.91 34.05
N ALA A 983 3.19 -1.76 32.73
CA ALA A 983 2.43 -0.69 32.10
C ALA A 983 0.92 -0.95 32.20
N PRO A 984 0.08 0.09 32.38
CA PRO A 984 -1.38 -0.02 32.35
C PRO A 984 -1.87 -0.20 30.91
N ALA A 985 -1.68 -1.41 30.38
CA ALA A 985 -1.88 -1.78 28.99
C ALA A 985 -2.17 -3.29 28.89
N GLY A 986 -3.20 -3.68 28.13
CA GLY A 986 -3.55 -5.09 27.93
C GLY A 986 -3.76 -5.85 29.25
N THR A 987 -2.89 -6.81 29.51
CA THR A 987 -2.83 -7.63 30.74
C THR A 987 -2.59 -6.82 32.02
N GLY A 988 -1.96 -5.65 31.92
CA GLY A 988 -1.68 -4.75 33.05
C GLY A 988 -2.74 -3.66 33.30
N GLU A 989 -3.85 -3.62 32.55
CA GLU A 989 -4.93 -2.63 32.72
C GLU A 989 -5.82 -2.91 33.95
N PHE A 990 -5.62 -4.02 34.67
CA PHE A 990 -6.41 -4.40 35.84
C PHE A 990 -5.60 -5.12 36.92
N ASP A 991 -5.97 -4.90 38.18
CA ASP A 991 -5.46 -5.65 39.33
C ASP A 991 -6.16 -7.01 39.50
N VAL A 992 -5.44 -7.99 40.03
CA VAL A 992 -6.00 -9.30 40.45
C VAL A 992 -5.99 -9.41 41.98
N TYR A 993 -7.18 -9.56 42.57
CA TYR A 993 -7.37 -9.75 44.01
C TYR A 993 -7.86 -11.17 44.33
N LEU A 994 -7.44 -11.71 45.48
CA LEU A 994 -7.83 -13.04 45.95
C LEU A 994 -9.21 -13.02 46.61
N ASP A 995 -10.17 -13.75 46.03
CA ASP A 995 -11.48 -14.01 46.63
C ASP A 995 -11.36 -14.96 47.84
N GLN A 996 -11.54 -14.40 49.05
CA GLN A 996 -11.46 -15.14 50.31
C GLN A 996 -12.71 -15.98 50.59
N ASP A 997 -13.88 -15.55 50.11
CA ASP A 997 -15.15 -16.27 50.32
C ASP A 997 -15.21 -17.52 49.44
N MET A 998 -14.76 -17.41 48.18
CA MET A 998 -14.55 -18.58 47.31
C MET A 998 -13.51 -19.53 47.91
N LEU A 999 -12.38 -19.01 48.42
CA LEU A 999 -11.32 -19.83 49.02
C LEU A 999 -11.83 -20.63 50.25
N MET A 1000 -12.70 -20.07 51.08
CA MET A 1000 -13.35 -20.81 52.18
C MET A 1000 -14.27 -21.95 51.69
N GLY A 1001 -14.77 -21.88 50.46
CA GLY A 1001 -15.53 -22.95 49.80
C GLY A 1001 -14.67 -24.03 49.14
N VAL A 1002 -13.36 -23.79 48.93
CA VAL A 1002 -12.47 -24.77 48.29
C VAL A 1002 -12.15 -25.91 49.27
N VAL A 1003 -12.65 -27.10 48.96
CA VAL A 1003 -12.25 -28.33 49.64
C VAL A 1003 -10.79 -28.63 49.30
N SER A 1004 -9.87 -28.29 50.21
CA SER A 1004 -8.44 -28.55 50.02
C SER A 1004 -8.17 -30.05 49.92
N SER A 1005 -7.64 -30.49 48.77
CA SER A 1005 -7.33 -31.88 48.45
C SER A 1005 -6.21 -32.50 49.30
N ASN A 1006 -5.66 -31.78 50.30
CA ASN A 1006 -4.52 -32.18 51.12
C ASN A 1006 -4.89 -33.12 52.30
N ALA A 1007 -5.92 -33.95 52.13
CA ALA A 1007 -6.34 -34.96 53.11
C ALA A 1007 -5.31 -36.11 53.31
N GLY A 1008 -4.20 -36.11 52.58
CA GLY A 1008 -3.18 -37.16 52.60
C GLY A 1008 -1.89 -36.87 53.38
N LEU A 1009 -1.65 -35.65 53.89
CA LEU A 1009 -0.29 -35.22 54.30
C LEU A 1009 -0.13 -34.47 55.64
N MET A 1010 -1.00 -34.69 56.63
CA MET A 1010 -0.86 -34.09 57.97
C MET A 1010 -0.92 -35.12 59.11
N ALA A 1011 0.25 -35.56 59.57
CA ALA A 1011 0.41 -36.46 60.73
C ALA A 1011 1.78 -36.36 61.44
N ALA A 1012 2.27 -35.14 61.74
CA ALA A 1012 3.40 -34.92 62.66
C ALA A 1012 3.38 -33.49 63.27
N ASP A 1013 4.10 -33.28 64.37
CA ASP A 1013 4.27 -32.04 65.14
C ASP A 1013 4.80 -30.83 64.33
N GLY A 1014 4.67 -29.56 64.79
CA GLY A 1014 3.99 -29.06 65.99
C GLY A 1014 4.54 -27.71 66.50
N LYS A 1015 3.66 -26.71 66.65
CA LYS A 1015 3.84 -25.39 67.33
C LYS A 1015 5.19 -24.65 67.18
N GLY A 1016 5.23 -23.62 66.33
CA GLY A 1016 6.32 -22.62 66.31
C GLY A 1016 5.90 -21.24 65.77
N LEU A 1017 5.63 -20.31 66.68
CA LEU A 1017 5.70 -18.82 66.57
C LEU A 1017 5.26 -18.13 65.25
N LEU A 1018 4.15 -17.38 65.30
CA LEU A 1018 3.84 -16.30 64.35
C LEU A 1018 4.52 -14.99 64.78
N SER A 1019 5.38 -14.41 63.94
CA SER A 1019 5.76 -12.99 64.01
C SER A 1019 6.51 -12.51 62.76
N ASP A 1020 6.11 -11.34 62.26
CA ASP A 1020 6.78 -10.52 61.24
C ASP A 1020 6.90 -11.08 59.81
N GLY A 1021 7.17 -10.20 58.85
CA GLY A 1021 6.85 -10.41 57.42
C GLY A 1021 7.98 -10.87 56.48
N ALA A 1022 7.64 -10.81 55.18
CA ALA A 1022 8.37 -11.22 53.97
C ALA A 1022 8.30 -12.71 53.56
N ALA A 1023 8.24 -12.89 52.23
CA ALA A 1023 8.36 -14.13 51.45
C ALA A 1023 7.43 -15.32 51.81
N THR A 1024 6.49 -15.61 50.90
CA THR A 1024 5.94 -16.97 50.75
C THR A 1024 7.07 -17.94 50.36
N PRO A 1025 7.15 -19.14 50.98
CA PRO A 1025 8.20 -20.11 50.64
C PRO A 1025 8.01 -20.67 49.23
N TYR A 1026 9.10 -20.78 48.47
CA TYR A 1026 9.10 -21.50 47.20
C TYR A 1026 8.90 -23.00 47.45
N ASP A 1027 7.85 -23.58 46.86
CA ASP A 1027 7.76 -25.03 46.71
C ASP A 1027 8.80 -25.48 45.66
N SER A 1028 9.73 -26.34 46.07
CA SER A 1028 10.79 -26.85 45.21
C SER A 1028 10.45 -28.24 44.61
N SER A 1029 9.16 -28.57 44.48
CA SER A 1029 8.70 -29.82 43.88
C SER A 1029 7.96 -29.59 42.55
N SER A 1030 8.56 -30.04 41.45
CA SER A 1030 7.94 -30.00 40.13
C SER A 1030 6.76 -30.99 40.06
N PRO A 1031 5.57 -30.59 39.59
CA PRO A 1031 4.46 -31.52 39.37
C PRO A 1031 4.81 -32.55 38.27
N LEU A 1032 5.11 -33.78 38.67
CA LEU A 1032 5.26 -34.90 37.76
C LEU A 1032 3.88 -35.32 37.25
N GLN A 1033 3.59 -35.02 35.98
CA GLN A 1033 2.41 -35.55 35.31
C GLN A 1033 2.60 -37.04 35.00
N ASP A 1034 1.71 -37.89 35.52
CA ASP A 1034 1.78 -39.34 35.34
C ASP A 1034 1.83 -39.76 33.87
N ASN A 1035 2.81 -40.60 33.53
CA ASN A 1035 2.81 -41.32 32.26
C ASN A 1035 3.44 -42.71 32.44
N MET A 1036 2.61 -43.75 32.47
CA MET A 1036 2.95 -45.05 33.07
C MET A 1036 3.49 -46.06 32.06
N TYR A 1037 4.81 -46.08 31.82
CA TYR A 1037 5.53 -47.24 31.27
C TYR A 1037 6.94 -47.36 31.86
N ILE A 1038 7.43 -48.60 32.08
CA ILE A 1038 8.51 -48.90 33.05
C ILE A 1038 9.80 -49.43 32.39
N GLY A 1039 10.94 -48.92 32.85
CA GLY A 1039 12.30 -49.47 32.66
C GLY A 1039 13.15 -48.69 31.64
N THR A 1040 14.43 -48.38 31.86
CA THR A 1040 15.38 -48.68 32.98
C THR A 1040 16.36 -47.51 33.18
N PRO A 1041 17.01 -47.35 34.34
CA PRO A 1041 17.80 -46.15 34.66
C PRO A 1041 19.26 -46.19 34.14
N ASP A 1042 19.72 -45.07 33.60
CA ASP A 1042 21.15 -44.72 33.40
C ASP A 1042 21.50 -43.51 34.31
N PRO A 1043 22.68 -43.50 34.97
CA PRO A 1043 23.14 -42.38 35.80
C PRO A 1043 24.00 -41.35 35.03
N ASP A 1044 24.44 -40.31 35.75
CA ASP A 1044 25.41 -39.28 35.35
C ASP A 1044 25.01 -38.25 34.27
N SER A 1045 24.26 -37.23 34.70
CA SER A 1045 24.27 -35.90 34.07
C SER A 1045 24.14 -34.76 35.10
N ASN A 1046 25.04 -34.74 36.10
CA ASN A 1046 25.13 -33.64 37.07
C ASN A 1046 25.54 -32.32 36.37
N PHE A 1047 24.68 -31.31 36.43
CA PHE A 1047 25.03 -29.94 36.05
C PHE A 1047 25.64 -29.19 37.24
N SER A 1048 26.72 -28.44 37.00
CA SER A 1048 27.51 -27.77 38.05
C SER A 1048 26.79 -26.54 38.67
N PRO A 1049 27.10 -26.17 39.92
CA PRO A 1049 26.19 -25.39 40.77
C PRO A 1049 26.23 -23.88 40.55
N ILE A 1050 25.12 -23.23 40.92
CA ILE A 1050 24.98 -21.77 41.08
C ILE A 1050 26.02 -21.23 42.08
N ARG A 1051 26.62 -20.07 41.75
CA ARG A 1051 27.49 -19.31 42.65
C ARG A 1051 26.77 -18.05 43.11
N GLN A 1052 26.67 -17.87 44.42
CA GLN A 1052 26.07 -16.67 45.04
C GLN A 1052 27.01 -15.47 44.86
N ALA A 1053 26.47 -14.27 44.67
CA ALA A 1053 27.25 -13.06 44.43
C ALA A 1053 27.81 -12.45 45.73
N GLY A 1054 29.08 -12.02 45.71
CA GLY A 1054 29.71 -11.27 46.81
C GLY A 1054 30.99 -11.88 47.41
N SER A 1055 32.08 -11.99 46.63
CA SER A 1055 33.41 -12.27 47.18
C SER A 1055 34.53 -11.81 46.23
N GLU A 1056 35.29 -10.78 46.59
CA GLU A 1056 36.49 -10.35 45.84
C GLU A 1056 37.78 -10.90 46.46
N THR A 1057 38.72 -11.39 45.64
CA THR A 1057 40.19 -11.20 45.77
C THR A 1057 40.93 -11.93 44.62
N PRO A 1058 42.15 -11.49 44.22
CA PRO A 1058 42.76 -11.96 42.97
C PRO A 1058 44.00 -12.86 43.15
N ALA A 1059 43.97 -14.07 42.58
CA ALA A 1059 45.14 -14.90 42.28
C ALA A 1059 44.86 -15.82 41.08
N GLY A 1060 45.88 -16.10 40.26
CA GLY A 1060 45.74 -16.85 39.00
C GLY A 1060 45.80 -18.38 39.15
N PHE A 1061 45.24 -19.08 38.16
CA PHE A 1061 45.31 -20.55 38.05
C PHE A 1061 46.60 -21.00 37.33
N THR A 1062 47.43 -21.80 38.00
CA THR A 1062 48.40 -22.71 37.36
C THR A 1062 48.58 -23.97 38.19
N GLU A 1063 48.73 -25.11 37.50
CA GLU A 1063 49.35 -26.36 37.97
C GLU A 1063 48.65 -27.17 39.08
N TYR A 1064 48.27 -28.41 38.75
CA TYR A 1064 48.59 -29.57 39.61
C TYR A 1064 48.64 -30.89 38.81
N GLN A 1065 49.65 -31.74 39.11
CA GLN A 1065 49.78 -33.12 38.61
C GLN A 1065 49.48 -34.15 39.73
N PRO A 1066 49.29 -35.45 39.41
CA PRO A 1066 48.44 -36.31 40.23
C PRO A 1066 49.13 -37.17 41.31
N SER A 1067 48.34 -37.54 42.32
CA SER A 1067 48.53 -38.74 43.18
C SER A 1067 47.17 -39.17 43.76
N GLY A 1068 46.91 -40.44 44.11
CA GLY A 1068 47.67 -41.67 43.88
C GLY A 1068 47.09 -42.89 44.64
N PHE A 1069 47.53 -44.09 44.25
CA PHE A 1069 47.42 -45.40 44.94
C PHE A 1069 46.12 -46.23 44.99
N SER A 1070 46.30 -47.51 44.59
CA SER A 1070 45.62 -48.76 45.04
C SER A 1070 44.13 -49.00 44.72
N GLY A 1071 43.71 -50.16 44.21
CA GLY A 1071 44.46 -51.28 43.62
C GLY A 1071 43.78 -52.66 43.69
N GLY A 1072 43.91 -53.48 42.64
CA GLY A 1072 43.97 -54.95 42.78
C GLY A 1072 42.95 -55.83 42.02
N PHE A 1073 43.50 -56.84 41.33
CA PHE A 1073 42.91 -58.15 40.94
C PHE A 1073 41.72 -58.26 39.96
N SER A 1074 42.04 -58.84 38.80
CA SER A 1074 41.13 -59.64 37.93
C SER A 1074 41.11 -61.12 38.39
N PRO A 1075 40.23 -62.01 37.85
CA PRO A 1075 40.63 -62.73 36.63
C PRO A 1075 39.52 -63.20 35.65
N HIS A 1076 39.86 -63.18 34.35
CA HIS A 1076 39.65 -64.19 33.29
C HIS A 1076 38.55 -65.28 33.35
N GLY A 1077 37.99 -65.63 32.17
CA GLY A 1077 37.65 -67.04 31.90
C GLY A 1077 36.60 -67.38 30.81
N ALA A 1078 36.93 -67.23 29.52
CA ALA A 1078 36.03 -67.55 28.40
C ALA A 1078 35.57 -69.02 28.27
N ARG A 1079 34.38 -69.25 27.67
CA ARG A 1079 34.09 -70.39 26.75
C ARG A 1079 32.72 -70.27 26.03
N SER A 1080 32.70 -70.59 24.74
CA SER A 1080 31.51 -71.00 23.96
C SER A 1080 31.54 -72.53 23.76
N PRO A 1081 30.43 -73.22 23.41
CA PRO A 1081 30.11 -73.37 21.97
C PRO A 1081 28.64 -73.64 21.56
N GLY A 1082 28.23 -73.08 20.41
CA GLY A 1082 27.45 -73.73 19.32
C GLY A 1082 25.99 -74.18 19.52
N GLY A 1083 25.13 -73.95 18.51
CA GLY A 1083 23.84 -74.67 18.42
C GLY A 1083 22.71 -74.10 17.54
N GLY A 1084 22.84 -74.13 16.21
CA GLY A 1084 21.72 -74.46 15.30
C GLY A 1084 20.56 -73.49 15.01
N TYR A 1085 20.44 -73.14 13.71
CA TYR A 1085 19.22 -72.81 12.96
C TYR A 1085 18.41 -71.54 13.24
N SER A 1086 18.17 -70.80 12.16
CA SER A 1086 17.27 -69.65 12.04
C SER A 1086 16.31 -69.83 10.85
N PRO A 1087 15.18 -69.13 10.83
CA PRO A 1087 14.55 -68.64 9.60
C PRO A 1087 14.71 -67.11 9.49
N SER A 1088 14.66 -66.57 8.27
CA SER A 1088 15.04 -65.18 7.97
C SER A 1088 13.90 -64.33 7.43
N SER A 1089 13.94 -63.03 7.75
CA SER A 1089 13.24 -61.94 7.05
C SER A 1089 14.28 -60.89 6.63
N PRO A 1090 14.43 -60.56 5.34
CA PRO A 1090 15.47 -59.64 4.86
C PRO A 1090 15.08 -58.15 4.97
N PHE A 1091 16.07 -57.28 4.73
CA PHE A 1091 15.97 -55.82 4.60
C PHE A 1091 15.73 -55.01 5.87
N ASN A 1092 16.79 -54.86 6.67
CA ASN A 1092 17.06 -53.60 7.37
C ASN A 1092 18.51 -53.19 7.09
N THR A 1093 18.72 -52.11 6.33
CA THR A 1093 20.05 -51.66 5.90
C THR A 1093 20.14 -50.13 5.90
N SER A 1094 20.41 -49.54 7.06
CA SER A 1094 20.94 -48.18 7.16
C SER A 1094 22.47 -48.22 7.02
N PRO A 1095 23.09 -47.56 6.01
CA PRO A 1095 24.53 -47.59 5.85
C PRO A 1095 25.25 -46.73 6.90
N THR A 1096 26.18 -47.34 7.63
CA THR A 1096 26.98 -46.67 8.67
C THR A 1096 28.08 -45.79 8.08
N SER A 1097 28.17 -44.52 8.51
CA SER A 1097 29.35 -43.67 8.32
C SER A 1097 30.34 -43.83 9.50
N PRO A 1098 31.61 -44.21 9.29
CA PRO A 1098 32.59 -44.36 10.37
C PRO A 1098 33.00 -43.02 11.01
N ARG A 1099 33.17 -43.00 12.34
CA ARG A 1099 33.85 -41.90 13.05
C ARG A 1099 35.37 -42.02 12.90
N TYR A 1100 36.07 -40.90 12.70
CA TYR A 1100 37.41 -40.71 13.30
C TYR A 1100 37.73 -39.24 13.56
N SER A 1101 38.68 -38.99 14.46
CA SER A 1101 39.05 -37.67 15.01
C SER A 1101 40.27 -37.03 14.32
N PRO A 1102 40.42 -35.69 14.35
CA PRO A 1102 41.52 -34.99 13.68
C PRO A 1102 42.84 -35.01 14.48
N SER A 1103 43.96 -35.22 13.79
CA SER A 1103 45.30 -34.92 14.30
C SER A 1103 46.32 -34.79 13.17
N SER A 1104 47.20 -33.79 13.24
CA SER A 1104 48.18 -33.39 12.20
C SER A 1104 47.55 -32.90 10.88
N GLY A 1105 48.29 -32.07 10.15
CA GLY A 1105 47.83 -31.48 8.88
C GLY A 1105 49.01 -30.99 8.04
N TYR A 1106 48.75 -30.65 6.78
CA TYR A 1106 49.71 -30.03 5.85
C TYR A 1106 48.98 -29.25 4.76
N SER A 1107 49.71 -28.44 3.99
CA SER A 1107 49.23 -27.61 2.88
C SER A 1107 50.10 -27.85 1.62
N PRO A 1108 49.81 -27.29 0.44
CA PRO A 1108 48.72 -27.74 -0.43
C PRO A 1108 49.21 -28.19 -1.81
N THR A 1109 48.50 -29.13 -2.46
CA THR A 1109 48.71 -29.44 -3.89
C THR A 1109 47.43 -29.90 -4.58
N SER A 1110 47.21 -29.40 -5.79
CA SER A 1110 46.02 -29.65 -6.62
C SER A 1110 46.05 -31.02 -7.30
N PRO A 1111 44.93 -31.76 -7.35
CA PRO A 1111 44.74 -32.86 -8.30
C PRO A 1111 44.04 -32.38 -9.57
N GLY A 1112 44.67 -32.60 -10.73
CA GLY A 1112 44.01 -32.52 -12.04
C GLY A 1112 43.23 -33.80 -12.38
N MET A 1113 42.48 -33.76 -13.49
CA MET A 1113 41.57 -34.83 -13.93
C MET A 1113 42.28 -36.09 -14.49
N SER A 1114 41.78 -37.27 -14.09
CA SER A 1114 41.60 -38.50 -14.93
C SER A 1114 41.00 -39.60 -14.05
N ILE A 1115 39.82 -40.18 -14.31
CA ILE A 1115 39.40 -40.98 -15.47
C ILE A 1115 40.31 -42.20 -15.70
N THR A 1116 39.81 -43.39 -15.33
CA THR A 1116 40.31 -44.68 -15.83
C THR A 1116 39.12 -45.53 -16.27
N SER A 1117 39.23 -46.17 -17.44
CA SER A 1117 38.17 -46.98 -18.07
C SER A 1117 38.78 -48.06 -18.99
N PRO A 1118 38.32 -49.32 -18.95
CA PRO A 1118 39.03 -50.41 -19.65
C PRO A 1118 38.48 -50.76 -21.06
N ARG A 1119 39.39 -50.66 -22.05
CA ARG A 1119 39.55 -51.53 -23.24
C ARG A 1119 38.60 -51.43 -24.47
N PHE A 1120 39.11 -50.72 -25.49
CA PHE A 1120 39.35 -51.13 -26.89
C PHE A 1120 38.30 -51.89 -27.74
N MET A 1121 38.03 -51.36 -28.95
CA MET A 1121 38.33 -52.07 -30.23
C MET A 1121 38.53 -51.11 -31.44
N SER A 1122 39.56 -51.42 -32.24
CA SER A 1122 40.09 -50.89 -33.54
C SER A 1122 39.28 -49.94 -34.48
N SER A 1123 39.87 -48.75 -34.75
CA SER A 1123 40.48 -48.25 -36.03
C SER A 1123 40.00 -48.75 -37.43
N PRO A 1124 40.18 -48.00 -38.56
CA PRO A 1124 41.14 -46.89 -38.83
C PRO A 1124 40.54 -45.61 -39.47
N GLY A 1125 41.26 -44.52 -39.74
CA GLY A 1125 42.65 -44.15 -39.41
C GLY A 1125 43.47 -43.59 -40.60
N PHE A 1126 43.76 -42.27 -40.62
CA PHE A 1126 44.79 -41.67 -41.49
C PHE A 1126 45.37 -40.36 -40.92
N SER A 1127 46.64 -40.08 -41.21
CA SER A 1127 47.46 -38.92 -40.79
C SER A 1127 48.77 -38.93 -41.65
N PRO A 1128 49.75 -38.01 -41.54
CA PRO A 1128 49.83 -36.79 -40.73
C PRO A 1128 50.29 -35.52 -41.51
N ALA A 1129 50.32 -34.35 -40.85
CA ALA A 1129 51.23 -33.25 -41.20
C ALA A 1129 51.53 -32.34 -39.98
N SER A 1130 52.81 -32.10 -39.72
CA SER A 1130 53.34 -31.15 -38.72
C SER A 1130 53.57 -29.76 -39.36
N PRO A 1131 53.87 -28.67 -38.63
CA PRO A 1131 54.20 -28.59 -37.20
C PRO A 1131 53.42 -27.53 -36.38
N ALA A 1132 53.57 -27.61 -35.06
CA ALA A 1132 53.32 -26.51 -34.14
C ALA A 1132 54.66 -25.93 -33.64
N PHE A 1133 54.76 -24.61 -33.46
CA PHE A 1133 55.07 -23.97 -32.17
C PHE A 1133 55.04 -22.43 -32.26
N ALA A 1134 54.82 -21.77 -31.11
CA ALA A 1134 55.04 -20.34 -30.91
C ALA A 1134 56.57 -20.02 -30.87
N PRO A 1135 57.02 -18.75 -30.66
CA PRO A 1135 57.19 -18.32 -29.26
C PRO A 1135 57.22 -16.79 -28.97
N THR A 1136 57.50 -16.47 -27.70
CA THR A 1136 58.15 -15.25 -27.15
C THR A 1136 57.53 -13.86 -27.31
N SER A 1137 57.09 -13.31 -26.18
CA SER A 1137 57.89 -12.28 -25.48
C SER A 1137 58.54 -12.95 -24.26
N PRO A 1138 59.87 -12.84 -24.00
CA PRO A 1138 60.34 -11.82 -23.04
C PRO A 1138 61.85 -11.39 -23.11
N ALA A 1139 62.19 -10.24 -22.51
CA ALA A 1139 63.45 -9.91 -21.78
C ALA A 1139 63.29 -8.48 -21.17
N TYR A 1140 63.64 -8.12 -19.91
CA TYR A 1140 64.93 -8.13 -19.18
C TYR A 1140 66.03 -7.27 -19.86
N SER A 1141 66.84 -6.44 -19.18
CA SER A 1141 67.28 -6.31 -17.76
C SER A 1141 67.75 -4.84 -17.49
N PRO A 1142 68.60 -4.40 -16.50
CA PRO A 1142 69.29 -5.07 -15.36
C PRO A 1142 69.19 -4.29 -14.00
N THR A 1143 70.24 -4.33 -13.16
CA THR A 1143 70.21 -4.15 -11.68
C THR A 1143 71.09 -3.05 -11.08
N SER A 1144 70.59 -2.37 -10.03
CA SER A 1144 71.32 -1.86 -8.83
C SER A 1144 72.40 -0.73 -8.95
N PRO A 1145 72.75 0.01 -7.88
CA PRO A 1145 72.08 0.25 -6.57
C PRO A 1145 71.99 1.74 -6.08
N SER A 1146 71.18 1.99 -5.03
CA SER A 1146 71.58 2.65 -3.74
C SER A 1146 70.67 3.76 -3.13
N TYR A 1147 70.52 3.66 -1.79
CA TYR A 1147 70.14 4.62 -0.73
C TYR A 1147 68.71 5.22 -0.49
N GLN A 1148 68.22 4.90 0.73
CA GLN A 1148 67.48 5.71 1.74
C GLN A 1148 65.93 5.83 1.80
N GLN A 1149 65.36 4.96 2.68
CA GLN A 1149 64.30 5.19 3.71
C GLN A 1149 62.92 5.76 3.29
N SER A 1150 61.83 5.02 3.05
CA SER A 1150 61.05 4.04 3.89
C SER A 1150 60.42 4.61 5.18
N PRO A 1151 59.26 4.11 5.69
CA PRO A 1151 58.15 3.31 5.12
C PRO A 1151 56.74 3.92 5.50
N THR A 1152 55.53 3.31 5.48
CA THR A 1152 55.05 1.90 5.46
C THR A 1152 53.62 1.76 4.88
N SER A 1153 53.16 0.53 4.59
CA SER A 1153 51.85 0.14 4.02
C SER A 1153 51.34 -1.15 4.75
N PRO A 1154 50.42 -2.01 4.24
CA PRO A 1154 49.16 -1.87 3.47
C PRO A 1154 47.98 -2.67 4.11
N SER A 1155 46.97 -3.06 3.31
CA SER A 1155 45.68 -3.69 3.65
C SER A 1155 45.69 -5.13 4.24
N TYR A 1156 44.51 -5.54 4.75
CA TYR A 1156 44.20 -6.90 5.26
C TYR A 1156 43.06 -7.57 4.45
N SER A 1157 42.85 -8.89 4.63
CA SER A 1157 41.71 -9.67 4.10
C SER A 1157 41.19 -10.68 5.14
N PRO A 1158 39.95 -11.20 5.02
CA PRO A 1158 39.22 -11.75 6.17
C PRO A 1158 39.39 -13.27 6.40
N THR A 1159 39.32 -13.68 7.67
CA THR A 1159 38.98 -15.05 8.11
C THR A 1159 38.57 -15.04 9.59
N SER A 1160 37.72 -15.98 10.01
CA SER A 1160 37.17 -16.12 11.37
C SER A 1160 36.44 -17.48 11.49
N PRO A 1161 36.08 -17.99 12.70
CA PRO A 1161 36.49 -17.60 14.05
C PRO A 1161 37.09 -18.78 14.87
N GLY A 1162 37.43 -18.53 16.14
CA GLY A 1162 37.69 -19.55 17.18
C GLY A 1162 37.25 -19.03 18.55
N PHE A 1163 36.55 -19.85 19.35
CA PHE A 1163 35.65 -19.34 20.41
C PHE A 1163 36.17 -19.51 21.85
N SER A 1164 36.37 -18.38 22.55
CA SER A 1164 36.06 -18.17 23.98
C SER A 1164 36.80 -19.02 25.06
N PRO A 1165 36.50 -18.89 26.38
CA PRO A 1165 35.92 -17.75 27.13
C PRO A 1165 36.76 -17.34 28.37
N THR A 1166 36.55 -16.13 28.92
CA THR A 1166 36.41 -15.87 30.39
C THR A 1166 36.09 -14.40 30.71
N SER A 1167 35.33 -14.18 31.81
CA SER A 1167 34.89 -12.92 32.43
C SER A 1167 34.45 -13.29 33.88
N PRO A 1168 34.30 -12.39 34.90
CA PRO A 1168 33.81 -11.00 34.85
C PRO A 1168 34.62 -9.99 35.73
N SER A 1169 34.21 -8.71 35.86
CA SER A 1169 33.39 -8.16 36.99
C SER A 1169 33.14 -6.64 36.78
N TYR A 1170 32.30 -5.97 37.60
CA TYR A 1170 31.62 -4.71 37.23
C TYR A 1170 31.55 -3.64 38.36
N SER A 1171 31.95 -2.39 38.06
CA SER A 1171 31.63 -1.12 38.81
C SER A 1171 32.15 -0.99 40.27
N PRO A 1172 32.03 0.17 41.00
CA PRO A 1172 31.39 1.46 40.64
C PRO A 1172 32.22 2.75 41.01
N THR A 1173 31.52 3.90 41.06
CA THR A 1173 31.88 5.27 41.56
C THR A 1173 32.30 6.35 40.54
N SER A 1174 31.72 7.53 40.74
CA SER A 1174 31.80 8.78 39.95
C SER A 1174 32.42 9.91 40.82
N PRO A 1175 32.58 11.19 40.36
CA PRO A 1175 32.54 11.75 39.00
C PRO A 1175 33.79 12.63 38.67
N SER A 1176 33.92 13.17 37.44
CA SER A 1176 34.56 14.50 37.19
C SER A 1176 34.45 15.05 35.76
N PHE A 1177 34.46 16.37 35.69
CA PHE A 1177 34.29 17.31 34.58
C PHE A 1177 35.15 17.14 33.29
N SER A 1178 34.53 17.54 32.16
CA SER A 1178 35.12 18.08 30.90
C SER A 1178 35.93 19.38 31.14
N PRO A 1179 36.80 19.92 30.23
CA PRO A 1179 36.63 19.94 28.76
C PRO A 1179 37.89 19.99 27.86
N ALA A 1180 37.70 19.89 26.53
CA ALA A 1180 38.43 20.66 25.48
C ALA A 1180 37.82 20.43 24.09
N SER A 1181 37.75 21.46 23.24
CA SER A 1181 37.31 21.40 21.83
C SER A 1181 38.50 21.46 20.86
N PRO A 1182 38.28 21.13 19.58
CA PRO A 1182 38.77 22.00 18.50
C PRO A 1182 37.61 22.50 17.63
N ALA A 1183 37.73 23.73 17.11
CA ALA A 1183 36.71 24.37 16.29
C ALA A 1183 37.11 24.39 14.80
N PHE A 1184 36.12 24.49 13.90
CA PHE A 1184 36.07 25.57 12.90
C PHE A 1184 34.67 25.68 12.26
N SER A 1185 34.28 26.91 11.92
CA SER A 1185 33.00 27.27 11.25
C SER A 1185 33.19 27.53 9.75
N PRO A 1186 32.09 27.63 8.97
CA PRO A 1186 31.73 28.98 8.51
C PRO A 1186 30.23 29.31 8.55
N THR A 1187 29.90 30.32 9.36
CA THR A 1187 29.05 31.49 9.03
C THR A 1187 27.74 31.32 8.24
N SER A 1188 26.63 31.55 8.93
CA SER A 1188 25.45 32.26 8.40
C SER A 1188 25.14 33.46 9.31
N PRO A 1189 24.82 34.67 8.80
CA PRO A 1189 24.64 35.86 9.66
C PRO A 1189 23.21 36.00 10.22
N SER A 1190 23.12 35.90 11.55
CA SER A 1190 22.28 36.66 12.50
C SER A 1190 20.91 37.27 12.11
N TYR A 1191 19.86 36.88 12.86
CA TYR A 1191 19.10 37.70 13.85
C TYR A 1191 18.88 39.21 13.56
N SER A 1192 17.72 39.86 13.78
CA SER A 1192 16.60 39.69 14.76
C SER A 1192 15.46 40.73 14.42
N PRO A 1193 14.48 41.13 15.29
CA PRO A 1193 13.99 40.59 16.58
C PRO A 1193 12.43 40.55 16.77
N THR A 1194 11.98 39.84 17.83
CA THR A 1194 10.77 40.07 18.67
C THR A 1194 9.34 40.12 18.07
N SER A 1195 8.41 39.51 18.82
CA SER A 1195 7.02 39.96 18.98
C SER A 1195 6.60 39.78 20.45
N PRO A 1196 5.79 40.68 21.05
CA PRO A 1196 5.50 40.68 22.49
C PRO A 1196 4.29 39.82 22.87
N ALA A 1197 4.30 39.29 24.09
CA ALA A 1197 3.11 38.69 24.71
C ALA A 1197 2.13 39.78 25.21
N LEU A 1198 0.82 39.47 25.22
CA LEU A 1198 -0.23 40.36 25.72
C LEU A 1198 -1.27 39.59 26.56
N GLY A 1199 -1.59 40.13 27.73
CA GLY A 1199 -2.58 39.59 28.66
C GLY A 1199 -3.98 40.21 28.48
N VAL A 1200 -4.99 39.56 29.08
CA VAL A 1200 -6.41 39.86 28.87
C VAL A 1200 -6.94 40.94 29.83
N SER A 1201 -7.70 41.92 29.32
CA SER A 1201 -8.83 42.52 30.07
C SER A 1201 -9.89 43.20 29.18
N THR A 1202 -11.12 43.11 29.64
CA THR A 1202 -12.42 43.52 29.05
C THR A 1202 -12.60 45.01 28.68
N GLY A 1203 -13.34 45.35 27.61
CA GLY A 1203 -13.77 46.76 27.38
C GLY A 1203 -14.61 47.10 26.12
N ARG A 1204 -15.92 46.82 26.14
CA ARG A 1204 -17.00 47.22 25.20
C ARG A 1204 -16.84 48.46 24.25
N HIS A 1205 -17.35 48.26 23.02
CA HIS A 1205 -18.16 49.15 22.14
C HIS A 1205 -17.54 50.16 21.13
N LEU A 1206 -18.11 50.05 19.91
CA LEU A 1206 -18.36 51.07 18.86
C LEU A 1206 -17.24 51.51 17.89
N SER A 1207 -17.69 51.77 16.66
CA SER A 1207 -16.97 52.23 15.46
C SER A 1207 -17.75 53.44 14.87
N PRO A 1208 -17.42 54.03 13.70
CA PRO A 1208 -16.18 53.99 12.89
C PRO A 1208 -15.64 55.41 12.51
N THR A 1209 -14.35 55.54 12.15
CA THR A 1209 -13.84 56.58 11.21
C THR A 1209 -12.39 56.31 10.75
N SER A 1210 -12.12 56.45 9.46
CA SER A 1210 -10.82 56.82 8.86
C SER A 1210 -10.80 58.34 8.57
N PRO A 1211 -9.75 59.00 8.02
CA PRO A 1211 -8.46 58.49 7.51
C PRO A 1211 -7.20 59.30 7.95
N THR A 1212 -5.99 58.88 7.52
CA THR A 1212 -4.89 59.68 6.90
C THR A 1212 -3.53 58.94 6.96
N SER A 1213 -2.56 59.32 6.11
CA SER A 1213 -1.24 58.68 5.99
C SER A 1213 -0.10 59.68 5.68
N PRO A 1214 1.15 59.37 6.11
CA PRO A 1214 2.39 59.90 5.53
C PRO A 1214 3.18 58.78 4.82
N LYS A 1215 3.51 58.87 3.52
CA LYS A 1215 4.54 59.70 2.85
C LYS A 1215 5.99 59.36 3.21
N TYR A 1216 6.78 59.06 2.17
CA TYR A 1216 8.17 58.57 2.18
C TYR A 1216 8.84 58.92 0.85
N THR A 1217 10.06 59.48 0.81
CA THR A 1217 11.01 59.66 -0.33
C THR A 1217 12.28 60.41 0.18
N PRO A 1218 13.35 60.70 -0.60
CA PRO A 1218 14.37 59.71 -1.02
C PRO A 1218 15.84 60.23 -0.91
N THR A 1219 16.84 59.41 -1.25
CA THR A 1219 18.14 59.86 -1.84
C THR A 1219 18.87 58.69 -2.52
N SER A 1220 19.46 58.94 -3.70
CA SER A 1220 20.22 57.98 -4.53
C SER A 1220 21.74 58.27 -4.53
N PRO A 1221 22.57 57.46 -5.22
CA PRO A 1221 23.11 57.94 -6.51
C PRO A 1221 23.33 56.86 -7.61
N GLY A 1222 23.30 57.27 -8.90
CA GLY A 1222 23.75 56.47 -10.08
C GLY A 1222 25.26 56.65 -10.37
N TRP A 1223 25.87 56.38 -11.54
CA TRP A 1223 25.51 56.22 -12.98
C TRP A 1223 26.60 55.28 -13.64
N SER A 1224 26.61 54.74 -14.87
CA SER A 1224 25.67 54.52 -16.01
C SER A 1224 26.41 53.69 -17.12
N PRO A 1225 25.79 52.75 -17.88
CA PRO A 1225 26.48 51.95 -18.92
C PRO A 1225 26.24 52.39 -20.39
N THR A 1226 27.16 52.05 -21.31
CA THR A 1226 27.05 52.28 -22.77
C THR A 1226 27.67 51.14 -23.61
N SER A 1227 27.22 50.97 -24.86
CA SER A 1227 27.54 49.86 -25.81
C SER A 1227 27.77 50.39 -27.26
N PRO A 1228 28.09 49.59 -28.32
CA PRO A 1228 28.38 48.15 -28.46
C PRO A 1228 29.67 47.81 -29.32
N GLU A 1229 29.73 46.58 -29.90
CA GLU A 1229 30.51 46.11 -31.09
C GLU A 1229 31.93 45.42 -30.98
N THR A 1230 31.90 44.08 -31.16
CA THR A 1230 32.76 43.21 -32.02
C THR A 1230 34.28 42.93 -31.82
N TYR A 1231 34.62 41.63 -31.99
CA TYR A 1231 35.81 41.06 -32.69
C TYR A 1231 37.22 40.84 -32.05
N SER A 1232 37.30 39.91 -31.08
CA SER A 1232 38.32 38.81 -31.08
C SER A 1232 39.83 39.17 -30.83
N PRO A 1233 40.82 38.26 -30.90
CA PRO A 1233 41.39 37.70 -29.66
C PRO A 1233 42.93 37.75 -29.52
N THR A 1234 43.43 37.70 -28.27
CA THR A 1234 44.82 37.26 -28.00
C THR A 1234 45.00 36.69 -26.59
N SER A 1235 45.92 35.73 -26.46
CA SER A 1235 46.32 35.13 -25.18
C SER A 1235 47.38 35.99 -24.45
N PRO A 1236 47.35 36.07 -23.11
CA PRO A 1236 48.44 36.67 -22.33
C PRO A 1236 49.62 35.71 -22.26
N ASN A 1237 50.85 36.24 -22.24
CA ASN A 1237 52.04 35.46 -21.89
C ASN A 1237 53.00 36.28 -21.03
N PHE A 1238 53.88 35.58 -20.30
CA PHE A 1238 54.43 36.03 -19.03
C PHE A 1238 55.80 36.75 -19.12
N SER A 1239 56.13 37.43 -18.01
CA SER A 1239 57.48 37.56 -17.41
C SER A 1239 58.44 38.70 -17.80
N GLY A 1240 59.29 39.00 -16.81
CA GLY A 1240 60.45 39.91 -16.82
C GLY A 1240 60.66 40.44 -15.39
N SER A 1241 61.84 40.42 -14.77
CA SER A 1241 63.18 39.91 -15.14
C SER A 1241 64.06 39.89 -13.85
N PRO A 1242 65.42 39.81 -13.85
CA PRO A 1242 66.38 39.27 -14.83
C PRO A 1242 67.48 38.36 -14.21
N THR A 1243 68.11 37.50 -15.02
CA THR A 1243 69.59 37.32 -15.05
C THR A 1243 70.02 36.86 -16.46
N SER A 1244 71.31 36.97 -16.80
CA SER A 1244 71.92 36.76 -18.13
C SER A 1244 73.27 36.00 -17.95
N PRO A 1245 74.04 35.55 -18.98
CA PRO A 1245 74.02 35.98 -20.41
C PRO A 1245 74.38 34.95 -21.54
N GLY A 1246 73.97 35.29 -22.78
CA GLY A 1246 74.84 35.31 -23.98
C GLY A 1246 74.99 34.08 -24.91
N GLY A 1247 74.79 34.28 -26.24
CA GLY A 1247 75.16 33.34 -27.31
C GLY A 1247 74.26 33.40 -28.58
N PRO A 1248 74.77 33.52 -29.84
CA PRO A 1248 73.91 33.86 -31.01
C PRO A 1248 73.99 32.94 -32.27
N THR A 1249 72.97 32.97 -33.15
CA THR A 1249 72.98 33.17 -34.65
C THR A 1249 71.73 32.60 -35.39
N SER A 1250 71.44 33.13 -36.60
CA SER A 1250 70.26 32.92 -37.50
C SER A 1250 70.70 32.95 -38.99
N PRO A 1251 69.87 32.95 -40.10
CA PRO A 1251 68.41 32.96 -40.33
C PRO A 1251 67.88 31.60 -40.90
N GLY A 1252 66.90 31.40 -41.81
CA GLY A 1252 65.97 32.18 -42.68
C GLY A 1252 65.19 31.21 -43.64
N TYR A 1253 64.29 31.57 -44.57
CA TYR A 1253 63.61 32.84 -44.96
C TYR A 1253 62.31 32.56 -45.81
N SER A 1254 61.73 33.55 -46.52
CA SER A 1254 60.43 33.56 -47.26
C SER A 1254 60.52 33.25 -48.79
N PRO A 1255 59.49 33.43 -49.70
CA PRO A 1255 58.07 33.87 -49.57
C PRO A 1255 56.99 33.15 -50.49
N THR A 1256 55.77 33.73 -50.55
CA THR A 1256 54.71 33.69 -51.62
C THR A 1256 53.47 32.77 -51.48
N SER A 1257 52.34 33.26 -52.04
CA SER A 1257 51.00 32.66 -52.23
C SER A 1257 50.56 32.88 -53.70
N PRO A 1258 49.48 32.25 -54.23
CA PRO A 1258 48.21 33.02 -54.43
C PRO A 1258 46.86 32.26 -54.68
N THR A 1259 45.74 33.00 -54.59
CA THR A 1259 44.50 32.94 -55.44
C THR A 1259 43.41 31.84 -55.30
N PHE A 1260 42.32 32.00 -56.08
CA PHE A 1260 40.92 31.58 -55.85
C PHE A 1260 40.17 31.45 -57.21
N ASN A 1261 39.11 30.62 -57.30
CA ASN A 1261 38.14 30.50 -58.42
C ASN A 1261 38.63 29.97 -59.81
N PRO A 1262 37.75 29.63 -60.80
CA PRO A 1262 36.29 29.34 -60.76
C PRO A 1262 35.84 28.11 -61.64
N ILE A 1263 34.52 28.01 -61.91
CA ILE A 1263 33.83 27.36 -63.08
C ILE A 1263 33.21 25.96 -62.90
N SER A 1264 31.87 25.94 -62.99
CA SER A 1264 31.00 24.80 -63.36
C SER A 1264 30.88 24.65 -64.89
N PRO A 1265 30.59 23.45 -65.44
CA PRO A 1265 29.21 23.25 -65.92
C PRO A 1265 28.67 21.80 -65.93
N ARG A 1266 27.33 21.70 -65.96
CA ARG A 1266 26.51 20.66 -66.63
C ARG A 1266 27.02 19.21 -66.63
N GLN A 1267 26.31 18.32 -65.95
CA GLN A 1267 25.09 17.76 -66.54
C GLN A 1267 24.03 17.47 -65.47
#